data_AF-A0A7X4B0E6-F1
#
_entry.id   AF-A0A7X4B0E6-F1
#
_cell.length_a   1.000
_cell.length_b   1.000
_cell.length_c   1.000
_cell.angle_alpha   90.00
_cell.angle_beta   90.00
_cell.angle_gamma   90.00
#
_symmetry.space_group_name_H-M   'P 1'
#
loop_
_entity.id
_entity.type
_entity.pdbx_description
1 polymer ?
#
loop_
_entity_poly.entity_id
_entity_poly.type
_entity_poly.pdbx_seq_one_letter_code
_entity_poly.pdbx_strand_id
1 'polypeptide(L)'
;MPAACPQERPVPLLSGLDAALETIRGLASSQREVGGRFERLMCRVLMDHPGEFRGRFARVVPWGEWEGRDGPDSGIDLVAVDVEGDRWAIQTKCYRDARAPEAGVDSFLAKANTARFQHRMFISTSRASPPVTGPGLRKLRQAGCRVLYHGDLAQWAVPWTELAAEPDRAPIPGVLYEPFPYQQDAIDAVVAGFAAGAARGQMLLPCGTGKSVVALWIAEQAVPANGTVLYVVPSISLLGQTMREWAAQRQTAQTYVGVCSDRTAGKRGGIESADLTELSIPVTTDPDRIAQALQSDRPDGGLRVVFSTYQSLDRVAAAQKESGAMFDLVICDEAHRTTGVETAAKDVSPFTLVHDNQKIRARRRLYMTATPRVYTDQAKQKARSKDIAVFSMNDEDVFGEVFYEMSFKAAVDGGWLSDYQVTIVTVDRGLYGDLADNVVNTIQLDHGEEIRADDVVAMLGCWDAMADPLSRGPGYGRRTGQTTPGHAVKRAIAFQNTIKLSRQLARLWEPVIDGYVNQRPDAADAGVLELDVTHVDGTTRASERATAIADLKADIPDNQCRVVSNARCLSEGVDVPALDAVLFLAPRRSMVDIIQAVGRVMRTAAGKERGYIILPVILPEGKTSIDDAVLRSPQFRPVWDVIRALRAHDERMNVWVNTADKGGKPPINVIGGSGGSDDTDEESDDGRGLDTATVAQMTLPMDSEIASALVEICGDRTYWATWGDDVGEVTRTVAARISRLIDSRPDTAEAFGRFLTEMRHTINEHLQEADLVDMLACHIVTLPVFNALFGSAEFASLNPVVAALNQMVDTLDKDQIRADTARLQRLYDSVTERVSQVTDPDGRLKILLELYESFFAKGMKRETDRLGVAYTPVELVDYVLRSADQISKHHFGKGLTDRDVHVLDPFTGTGTFINRLLTINDSDGRPLIRDEDLDRKYATELHANEFLLLAYYIAAVKIEEGRRQRRPDSGYEPFEGIVLCDTFATRPDQPQLGALSGNSRRAEQQNLQRIDVIVGNPPWSAGQKTAAEDNPNIVYTQLRRRVDDTYKARSRARLKRALFDSYKLAIRWATDRIGDQGIVAFVTPNSALDGNAESGLRACLADEYHSLYLLNLRGNARLSGQPRRKEKGNIFGGSTRVGILVSVLVKHPRRPHPERQARIWYHNIGDCLTTDQKKLALRDMGHAPPDGKGWEQITPDSNHDWINQSDPTWQHLIPLGDDQAKRGAASDAHTVFHIYSSGLKTNRDPYLYDFNPPPMEAGPEGGRRIRTPTRSCEHRGGDG
;
A
#
# COMPACT_ATOMS: atom_id res chain seq x y z
N MET A 1 -57.95 46.92 -15.89
CA MET A 1 -57.50 45.75 -15.09
C MET A 1 -56.64 46.28 -13.95
N PRO A 2 -56.97 46.02 -12.68
CA PRO A 2 -56.21 46.51 -11.55
C PRO A 2 -54.95 45.66 -11.32
N ALA A 3 -53.90 46.34 -10.88
CA ALA A 3 -52.55 45.82 -10.62
C ALA A 3 -52.55 44.67 -9.61
N ALA A 4 -51.85 43.57 -9.96
CA ALA A 4 -51.57 42.47 -9.06
C ALA A 4 -50.34 42.77 -8.20
N CYS A 5 -50.49 42.47 -6.90
CA CYS A 5 -49.52 42.58 -5.82
C CYS A 5 -48.15 41.93 -6.14
N PRO A 6 -47.03 42.49 -5.65
CA PRO A 6 -45.76 41.77 -5.64
C PRO A 6 -45.85 40.61 -4.64
N GLN A 7 -45.58 39.39 -5.12
CA GLN A 7 -45.50 38.19 -4.28
C GLN A 7 -44.39 38.36 -3.24
N GLU A 8 -44.76 38.15 -1.97
CA GLU A 8 -43.84 38.08 -0.84
C GLU A 8 -42.83 36.94 -1.05
N ARG A 9 -41.54 37.24 -0.92
CA ARG A 9 -40.50 36.21 -0.79
C ARG A 9 -40.78 35.40 0.48
N PRO A 10 -40.63 34.06 0.46
CA PRO A 10 -40.78 33.26 1.68
C PRO A 10 -39.72 33.69 2.70
N VAL A 11 -40.17 34.00 3.92
CA VAL A 11 -39.32 34.27 5.08
C VAL A 11 -38.60 32.96 5.44
N PRO A 12 -37.27 32.92 5.57
CA PRO A 12 -36.57 31.70 5.95
C PRO A 12 -37.03 31.25 7.34
N LEU A 13 -37.19 29.94 7.53
CA LEU A 13 -37.42 29.31 8.84
C LEU A 13 -36.22 29.62 9.75
N LEU A 14 -36.37 30.61 10.63
CA LEU A 14 -35.34 30.99 11.60
C LEU A 14 -35.21 29.87 12.64
N SER A 15 -33.98 29.45 12.94
CA SER A 15 -33.66 28.47 14.00
C SER A 15 -32.57 29.01 14.94
N GLY A 16 -32.46 28.45 16.15
CA GLY A 16 -31.43 28.83 17.13
C GLY A 16 -31.56 30.25 17.69
N LEU A 17 -30.44 30.97 17.82
CA LEU A 17 -30.37 32.31 18.40
C LEU A 17 -31.28 33.32 17.68
N ASP A 18 -31.43 33.21 16.36
CA ASP A 18 -32.25 34.17 15.61
C ASP A 18 -33.75 34.02 15.89
N ALA A 19 -34.23 32.78 15.99
CA ALA A 19 -35.60 32.51 16.42
C ALA A 19 -35.85 33.01 17.84
N ALA A 20 -34.88 32.84 18.74
CA ALA A 20 -34.93 33.34 20.11
C ALA A 20 -35.00 34.88 20.17
N LEU A 21 -34.18 35.58 19.37
CA LEU A 21 -34.20 37.03 19.28
C LEU A 21 -35.52 37.56 18.69
N GLU A 22 -36.09 36.88 17.69
CA GLU A 22 -37.44 37.20 17.19
C GLU A 22 -38.53 36.94 18.23
N THR A 23 -38.42 35.86 19.02
CA THR A 23 -39.33 35.58 20.13
C THR A 23 -39.28 36.69 21.18
N ILE A 24 -38.08 37.14 21.57
CA ILE A 24 -37.91 38.28 22.50
C ILE A 24 -38.52 39.57 21.94
N ARG A 25 -38.36 39.82 20.63
CA ARG A 25 -38.93 40.99 19.96
C ARG A 25 -40.46 40.92 19.86
N GLY A 26 -41.01 39.74 19.58
CA GLY A 26 -42.46 39.52 19.50
C GLY A 26 -43.16 39.59 20.86
N LEU A 27 -42.46 39.26 21.96
CA LEU A 27 -42.97 39.33 23.33
C LEU A 27 -42.83 40.71 23.99
N ALA A 28 -42.17 41.67 23.34
CA ALA A 28 -41.85 42.98 23.90
C ALA A 28 -42.62 44.12 23.20
N SER A 29 -43.14 45.05 23.99
CA SER A 29 -43.91 46.21 23.51
C SER A 29 -43.05 47.45 23.20
N SER A 30 -41.77 47.44 23.61
CA SER A 30 -40.83 48.56 23.41
C SER A 30 -39.37 48.08 23.35
N GLN A 31 -38.49 48.89 22.75
CA GLN A 31 -37.05 48.59 22.65
C GLN A 31 -36.37 48.46 24.03
N ARG A 32 -36.91 49.13 25.06
CA ARG A 32 -36.42 49.01 26.44
C ARG A 32 -36.78 47.64 27.04
N GLU A 33 -37.95 47.11 26.71
CA GLU A 33 -38.38 45.79 27.15
C GLU A 33 -37.63 44.66 26.42
N VAL A 34 -37.31 44.86 25.13
CA VAL A 34 -36.40 43.98 24.38
C VAL A 34 -35.03 43.89 25.06
N GLY A 35 -34.47 45.03 25.48
CA GLY A 35 -33.20 45.08 26.22
C GLY A 35 -33.25 44.32 27.53
N GLY A 36 -34.24 44.59 28.38
CA GLY A 36 -34.37 43.92 29.69
C GLY A 36 -34.62 42.41 29.61
N ARG A 37 -35.34 41.93 28.60
CA ARG A 37 -35.52 40.48 28.37
C ARG A 37 -34.21 39.81 27.91
N PHE A 38 -33.45 40.48 27.06
CA PHE A 38 -32.13 40.00 26.62
C PHE A 38 -31.11 39.99 27.78
N GLU A 39 -31.13 41.01 28.65
CA GLU A 39 -30.31 41.06 29.87
C GLU A 39 -30.56 39.84 30.78
N ARG A 40 -31.82 39.49 31.04
CA ARG A 40 -32.18 38.31 31.86
C ARG A 40 -31.75 37.00 31.22
N LEU A 41 -31.94 36.86 29.91
CA LEU A 41 -31.45 35.71 29.15
C LEU A 41 -29.93 35.56 29.32
N MET A 42 -29.19 36.66 29.19
CA MET A 42 -27.74 36.65 29.34
C MET A 42 -27.27 36.37 30.78
N CYS A 43 -27.98 36.82 31.82
CA CYS A 43 -27.68 36.40 33.20
C CYS A 43 -27.71 34.89 33.35
N ARG A 44 -28.77 34.25 32.84
CA ARG A 44 -28.94 32.80 32.92
C ARG A 44 -27.87 32.06 32.11
N VAL A 45 -27.65 32.49 30.87
CA VAL A 45 -26.69 31.86 29.95
C VAL A 45 -25.25 32.01 30.45
N LEU A 46 -24.88 33.13 31.08
CA LEU A 46 -23.55 33.30 31.64
C LEU A 46 -23.36 32.50 32.94
N MET A 47 -24.40 32.38 33.78
CA MET A 47 -24.33 31.62 35.03
C MET A 47 -24.15 30.11 34.76
N ASP A 48 -24.99 29.55 33.88
CA ASP A 48 -25.01 28.11 33.57
C ASP A 48 -24.35 27.84 32.20
N HIS A 49 -23.32 28.60 31.87
CA HIS A 49 -22.70 28.57 30.55
C HIS A 49 -22.14 27.17 30.23
N PRO A 50 -22.45 26.57 29.06
CA PRO A 50 -22.07 25.17 28.76
C PRO A 50 -20.62 25.02 28.29
N GLY A 51 -19.99 26.09 27.81
CA GLY A 51 -18.62 26.08 27.26
C GLY A 51 -17.61 26.89 28.07
N GLU A 52 -16.97 27.88 27.43
CA GLU A 52 -15.84 28.64 27.98
C GLU A 52 -16.01 29.29 29.37
N PHE A 53 -17.24 29.66 29.75
CA PHE A 53 -17.55 30.23 31.07
C PHE A 53 -18.10 29.20 32.07
N ARG A 54 -18.09 27.90 31.75
CA ARG A 54 -18.63 26.85 32.61
C ARG A 54 -17.94 26.84 33.97
N GLY A 55 -18.73 27.12 35.02
CA GLY A 55 -18.25 27.21 36.40
C GLY A 55 -17.35 28.42 36.68
N ARG A 56 -17.29 29.42 35.77
CA ARG A 56 -16.46 30.61 35.96
C ARG A 56 -17.12 31.63 36.87
N PHE A 57 -18.42 31.84 36.72
CA PHE A 57 -19.15 32.85 37.48
C PHE A 57 -19.85 32.22 38.68
N ALA A 58 -19.55 32.72 39.88
CA ALA A 58 -20.26 32.34 41.10
C ALA A 58 -21.61 33.08 41.22
N ARG A 59 -21.72 34.27 40.61
CA ARG A 59 -22.95 35.07 40.61
C ARG A 59 -23.01 35.99 39.40
N VAL A 60 -24.14 36.01 38.68
CA VAL A 60 -24.42 36.98 37.60
C VAL A 60 -25.77 37.64 37.86
N VAL A 61 -25.82 38.97 37.97
CA VAL A 61 -27.06 39.72 38.24
C VAL A 61 -27.19 40.96 37.36
N PRO A 62 -28.42 41.42 37.07
CA PRO A 62 -28.65 42.73 36.45
C PRO A 62 -28.13 43.87 37.33
N TRP A 63 -27.66 44.97 36.72
CA TRP A 63 -27.17 46.14 37.45
C TRP A 63 -28.18 46.69 38.47
N GLY A 64 -29.47 46.63 38.14
CA GLY A 64 -30.55 47.06 39.03
C GLY A 64 -30.62 46.30 40.36
N GLU A 65 -30.15 45.06 40.40
CA GLU A 65 -30.20 44.16 41.56
C GLU A 65 -28.86 44.08 42.31
N TRP A 66 -27.84 44.79 41.83
CA TRP A 66 -26.52 44.78 42.45
C TRP A 66 -26.46 45.69 43.69
N GLU A 67 -26.09 45.11 44.83
CA GLU A 67 -26.09 45.75 46.16
C GLU A 67 -25.24 47.03 46.26
N GLY A 68 -24.25 47.20 45.39
CA GLY A 68 -23.38 48.38 45.42
C GLY A 68 -23.65 49.42 44.33
N ARG A 69 -24.84 49.48 43.73
CA ARG A 69 -25.15 50.44 42.65
C ARG A 69 -25.04 51.91 43.09
N ASP A 70 -24.38 52.76 42.29
CA ASP A 70 -24.21 54.21 42.54
C ASP A 70 -25.12 55.07 41.61
N GLY A 71 -26.44 54.99 41.80
CA GLY A 71 -27.44 55.80 41.07
C GLY A 71 -28.11 55.13 39.86
N PRO A 72 -29.11 55.81 39.22
CA PRO A 72 -29.83 55.26 38.08
C PRO A 72 -28.94 55.13 36.84
N ASP A 73 -29.22 54.06 36.10
CA ASP A 73 -28.44 53.44 35.05
C ASP A 73 -28.00 54.41 33.92
N SER A 74 -26.74 54.31 33.51
CA SER A 74 -26.25 55.02 32.32
C SER A 74 -25.16 54.26 31.55
N GLY A 75 -24.98 52.94 31.74
CA GLY A 75 -24.03 52.22 30.88
C GLY A 75 -23.65 50.76 31.22
N ILE A 76 -23.83 50.27 32.45
CA ILE A 76 -23.54 48.87 32.81
C ILE A 76 -24.87 48.13 32.95
N ASP A 77 -25.06 47.06 32.19
CA ASP A 77 -26.34 46.34 32.15
C ASP A 77 -26.31 45.14 33.12
N LEU A 78 -25.20 44.38 33.19
CA LEU A 78 -25.01 43.24 34.11
C LEU A 78 -23.70 43.34 34.91
N VAL A 79 -23.69 42.71 36.09
CA VAL A 79 -22.49 42.50 36.91
C VAL A 79 -22.32 41.02 37.21
N ALA A 80 -21.13 40.49 36.92
CA ALA A 80 -20.76 39.12 37.29
C ALA A 80 -19.61 39.11 38.30
N VAL A 81 -19.63 38.14 39.22
CA VAL A 81 -18.56 37.83 40.16
C VAL A 81 -18.06 36.44 39.81
N ASP A 82 -16.77 36.31 39.53
CA ASP A 82 -16.16 35.02 39.27
C ASP A 82 -15.85 34.24 40.55
N VAL A 83 -15.48 32.97 40.39
CA VAL A 83 -15.09 32.08 41.50
C VAL A 83 -13.84 32.53 42.24
N GLU A 84 -13.02 33.41 41.65
CA GLU A 84 -11.82 34.00 42.24
C GLU A 84 -12.14 35.27 43.05
N GLY A 85 -13.37 35.79 42.93
CA GLY A 85 -13.87 36.99 43.62
C GLY A 85 -13.77 38.28 42.80
N ASP A 86 -13.28 38.20 41.56
CA ASP A 86 -13.12 39.33 40.65
C ASP A 86 -14.44 39.71 39.99
N ARG A 87 -14.58 41.02 39.72
CA ARG A 87 -15.83 41.64 39.27
C ARG A 87 -15.77 42.03 37.80
N TRP A 88 -16.81 41.65 37.08
CA TRP A 88 -17.01 41.90 35.66
C TRP A 88 -18.10 42.94 35.44
N ALA A 89 -17.78 44.01 34.72
CA ALA A 89 -18.76 44.95 34.19
C ALA A 89 -19.20 44.51 32.79
N ILE A 90 -20.50 44.29 32.58
CA ILE A 90 -21.02 43.74 31.32
C ILE A 90 -22.08 44.69 30.73
N GLN A 91 -21.96 45.00 29.45
CA GLN A 91 -22.97 45.74 28.69
C GLN A 91 -23.56 44.83 27.61
N THR A 92 -24.88 44.82 27.46
CA THR A 92 -25.63 43.99 26.50
C THR A 92 -26.49 44.87 25.60
N LYS A 93 -26.33 44.74 24.27
CA LYS A 93 -27.08 45.53 23.28
C LYS A 93 -27.76 44.64 22.25
N CYS A 94 -29.08 44.56 22.35
CA CYS A 94 -29.95 43.79 21.45
C CYS A 94 -30.46 44.63 20.26
N TYR A 95 -29.66 44.72 19.19
CA TYR A 95 -30.02 45.39 17.93
C TYR A 95 -30.14 44.38 16.79
N ARG A 96 -30.96 44.68 15.75
CA ARG A 96 -31.07 43.86 14.53
C ARG A 96 -29.94 44.22 13.54
N ASP A 97 -30.06 45.38 12.88
CA ASP A 97 -29.07 45.86 11.88
C ASP A 97 -28.40 47.18 12.27
N ALA A 98 -28.82 47.80 13.39
CA ALA A 98 -28.25 49.05 13.86
C ALA A 98 -26.91 48.84 14.60
N ARG A 99 -25.95 49.75 14.38
CA ARG A 99 -24.70 49.80 15.14
C ARG A 99 -24.93 50.49 16.49
N ALA A 100 -24.30 50.00 17.54
CA ALA A 100 -24.30 50.67 18.84
C ALA A 100 -23.61 52.05 18.71
N PRO A 101 -24.25 53.15 19.15
CA PRO A 101 -23.68 54.49 19.07
C PRO A 101 -22.49 54.65 20.02
N GLU A 102 -21.52 55.48 19.63
CA GLU A 102 -20.31 55.74 20.41
C GLU A 102 -20.60 56.27 21.83
N ALA A 103 -21.63 57.11 21.97
CA ALA A 103 -22.05 57.64 23.26
C ALA A 103 -22.40 56.54 24.30
N GLY A 104 -22.95 55.40 23.84
CA GLY A 104 -23.28 54.28 24.73
C GLY A 104 -22.07 53.45 25.16
N VAL A 105 -20.99 53.48 24.37
CA VAL A 105 -19.70 52.86 24.70
C VAL A 105 -18.92 53.74 25.68
N ASP A 106 -18.92 55.05 25.43
CA ASP A 106 -18.26 56.02 26.29
C ASP A 106 -18.87 56.01 27.70
N SER A 107 -20.19 55.90 27.80
CA SER A 107 -20.88 55.84 29.08
C SER A 107 -20.62 54.54 29.85
N PHE A 108 -20.47 53.41 29.16
CA PHE A 108 -20.07 52.13 29.75
C PHE A 108 -18.63 52.19 30.26
N LEU A 109 -17.68 52.59 29.41
CA LEU A 109 -16.26 52.61 29.76
C LEU A 109 -15.97 53.61 30.90
N ALA A 110 -16.68 54.73 30.97
CA ALA A 110 -16.53 55.69 32.08
C ALA A 110 -16.83 55.06 33.45
N LYS A 111 -17.77 54.11 33.53
CA LYS A 111 -18.12 53.41 34.77
C LYS A 111 -17.35 52.10 34.97
N ALA A 112 -17.04 51.40 33.88
CA ALA A 112 -16.33 50.14 33.88
C ALA A 112 -14.81 50.29 34.13
N ASN A 113 -14.21 51.44 33.79
CA ASN A 113 -12.80 51.75 34.05
C ASN A 113 -12.57 52.31 35.47
N THR A 114 -13.17 51.68 36.47
CA THR A 114 -12.95 51.99 37.89
C THR A 114 -12.21 50.83 38.57
N ALA A 115 -11.51 51.09 39.68
CA ALA A 115 -10.81 50.06 40.46
C ALA A 115 -11.74 48.96 41.02
N ARG A 116 -13.05 49.15 40.87
CA ARG A 116 -14.11 48.24 41.29
C ARG A 116 -14.29 47.02 40.38
N PHE A 117 -13.91 47.14 39.10
CA PHE A 117 -14.10 46.10 38.09
C PHE A 117 -12.76 45.72 37.46
N GLN A 118 -12.36 44.48 37.65
CA GLN A 118 -11.14 43.89 37.11
C GLN A 118 -11.32 43.52 35.62
N HIS A 119 -12.54 43.14 35.23
CA HIS A 119 -12.85 42.64 33.90
C HIS A 119 -14.07 43.34 33.27
N ARG A 120 -14.12 43.36 31.93
CA ARG A 120 -15.10 44.13 31.15
C ARG A 120 -15.58 43.31 29.96
N MET A 121 -16.89 43.27 29.72
CA MET A 121 -17.51 42.54 28.62
C MET A 121 -18.58 43.38 27.91
N PHE A 122 -18.64 43.32 26.59
CA PHE A 122 -19.62 43.99 25.76
C PHE A 122 -20.24 42.96 24.80
N ILE A 123 -21.55 42.80 24.84
CA ILE A 123 -22.29 41.79 24.09
C ILE A 123 -23.22 42.49 23.11
N SER A 124 -23.13 42.16 21.82
CA SER A 124 -24.02 42.74 20.80
C SER A 124 -24.59 41.69 19.86
N THR A 125 -25.89 41.76 19.63
CA THR A 125 -26.61 40.91 18.67
C THR A 125 -26.72 41.52 17.26
N SER A 126 -26.10 42.68 17.02
CA SER A 126 -26.21 43.38 15.74
C SER A 126 -25.51 42.59 14.63
N ARG A 127 -26.18 42.46 13.48
CA ARG A 127 -25.63 41.83 12.28
C ARG A 127 -24.71 42.77 11.49
N ALA A 128 -24.64 44.05 11.84
CA ALA A 128 -23.72 45.00 11.22
C ALA A 128 -22.26 44.69 11.60
N SER A 129 -21.34 44.66 10.62
CA SER A 129 -19.90 44.46 10.85
C SER A 129 -19.11 45.75 10.59
N PRO A 130 -18.46 46.38 11.60
CA PRO A 130 -18.54 46.08 13.03
C PRO A 130 -19.87 46.53 13.68
N PRO A 131 -20.30 45.89 14.77
CA PRO A 131 -21.59 46.15 15.44
C PRO A 131 -21.57 47.39 16.33
N VAL A 132 -20.39 47.99 16.50
CA VAL A 132 -20.12 49.26 17.18
C VAL A 132 -19.46 50.18 16.16
N THR A 133 -19.64 51.49 16.28
CA THR A 133 -18.88 52.45 15.46
C THR A 133 -17.37 52.22 15.58
N GLY A 134 -16.61 52.46 14.50
CA GLY A 134 -15.15 52.23 14.47
C GLY A 134 -14.38 52.91 15.62
N PRO A 135 -14.67 54.17 15.99
CA PRO A 135 -14.09 54.82 17.17
C PRO A 135 -14.46 54.13 18.49
N GLY A 136 -15.72 53.75 18.69
CA GLY A 136 -16.16 53.04 19.90
C GLY A 136 -15.50 51.67 20.07
N LEU A 137 -15.33 50.91 18.98
CA LEU A 137 -14.63 49.62 19.02
C LEU A 137 -13.16 49.76 19.42
N ARG A 138 -12.47 50.83 18.96
CA ARG A 138 -11.08 51.11 19.38
C ARG A 138 -10.99 51.39 20.88
N LYS A 139 -11.94 52.16 21.43
CA LYS A 139 -11.98 52.47 22.87
C LYS A 139 -12.23 51.21 23.72
N LEU A 140 -13.14 50.34 23.31
CA LEU A 140 -13.38 49.04 23.98
C LEU A 140 -12.11 48.18 24.01
N ARG A 141 -11.39 48.11 22.87
CA ARG A 141 -10.13 47.35 22.77
C ARG A 141 -9.02 47.92 23.67
N GLN A 142 -8.85 49.24 23.68
CA GLN A 142 -7.85 49.89 24.53
C GLN A 142 -8.12 49.70 26.03
N ALA A 143 -9.39 49.57 26.42
CA ALA A 143 -9.79 49.30 27.80
C ALA A 143 -9.69 47.82 28.21
N GLY A 144 -9.21 46.94 27.32
CA GLY A 144 -9.17 45.49 27.55
C GLY A 144 -10.56 44.86 27.66
N CYS A 145 -11.59 45.47 27.06
CA CYS A 145 -12.95 44.95 27.11
C CYS A 145 -13.14 43.81 26.13
N ARG A 146 -13.66 42.68 26.63
CA ARG A 146 -14.08 41.54 25.82
C ARG A 146 -15.32 41.92 25.02
N VAL A 147 -15.37 41.60 23.72
CA VAL A 147 -16.52 41.90 22.86
C VAL A 147 -17.06 40.59 22.29
N LEU A 148 -18.34 40.31 22.51
CA LEU A 148 -19.06 39.14 21.97
C LEU A 148 -20.03 39.60 20.89
N TYR A 149 -19.95 38.96 19.73
CA TYR A 149 -20.78 39.23 18.56
C TYR A 149 -21.90 38.20 18.41
N HIS A 150 -22.87 38.51 17.54
CA HIS A 150 -23.96 37.59 17.19
C HIS A 150 -23.44 36.19 16.79
N GLY A 151 -22.41 36.14 15.94
CA GLY A 151 -21.80 34.88 15.50
C GLY A 151 -21.10 34.08 16.61
N ASP A 152 -20.65 34.74 17.69
CA ASP A 152 -20.05 34.06 18.85
C ASP A 152 -21.16 33.42 19.71
N LEU A 153 -22.24 34.18 19.95
CA LEU A 153 -23.42 33.71 20.68
C LEU A 153 -24.10 32.54 19.97
N ALA A 154 -24.23 32.62 18.63
CA ALA A 154 -24.87 31.58 17.83
C ALA A 154 -24.15 30.22 17.88
N GLN A 155 -22.85 30.21 18.24
CA GLN A 155 -22.07 28.99 18.39
C GLN A 155 -22.21 28.31 19.76
N TRP A 156 -22.80 28.98 20.75
CA TRP A 156 -22.97 28.38 22.06
C TRP A 156 -24.05 27.30 22.00
N ALA A 157 -23.76 26.14 22.61
CA ALA A 157 -24.67 25.01 22.75
C ALA A 157 -25.77 25.30 23.79
N VAL A 158 -26.55 26.34 23.53
CA VAL A 158 -27.59 26.87 24.40
C VAL A 158 -28.93 26.66 23.69
N PRO A 159 -29.96 26.12 24.38
CA PRO A 159 -31.31 25.99 23.83
C PRO A 159 -31.98 27.36 23.77
N TRP A 160 -31.53 28.20 22.83
CA TRP A 160 -31.86 29.63 22.74
C TRP A 160 -33.37 29.88 22.67
N THR A 161 -34.10 29.09 21.89
CA THR A 161 -35.56 29.23 21.69
C THR A 161 -36.36 28.94 22.96
N GLU A 162 -35.99 27.89 23.70
CA GLU A 162 -36.65 27.50 24.95
C GLU A 162 -36.37 28.53 26.06
N LEU A 163 -35.12 28.97 26.18
CA LEU A 163 -34.71 29.97 27.16
C LEU A 163 -35.26 31.37 26.87
N ALA A 164 -35.49 31.72 25.60
CA ALA A 164 -36.12 32.99 25.25
C ALA A 164 -37.62 33.03 25.60
N ALA A 165 -38.30 31.88 25.60
CA ALA A 165 -39.69 31.75 25.99
C ALA A 165 -39.85 31.67 27.53
N GLU A 166 -39.08 30.80 28.20
CA GLU A 166 -39.09 30.62 29.65
C GLU A 166 -37.66 30.58 30.24
N PRO A 167 -37.04 31.74 30.55
CA PRO A 167 -35.65 31.83 31.00
C PRO A 167 -35.32 31.04 32.28
N ASP A 168 -36.32 30.85 33.15
CA ASP A 168 -36.15 30.27 34.49
C ASP A 168 -36.43 28.76 34.57
N ARG A 169 -36.89 28.12 33.49
CA ARG A 169 -37.36 26.72 33.50
C ARG A 169 -36.60 25.75 32.61
N ALA A 170 -35.92 26.21 31.57
CA ALA A 170 -35.19 25.34 30.66
C ALA A 170 -33.79 25.00 31.23
N PRO A 171 -33.41 23.71 31.35
CA PRO A 171 -32.04 23.32 31.67
C PRO A 171 -31.12 23.62 30.47
N ILE A 172 -29.91 24.12 30.73
CA ILE A 172 -28.84 24.20 29.72
C ILE A 172 -28.06 22.88 29.79
N PRO A 173 -28.20 21.96 28.83
CA PRO A 173 -27.52 20.66 28.90
C PRO A 173 -26.04 20.85 28.59
N GLY A 174 -25.17 20.66 29.59
CA GLY A 174 -23.76 20.38 29.34
C GLY A 174 -23.57 18.88 29.17
N VAL A 175 -23.69 18.35 27.95
CA VAL A 175 -23.44 16.91 27.70
C VAL A 175 -21.93 16.71 27.63
N LEU A 176 -21.37 16.08 28.67
CA LEU A 176 -20.00 15.55 28.63
C LEU A 176 -19.97 14.32 27.72
N TYR A 177 -18.92 14.18 26.92
CA TYR A 177 -18.73 12.99 26.10
C TYR A 177 -18.29 11.81 26.97
N GLU A 178 -18.78 10.63 26.63
CA GLU A 178 -18.25 9.36 27.11
C GLU A 178 -17.27 8.81 26.06
N PRO A 179 -16.11 8.28 26.46
CA PRO A 179 -15.17 7.68 25.53
C PRO A 179 -15.78 6.45 24.85
N PHE A 180 -15.62 6.36 23.53
CA PHE A 180 -15.89 5.12 22.80
C PHE A 180 -14.92 4.02 23.25
N PRO A 181 -15.23 2.72 23.04
CA PRO A 181 -14.35 1.61 23.43
C PRO A 181 -12.90 1.77 22.95
N TYR A 182 -12.70 2.07 21.66
CA TYR A 182 -11.35 2.30 21.10
C TYR A 182 -10.63 3.52 21.69
N GLN A 183 -11.38 4.52 22.15
CA GLN A 183 -10.80 5.70 22.81
C GLN A 183 -10.35 5.33 24.22
N GLN A 184 -11.13 4.51 24.93
CA GLN A 184 -10.74 3.97 26.23
C GLN A 184 -9.48 3.09 26.10
N ASP A 185 -9.44 2.20 25.12
CA ASP A 185 -8.26 1.38 24.84
C ASP A 185 -7.01 2.24 24.55
N ALA A 186 -7.18 3.32 23.78
CA ALA A 186 -6.11 4.27 23.50
C ALA A 186 -5.61 5.00 24.76
N ILE A 187 -6.53 5.43 25.63
CA ILE A 187 -6.19 6.08 26.91
C ILE A 187 -5.42 5.09 27.78
N ASP A 188 -5.95 3.88 27.96
CA ASP A 188 -5.36 2.85 28.82
C ASP A 188 -3.97 2.44 28.34
N ALA A 189 -3.78 2.26 27.03
CA ALA A 189 -2.49 1.93 26.44
C ALA A 189 -1.44 3.04 26.65
N VAL A 190 -1.82 4.31 26.45
CA VAL A 190 -0.91 5.44 26.66
C VAL A 190 -0.56 5.62 28.14
N VAL A 191 -1.54 5.50 29.03
CA VAL A 191 -1.34 5.58 30.48
C VAL A 191 -0.44 4.44 30.96
N ALA A 192 -0.67 3.21 30.49
CA ALA A 192 0.14 2.04 30.82
C ALA A 192 1.59 2.18 30.31
N GLY A 193 1.78 2.65 29.07
CA GLY A 193 3.11 2.89 28.50
C GLY A 193 3.92 3.91 29.32
N PHE A 194 3.30 5.02 29.71
CA PHE A 194 3.93 6.00 30.59
C PHE A 194 4.12 5.53 32.04
N ALA A 195 3.28 4.61 32.53
CA ALA A 195 3.43 3.98 33.85
C ALA A 195 4.57 2.95 33.87
N ALA A 196 4.82 2.27 32.75
CA ALA A 196 5.94 1.33 32.57
C ALA A 196 7.32 2.00 32.53
N GLY A 197 7.37 3.34 32.52
CA GLY A 197 8.61 4.13 32.60
C GLY A 197 9.06 4.75 31.29
N ALA A 198 8.30 4.60 30.20
CA ALA A 198 8.60 5.26 28.94
C ALA A 198 8.51 6.78 29.08
N ALA A 199 9.51 7.51 28.54
CA ALA A 199 9.51 8.98 28.54
C ALA A 199 8.82 9.58 27.29
N ARG A 200 8.62 8.76 26.25
CA ARG A 200 8.08 9.15 24.94
C ARG A 200 7.21 8.04 24.41
N GLY A 201 6.14 8.39 23.70
CA GLY A 201 5.34 7.43 22.96
C GLY A 201 4.46 8.09 21.92
N GLN A 202 3.92 7.26 21.03
CA GLN A 202 3.11 7.68 19.89
C GLN A 202 1.69 7.13 20.00
N MET A 203 0.71 7.94 19.60
CA MET A 203 -0.69 7.54 19.43
C MET A 203 -1.15 7.86 18.01
N LEU A 204 -1.45 6.82 17.25
CA LEU A 204 -1.84 6.90 15.85
C LEU A 204 -3.33 6.66 15.70
N LEU A 205 -4.08 7.72 15.39
CA LEU A 205 -5.53 7.67 15.26
C LEU A 205 -5.96 8.36 13.97
N PRO A 206 -6.89 7.78 13.18
CA PRO A 206 -7.41 8.38 11.95
C PRO A 206 -8.03 9.76 12.19
N CYS A 207 -8.11 10.59 11.15
CA CYS A 207 -8.82 11.87 11.23
C CYS A 207 -10.31 11.65 11.56
N GLY A 208 -10.89 12.49 12.43
CA GLY A 208 -12.31 12.41 12.82
C GLY A 208 -12.61 11.57 14.07
N THR A 209 -11.66 10.80 14.60
CA THR A 209 -11.85 9.86 15.73
C THR A 209 -11.68 10.50 17.13
N GLY A 210 -11.63 11.83 17.21
CA GLY A 210 -11.60 12.53 18.50
C GLY A 210 -10.23 12.65 19.19
N LYS A 211 -9.11 12.59 18.45
CA LYS A 211 -7.73 12.75 18.98
C LYS A 211 -7.57 13.82 20.06
N SER A 212 -8.11 15.02 19.83
CA SER A 212 -8.00 16.14 20.76
C SER A 212 -8.75 15.92 22.09
N VAL A 213 -9.87 15.19 22.08
CA VAL A 213 -10.62 14.82 23.29
C VAL A 213 -9.94 13.68 24.02
N VAL A 214 -9.43 12.68 23.30
CA VAL A 214 -8.62 11.59 23.87
C VAL A 214 -7.39 12.15 24.60
N ALA A 215 -6.74 13.17 24.01
CA ALA A 215 -5.62 13.86 24.62
C ALA A 215 -5.97 14.58 25.94
N LEU A 216 -7.19 15.12 26.06
CA LEU A 216 -7.71 15.70 27.31
C LEU A 216 -7.82 14.61 28.39
N TRP A 217 -8.48 13.49 28.08
CA TRP A 217 -8.67 12.40 29.03
C TRP A 217 -7.33 11.76 29.45
N ILE A 218 -6.38 11.62 28.53
CA ILE A 218 -5.00 11.22 28.86
C ILE A 218 -4.34 12.22 29.80
N ALA A 219 -4.48 13.53 29.56
CA ALA A 219 -3.93 14.54 30.45
C ALA A 219 -4.54 14.48 31.86
N GLU A 220 -5.85 14.26 31.98
CA GLU A 220 -6.55 14.15 33.27
C GLU A 220 -6.16 12.89 34.06
N GLN A 221 -5.82 11.78 33.37
CA GLN A 221 -5.44 10.51 34.03
C GLN A 221 -3.93 10.35 34.26
N ALA A 222 -3.09 10.82 33.32
CA ALA A 222 -1.65 10.58 33.35
C ALA A 222 -0.87 11.63 34.16
N VAL A 223 -1.48 12.77 34.48
CA VAL A 223 -0.84 13.91 35.15
C VAL A 223 -1.36 14.04 36.59
N PRO A 224 -0.49 14.19 37.60
CA PRO A 224 -0.93 14.34 38.99
C PRO A 224 -1.69 15.66 39.22
N ALA A 225 -2.44 15.74 40.32
CA ALA A 225 -3.06 16.99 40.79
C ALA A 225 -2.01 18.11 40.90
N ASN A 226 -2.38 19.34 40.51
CA ASN A 226 -1.46 20.48 40.32
C ASN A 226 -0.37 20.30 39.24
N GLY A 227 -0.44 19.28 38.40
CA GLY A 227 0.51 19.08 37.30
C GLY A 227 0.39 20.12 36.19
N THR A 228 1.38 20.13 35.30
CA THR A 228 1.50 21.09 34.20
C THR A 228 1.63 20.39 32.85
N VAL A 229 0.78 20.76 31.90
CA VAL A 229 0.70 20.19 30.55
C VAL A 229 1.04 21.26 29.51
N LEU A 230 1.79 20.87 28.48
CA LEU A 230 2.02 21.70 27.29
C LEU A 230 1.35 21.02 26.09
N TYR A 231 0.35 21.67 25.49
CA TYR A 231 -0.29 21.20 24.26
C TYR A 231 0.19 22.05 23.08
N VAL A 232 0.80 21.40 22.08
CA VAL A 232 1.44 22.07 20.95
C VAL A 232 0.73 21.76 19.63
N VAL A 233 0.39 22.81 18.87
CA VAL A 233 -0.30 22.71 17.58
C VAL A 233 0.37 23.51 16.46
N PRO A 234 0.13 23.19 15.17
CA PRO A 234 0.69 23.94 14.04
C PRO A 234 0.10 25.33 13.77
N SER A 235 -1.16 25.59 14.15
CA SER A 235 -1.89 26.80 13.76
C SER A 235 -2.77 27.36 14.88
N ILE A 236 -3.02 28.68 14.84
CA ILE A 236 -3.87 29.40 15.82
C ILE A 236 -5.32 28.91 15.76
N SER A 237 -5.83 28.59 14.57
CA SER A 237 -7.18 28.06 14.38
C SER A 237 -7.37 26.73 15.13
N LEU A 238 -6.42 25.81 14.98
CA LEU A 238 -6.46 24.52 15.69
C LEU A 238 -6.27 24.68 17.20
N LEU A 239 -5.45 25.67 17.62
CA LEU A 239 -5.30 26.03 19.03
C LEU A 239 -6.65 26.47 19.63
N GLY A 240 -7.34 27.41 18.99
CA GLY A 240 -8.64 27.89 19.43
C GLY A 240 -9.75 26.83 19.40
N GLN A 241 -9.70 25.89 18.45
CA GLN A 241 -10.61 24.73 18.44
C GLN A 241 -10.34 23.80 19.63
N THR A 242 -9.09 23.38 19.81
CA THR A 242 -8.68 22.45 20.88
C THR A 242 -9.03 23.02 22.25
N MET A 243 -8.76 24.31 22.47
CA MET A 243 -9.06 24.98 23.73
C MET A 243 -10.55 25.01 24.05
N ARG A 244 -11.40 25.32 23.06
CA ARG A 244 -12.86 25.33 23.25
C ARG A 244 -13.38 23.94 23.59
N GLU A 245 -12.86 22.92 22.89
CA GLU A 245 -13.22 21.52 23.14
C GLU A 245 -12.80 21.07 24.55
N TRP A 246 -11.55 21.36 24.96
CA TRP A 246 -11.06 21.06 26.30
C TRP A 246 -11.85 21.78 27.39
N ALA A 247 -12.19 23.06 27.18
CA ALA A 247 -13.03 23.82 28.10
C ALA A 247 -14.44 23.24 28.27
N ALA A 248 -15.02 22.69 27.19
CA ALA A 248 -16.35 22.09 27.22
C ALA A 248 -16.36 20.69 27.86
N GLN A 249 -15.33 19.87 27.58
CA GLN A 249 -15.27 18.45 27.92
C GLN A 249 -14.45 18.11 29.18
N ARG A 250 -13.80 19.09 29.82
CA ARG A 250 -13.01 18.87 31.05
C ARG A 250 -13.88 18.31 32.19
N GLN A 251 -13.34 17.36 32.92
CA GLN A 251 -13.93 16.84 34.16
C GLN A 251 -13.24 17.41 35.41
N THR A 252 -11.97 17.81 35.26
CA THR A 252 -11.15 18.42 36.31
C THR A 252 -11.09 19.95 36.19
N ALA A 253 -10.78 20.63 37.30
CA ALA A 253 -10.47 22.06 37.25
C ALA A 253 -9.20 22.29 36.43
N GLN A 254 -9.24 23.23 35.48
CA GLN A 254 -8.10 23.54 34.61
C GLN A 254 -7.90 25.05 34.44
N THR A 255 -6.64 25.48 34.52
CA THR A 255 -6.21 26.85 34.20
C THR A 255 -5.47 26.86 32.87
N TYR A 256 -5.83 27.78 31.99
CA TYR A 256 -5.29 27.84 30.63
C TYR A 256 -4.37 29.03 30.41
N VAL A 257 -3.27 28.82 29.69
CA VAL A 257 -2.34 29.88 29.24
C VAL A 257 -2.15 29.74 27.72
N GLY A 258 -2.44 30.78 26.95
CA GLY A 258 -2.21 30.80 25.51
C GLY A 258 -0.88 31.45 25.13
N VAL A 259 -0.06 30.78 24.32
CA VAL A 259 1.25 31.28 23.85
C VAL A 259 1.31 31.24 22.31
N CYS A 260 1.10 32.38 21.68
CA CYS A 260 1.04 32.48 20.22
C CYS A 260 1.77 33.75 19.72
N SER A 261 2.88 33.59 19.00
CA SER A 261 3.54 34.65 18.22
C SER A 261 3.49 34.31 16.75
N ASP A 262 2.57 34.89 15.99
CA ASP A 262 2.57 34.70 14.54
C ASP A 262 3.51 35.72 13.86
N ARG A 263 4.68 35.26 13.39
CA ARG A 263 5.58 36.02 12.50
C ARG A 263 5.32 35.75 11.00
N THR A 264 4.42 34.83 10.66
CA THR A 264 4.06 34.49 9.28
C THR A 264 3.06 35.44 8.63
N ALA A 265 2.37 36.29 9.41
CA ALA A 265 1.62 37.44 8.90
C ALA A 265 2.52 38.60 8.39
N GLY A 266 3.83 38.57 8.68
CA GLY A 266 4.72 39.73 8.54
C GLY A 266 5.50 39.88 7.24
N LYS A 267 5.35 38.99 6.24
CA LYS A 267 6.11 39.08 4.98
C LYS A 267 5.22 39.03 3.73
N ARG A 268 4.28 39.98 3.65
CA ARG A 268 3.87 40.70 2.42
C ARG A 268 2.78 41.71 2.79
N GLY A 269 3.15 42.98 2.86
CA GLY A 269 2.23 44.13 2.78
C GLY A 269 1.13 44.22 3.83
N GLY A 270 1.43 44.83 4.97
CA GLY A 270 0.53 45.61 5.83
C GLY A 270 -0.89 45.08 6.09
N ILE A 271 -1.05 44.14 7.03
CA ILE A 271 -2.28 43.99 7.83
C ILE A 271 -1.86 43.56 9.25
N GLU A 272 -2.02 44.46 10.23
CA GLU A 272 -1.72 44.21 11.65
C GLU A 272 -2.83 43.38 12.34
N SER A 273 -2.41 42.34 13.10
CA SER A 273 -2.96 41.94 14.42
C SER A 273 -4.47 41.72 14.63
N ALA A 274 -5.21 41.17 13.66
CA ALA A 274 -6.65 40.87 13.84
C ALA A 274 -6.95 39.45 14.39
N ASP A 275 -6.04 38.48 14.29
CA ASP A 275 -6.33 37.05 14.62
C ASP A 275 -6.21 36.71 16.12
N LEU A 276 -5.45 37.46 16.91
CA LEU A 276 -5.29 37.18 18.36
C LEU A 276 -6.55 37.46 19.20
N THR A 277 -7.53 38.18 18.65
CA THR A 277 -8.81 38.42 19.31
C THR A 277 -9.79 37.25 19.24
N GLU A 278 -9.46 36.18 18.49
CA GLU A 278 -10.28 34.96 18.36
C GLU A 278 -10.16 34.01 19.58
N LEU A 279 -9.15 34.19 20.44
CA LEU A 279 -8.89 33.31 21.58
C LEU A 279 -9.57 33.82 22.86
N SER A 280 -10.40 32.97 23.47
CA SER A 280 -11.20 33.23 24.67
C SER A 280 -10.42 33.55 25.96
N ILE A 281 -9.08 33.55 25.90
CA ILE A 281 -8.15 33.55 27.05
C ILE A 281 -7.03 34.55 26.75
N PRO A 282 -6.48 35.25 27.76
CA PRO A 282 -5.34 36.14 27.56
C PRO A 282 -4.17 35.38 26.93
N VAL A 283 -3.82 35.75 25.69
CA VAL A 283 -2.65 35.22 25.00
C VAL A 283 -1.47 36.12 25.33
N THR A 284 -0.32 35.53 25.64
CA THR A 284 0.91 36.27 25.89
C THR A 284 2.04 35.74 25.02
N THR A 285 2.86 36.66 24.52
CA THR A 285 4.15 36.36 23.86
C THR A 285 5.34 36.73 24.72
N ASP A 286 5.07 37.32 25.89
CA ASP A 286 6.05 37.80 26.85
C ASP A 286 6.50 36.64 27.76
N PRO A 287 7.78 36.21 27.71
CA PRO A 287 8.30 35.10 28.53
C PRO A 287 8.10 35.32 30.03
N ASP A 288 8.23 36.54 30.53
CA ASP A 288 8.14 36.86 31.96
C ASP A 288 6.72 36.59 32.48
N ARG A 289 5.70 36.96 31.69
CA ARG A 289 4.29 36.66 32.02
C ARG A 289 3.98 35.17 31.95
N ILE A 290 4.59 34.46 31.01
CA ILE A 290 4.45 32.99 30.93
C ILE A 290 5.11 32.35 32.15
N ALA A 291 6.28 32.83 32.57
CA ALA A 291 6.98 32.35 33.76
C ALA A 291 6.16 32.60 35.04
N GLN A 292 5.58 33.79 35.20
CA GLN A 292 4.66 34.10 36.30
C GLN A 292 3.43 33.18 36.30
N ALA A 293 2.82 32.96 35.13
CA ALA A 293 1.67 32.07 35.00
C ALA A 293 2.05 30.60 35.29
N LEU A 294 3.28 30.17 34.98
CA LEU A 294 3.79 28.84 35.33
C LEU A 294 4.06 28.69 36.84
N GLN A 295 4.27 29.80 37.56
CA GLN A 295 4.56 29.82 39.01
C GLN A 295 3.36 30.18 39.90
N SER A 296 2.23 30.62 39.34
CA SER A 296 1.08 31.02 40.14
C SER A 296 0.51 29.86 40.96
N ASP A 297 0.00 30.18 42.16
CA ASP A 297 -0.52 29.18 43.10
C ASP A 297 -1.91 28.68 42.67
N ARG A 298 -2.23 27.41 42.96
CA ARG A 298 -3.49 26.74 42.56
C ARG A 298 -4.17 26.10 43.77
N PRO A 299 -5.01 26.86 44.50
CA PRO A 299 -5.68 26.35 45.69
C PRO A 299 -6.73 25.27 45.39
N ASP A 300 -7.20 25.19 44.15
CA ASP A 300 -8.22 24.26 43.66
C ASP A 300 -7.67 22.89 43.22
N GLY A 301 -6.34 22.71 43.20
CA GLY A 301 -5.72 21.43 42.83
C GLY A 301 -5.71 21.13 41.31
N GLY A 302 -6.17 22.08 40.49
CA GLY A 302 -6.43 21.88 39.06
C GLY A 302 -5.19 21.76 38.17
N LEU A 303 -5.36 21.23 36.95
CA LEU A 303 -4.29 21.14 35.95
C LEU A 303 -3.98 22.51 35.33
N ARG A 304 -2.72 22.76 35.01
CA ARG A 304 -2.29 23.94 34.24
C ARG A 304 -1.96 23.51 32.83
N VAL A 305 -2.70 24.00 31.84
CA VAL A 305 -2.48 23.66 30.44
C VAL A 305 -2.00 24.89 29.69
N VAL A 306 -0.79 24.80 29.17
CA VAL A 306 -0.19 25.79 28.27
C VAL A 306 -0.48 25.36 26.84
N PHE A 307 -1.31 26.12 26.13
CA PHE A 307 -1.54 25.94 24.70
C PHE A 307 -0.55 26.81 23.92
N SER A 308 0.27 26.18 23.09
CA SER A 308 1.28 26.88 22.27
C SER A 308 1.20 26.47 20.81
N THR A 309 1.55 27.39 19.92
CA THR A 309 1.92 26.98 18.56
C THR A 309 3.37 26.50 18.50
N TYR A 310 3.73 25.63 17.55
CA TYR A 310 5.13 25.20 17.37
C TYR A 310 6.08 26.38 17.14
N GLN A 311 5.61 27.43 16.47
CA GLN A 311 6.37 28.66 16.18
C GLN A 311 6.70 29.48 17.42
N SER A 312 6.00 29.24 18.53
CA SER A 312 6.13 30.00 19.79
C SER A 312 6.85 29.22 20.89
N LEU A 313 7.37 28.03 20.59
CA LEU A 313 8.08 27.18 21.56
C LEU A 313 9.36 27.82 22.09
N ASP A 314 10.00 28.72 21.35
CA ASP A 314 11.15 29.50 21.83
C ASP A 314 10.79 30.36 23.04
N ARG A 315 9.58 30.92 23.08
CA ARG A 315 9.06 31.69 24.22
C ARG A 315 8.77 30.81 25.42
N VAL A 316 8.21 29.63 25.20
CA VAL A 316 7.98 28.63 26.26
C VAL A 316 9.32 28.17 26.85
N ALA A 317 10.32 27.92 26.00
CA ALA A 317 11.67 27.55 26.45
C ALA A 317 12.33 28.65 27.29
N ALA A 318 12.20 29.92 26.87
CA ALA A 318 12.67 31.07 27.64
C ALA A 318 11.99 31.15 29.02
N ALA A 319 10.65 31.00 29.06
CA ALA A 319 9.88 31.03 30.29
C ALA A 319 10.21 29.86 31.25
N GLN A 320 10.49 28.65 30.74
CA GLN A 320 10.96 27.53 31.57
C GLN A 320 12.36 27.78 32.14
N LYS A 321 13.22 28.48 31.40
CA LYS A 321 14.57 28.83 31.87
C LYS A 321 14.52 29.77 33.07
N GLU A 322 13.59 30.72 33.05
CA GLU A 322 13.40 31.69 34.13
C GLU A 322 12.59 31.12 35.30
N SER A 323 11.47 30.45 35.01
CA SER A 323 10.59 29.92 36.07
C SER A 323 11.14 28.68 36.78
N GLY A 324 12.03 27.93 36.12
CA GLY A 324 12.49 26.62 36.57
C GLY A 324 11.43 25.50 36.47
N ALA A 325 10.22 25.81 35.98
CA ALA A 325 9.11 24.88 35.90
C ALA A 325 9.33 23.80 34.82
N MET A 326 8.92 22.57 35.12
CA MET A 326 8.98 21.42 34.20
C MET A 326 7.56 20.96 33.85
N PHE A 327 7.34 20.56 32.60
CA PHE A 327 6.06 19.96 32.18
C PHE A 327 6.01 18.49 32.60
N ASP A 328 4.88 18.05 33.15
CA ASP A 328 4.63 16.64 33.44
C ASP A 328 4.32 15.86 32.15
N LEU A 329 3.57 16.49 31.24
CA LEU A 329 3.22 15.94 29.94
C LEU A 329 3.29 17.02 28.85
N VAL A 330 3.96 16.71 27.75
CA VAL A 330 3.90 17.50 26.51
C VAL A 330 3.14 16.69 25.46
N ILE A 331 2.11 17.29 24.88
CA ILE A 331 1.29 16.68 23.84
C ILE A 331 1.60 17.39 22.52
N CYS A 332 2.10 16.64 21.55
CA CYS A 332 2.48 17.14 20.23
C CYS A 332 1.41 16.71 19.23
N ASP A 333 0.49 17.62 18.89
CA ASP A 333 -0.51 17.37 17.87
C ASP A 333 0.07 17.59 16.46
N GLU A 334 -0.47 16.89 15.47
CA GLU A 334 0.06 16.84 14.11
C GLU A 334 1.57 16.56 14.05
N ALA A 335 2.03 15.58 14.85
CA ALA A 335 3.44 15.24 15.06
C ALA A 335 4.21 14.92 13.76
N HIS A 336 3.52 14.54 12.69
CA HIS A 336 4.14 14.35 11.38
C HIS A 336 4.83 15.63 10.84
N ARG A 337 4.44 16.83 11.32
CA ARG A 337 5.07 18.11 10.95
C ARG A 337 6.37 18.38 11.71
N THR A 338 6.66 17.62 12.77
CA THR A 338 7.93 17.72 13.51
C THR A 338 9.04 16.87 12.87
N THR A 339 8.71 16.14 11.81
CA THR A 339 9.68 15.46 10.93
C THR A 339 10.32 16.43 9.94
N GLY A 340 11.56 16.18 9.51
CA GLY A 340 12.24 17.08 8.58
C GLY A 340 13.74 16.96 8.59
N VAL A 341 14.37 17.84 7.83
CA VAL A 341 15.78 17.80 7.43
C VAL A 341 16.46 19.08 7.95
N GLU A 342 17.27 19.00 9.00
CA GLU A 342 18.02 20.15 9.55
C GLU A 342 19.35 20.35 8.83
N THR A 343 19.49 21.44 8.07
CA THR A 343 20.80 21.89 7.58
C THR A 343 21.51 22.72 8.65
N ALA A 344 22.76 22.39 8.99
CA ALA A 344 23.56 23.08 10.00
C ALA A 344 23.79 24.61 9.79
N ALA A 345 23.26 25.21 8.72
CA ALA A 345 23.57 26.57 8.28
C ALA A 345 22.41 27.60 8.38
N LYS A 346 21.20 27.26 8.84
CA LYS A 346 20.10 28.23 9.05
C LYS A 346 19.20 27.82 10.22
N ASP A 347 18.76 28.82 10.98
CA ASP A 347 17.81 28.81 12.12
C ASP A 347 17.08 27.48 12.36
N VAL A 348 17.24 26.92 13.57
CA VAL A 348 16.54 25.70 14.04
C VAL A 348 15.05 25.81 13.70
N SER A 349 14.51 24.79 13.00
CA SER A 349 13.10 24.76 12.67
C SER A 349 12.27 24.79 13.96
N PRO A 350 11.29 25.69 14.11
CA PRO A 350 10.48 25.74 15.32
C PRO A 350 9.76 24.41 15.64
N PHE A 351 9.53 23.59 14.62
CA PHE A 351 8.88 22.28 14.74
C PHE A 351 9.78 21.19 15.33
N THR A 352 11.12 21.31 15.27
CA THR A 352 12.03 20.29 15.82
C THR A 352 12.43 20.57 17.26
N LEU A 353 12.23 21.81 17.75
CA LEU A 353 12.54 22.23 19.13
C LEU A 353 11.86 21.37 20.21
N VAL A 354 10.70 20.79 19.90
CA VAL A 354 9.93 19.98 20.84
C VAL A 354 10.63 18.66 21.22
N HIS A 355 11.53 18.16 20.37
CA HIS A 355 12.28 16.93 20.62
C HIS A 355 13.39 17.11 21.64
N ASP A 356 13.92 18.33 21.80
CA ASP A 356 15.09 18.63 22.62
C ASP A 356 14.70 18.82 24.10
N ASN A 357 15.12 17.84 24.92
CA ASN A 357 14.90 17.83 26.37
C ASN A 357 15.58 18.98 27.12
N GLN A 358 16.65 19.57 26.57
CA GLN A 358 17.35 20.67 27.21
C GLN A 358 16.63 22.00 27.00
N LYS A 359 15.94 22.16 25.86
CA LYS A 359 15.20 23.38 25.52
C LYS A 359 13.78 23.39 26.07
N ILE A 360 13.04 22.30 25.85
CA ILE A 360 11.70 22.10 26.42
C ILE A 360 11.79 20.98 27.44
N ARG A 361 11.78 21.30 28.74
CA ARG A 361 11.95 20.32 29.81
C ARG A 361 10.60 19.67 30.12
N ALA A 362 10.52 18.35 29.95
CA ALA A 362 9.31 17.58 30.21
C ALA A 362 9.63 16.16 30.70
N ARG A 363 8.77 15.62 31.58
CA ARG A 363 8.86 14.22 32.03
C ARG A 363 8.42 13.23 30.95
N ARG A 364 7.30 13.54 30.28
CA ARG A 364 6.67 12.67 29.28
C ARG A 364 6.32 13.45 28.01
N ARG A 365 6.42 12.81 26.85
CA ARG A 365 5.98 13.35 25.54
C ARG A 365 5.08 12.37 24.82
N LEU A 366 3.90 12.82 24.42
CA LEU A 366 2.98 12.10 23.57
C LEU A 366 2.98 12.72 22.17
N TYR A 367 3.26 11.93 21.15
CA TYR A 367 3.20 12.33 19.75
C TYR A 367 1.94 11.78 19.10
N MET A 368 1.07 12.65 18.59
CA MET A 368 -0.21 12.26 18.01
C MET A 368 -0.28 12.66 16.54
N THR A 369 -0.72 11.74 15.68
CA THR A 369 -0.96 12.02 14.26
C THR A 369 -1.88 10.97 13.65
N ALA A 370 -2.54 11.31 12.54
CA ALA A 370 -3.17 10.31 11.67
C ALA A 370 -2.22 9.75 10.62
N THR A 371 -1.20 10.52 10.23
CA THR A 371 -0.38 10.27 9.05
C THR A 371 1.09 10.27 9.43
N PRO A 372 1.62 9.18 10.02
CA PRO A 372 3.02 9.12 10.42
C PRO A 372 3.92 9.29 9.20
N ARG A 373 4.96 10.14 9.32
CA ARG A 373 5.89 10.41 8.21
C ARG A 373 7.20 9.66 8.42
N VAL A 374 7.45 8.70 7.53
CA VAL A 374 8.62 7.81 7.58
C VAL A 374 9.51 8.04 6.35
N TYR A 375 10.81 8.19 6.57
CA TYR A 375 11.82 8.32 5.51
C TYR A 375 12.60 7.01 5.30
N THR A 376 12.92 6.68 4.06
CA THR A 376 13.70 5.48 3.70
C THR A 376 15.15 5.57 4.17
N ASP A 377 15.79 4.43 4.43
CA ASP A 377 17.18 4.38 4.91
C ASP A 377 18.18 4.98 3.92
N GLN A 378 17.91 4.87 2.61
CA GLN A 378 18.70 5.55 1.58
C GLN A 378 18.61 7.09 1.67
N ALA A 379 17.42 7.62 1.96
CA ALA A 379 17.22 9.06 2.17
C ALA A 379 17.92 9.54 3.46
N LYS A 380 17.86 8.73 4.53
CA LYS A 380 18.58 8.98 5.79
C LYS A 380 20.11 8.96 5.60
N GLN A 381 20.65 7.98 4.88
CA GLN A 381 22.10 7.88 4.60
C GLN A 381 22.61 9.04 3.74
N LYS A 382 21.85 9.46 2.71
CA LYS A 382 22.21 10.59 1.84
C LYS A 382 22.16 11.94 2.55
N ALA A 383 21.38 12.05 3.62
CA ALA A 383 21.34 13.22 4.48
C ALA A 383 22.48 13.20 5.52
N ARG A 384 22.75 12.03 6.13
CA ARG A 384 23.92 11.84 7.02
C ARG A 384 25.25 12.14 6.33
N SER A 385 25.39 11.78 5.05
CA SER A 385 26.60 12.12 4.27
C SER A 385 26.78 13.62 3.99
N LYS A 386 25.74 14.43 4.25
CA LYS A 386 25.76 15.89 4.15
C LYS A 386 25.72 16.60 5.51
N ASP A 387 25.84 15.85 6.61
CA ASP A 387 25.76 16.34 7.99
C ASP A 387 24.42 17.06 8.30
N ILE A 388 23.34 16.44 7.82
CA ILE A 388 21.98 16.95 7.92
C ILE A 388 21.16 15.98 8.77
N ALA A 389 20.61 16.44 9.90
CA ALA A 389 19.77 15.60 10.77
C ALA A 389 18.40 15.37 10.12
N VAL A 390 17.94 14.12 10.07
CA VAL A 390 16.63 13.75 9.51
C VAL A 390 15.79 13.09 10.60
N PHE A 391 14.69 13.73 10.97
CA PHE A 391 13.73 13.19 11.93
C PHE A 391 12.64 12.42 11.20
N SER A 392 12.41 11.16 11.61
CA SER A 392 11.45 10.22 11.02
C SER A 392 10.68 9.55 12.15
N MET A 393 9.37 9.34 12.01
CA MET A 393 8.54 8.83 13.12
C MET A 393 8.80 7.36 13.49
N ASN A 394 9.57 6.63 12.68
CA ASN A 394 10.06 5.29 13.02
C ASN A 394 11.37 5.31 13.85
N ASP A 395 11.79 6.48 14.34
CA ASP A 395 12.94 6.64 15.23
C ASP A 395 12.46 6.64 16.69
N GLU A 396 12.58 5.49 17.34
CA GLU A 396 12.12 5.28 18.73
C GLU A 396 12.88 6.17 19.74
N ASP A 397 14.12 6.56 19.46
CA ASP A 397 14.88 7.45 20.35
C ASP A 397 14.27 8.86 20.41
N VAL A 398 13.66 9.30 19.31
CA VAL A 398 13.09 10.66 19.17
C VAL A 398 11.58 10.67 19.47
N PHE A 399 10.83 9.70 18.98
CA PHE A 399 9.37 9.67 19.04
C PHE A 399 8.82 8.65 20.06
N GLY A 400 9.63 7.70 20.52
CA GLY A 400 9.19 6.59 21.37
C GLY A 400 8.47 5.49 20.57
N GLU A 401 8.10 4.43 21.27
CA GLU A 401 7.29 3.34 20.71
C GLU A 401 5.84 3.79 20.42
N VAL A 402 5.15 3.04 19.56
CA VAL A 402 3.73 3.26 19.29
C VAL A 402 2.92 2.56 20.38
N PHE A 403 2.33 3.34 21.31
CA PHE A 403 1.50 2.79 22.38
C PHE A 403 0.16 2.29 21.86
N TYR A 404 -0.43 3.02 20.91
CA TYR A 404 -1.72 2.67 20.34
C TYR A 404 -1.81 3.11 18.88
N GLU A 405 -2.33 2.24 18.02
CA GLU A 405 -2.58 2.50 16.61
C GLU A 405 -3.95 1.92 16.23
N MET A 406 -4.78 2.73 15.59
CA MET A 406 -6.03 2.28 14.97
C MET A 406 -5.98 2.54 13.47
N SER A 407 -6.28 1.53 12.66
CA SER A 407 -6.36 1.70 11.21
C SER A 407 -7.66 2.39 10.80
N PHE A 408 -7.67 3.01 9.62
CA PHE A 408 -8.89 3.61 9.06
C PHE A 408 -10.01 2.58 8.86
N LYS A 409 -9.65 1.36 8.44
CA LYS A 409 -10.59 0.24 8.28
C LYS A 409 -11.29 -0.10 9.60
N ALA A 410 -10.51 -0.27 10.67
CA ALA A 410 -11.08 -0.53 11.99
C ALA A 410 -12.07 0.57 12.41
N ALA A 411 -11.78 1.83 12.05
CA ALA A 411 -12.65 2.96 12.35
C ALA A 411 -13.99 2.94 11.59
N VAL A 412 -13.98 2.50 10.33
CA VAL A 412 -15.19 2.34 9.51
C VAL A 412 -15.98 1.09 9.91
N ASP A 413 -15.31 -0.04 10.11
CA ASP A 413 -15.94 -1.31 10.52
C ASP A 413 -16.62 -1.19 11.90
N GLY A 414 -16.04 -0.37 12.80
CA GLY A 414 -16.64 -0.04 14.10
C GLY A 414 -17.76 1.01 14.05
N GLY A 415 -18.08 1.57 12.88
CA GLY A 415 -19.10 2.59 12.70
C GLY A 415 -18.75 3.97 13.27
N TRP A 416 -17.47 4.23 13.60
CA TRP A 416 -17.02 5.52 14.14
C TRP A 416 -16.68 6.54 13.05
N LEU A 417 -16.40 6.07 11.83
CA LEU A 417 -16.26 6.88 10.63
C LEU A 417 -17.19 6.36 9.52
N SER A 418 -17.69 7.26 8.69
CA SER A 418 -18.40 6.90 7.45
C SER A 418 -17.39 6.51 6.38
N ASP A 419 -17.76 5.55 5.53
CA ASP A 419 -16.92 5.18 4.39
C ASP A 419 -16.90 6.29 3.33
N TYR A 420 -16.00 6.20 2.36
CA TYR A 420 -15.85 7.23 1.32
C TYR A 420 -15.99 6.68 -0.09
N GLN A 421 -16.29 7.58 -1.04
CA GLN A 421 -16.31 7.28 -2.47
C GLN A 421 -15.63 8.39 -3.26
N VAL A 422 -14.68 8.02 -4.11
CA VAL A 422 -13.98 8.93 -5.02
C VAL A 422 -14.78 8.99 -6.32
N THR A 423 -15.28 10.17 -6.69
CA THR A 423 -16.02 10.39 -7.93
C THR A 423 -15.17 11.21 -8.90
N ILE A 424 -14.65 10.56 -9.93
CA ILE A 424 -13.88 11.19 -11.01
C ILE A 424 -14.88 11.65 -12.07
N VAL A 425 -14.91 12.94 -12.37
CA VAL A 425 -15.80 13.49 -13.39
C VAL A 425 -14.99 13.80 -14.62
N THR A 426 -15.19 13.04 -15.69
CA THR A 426 -14.55 13.29 -16.98
C THR A 426 -15.49 14.09 -17.87
N VAL A 427 -15.04 15.28 -18.26
CA VAL A 427 -15.86 16.18 -19.09
C VAL A 427 -15.20 16.34 -20.46
N ASP A 428 -15.97 16.08 -21.51
CA ASP A 428 -15.57 16.36 -22.88
C ASP A 428 -15.74 17.85 -23.19
N ARG A 429 -14.66 18.49 -23.66
CA ARG A 429 -14.66 19.89 -24.09
C ARG A 429 -15.62 20.11 -25.27
N GLY A 430 -15.82 19.11 -26.13
CA GLY A 430 -16.72 19.20 -27.28
C GLY A 430 -18.20 19.31 -26.89
N LEU A 431 -18.63 18.68 -25.79
CA LEU A 431 -20.03 18.66 -25.37
C LEU A 431 -20.51 20.02 -24.82
N TYR A 432 -19.59 20.78 -24.22
CA TYR A 432 -19.87 22.06 -23.54
C TYR A 432 -19.13 23.24 -24.15
N GLY A 433 -18.35 23.05 -25.22
CA GLY A 433 -17.47 24.07 -25.81
C GLY A 433 -18.23 25.31 -26.26
N ASP A 434 -19.28 25.14 -27.06
CA ASP A 434 -20.11 26.24 -27.57
C ASP A 434 -20.80 27.00 -26.42
N LEU A 435 -21.26 26.29 -25.39
CA LEU A 435 -21.86 26.90 -24.20
C LEU A 435 -20.83 27.67 -23.38
N ALA A 436 -19.66 27.06 -23.13
CA ALA A 436 -18.59 27.66 -22.35
C ALA A 436 -18.08 28.93 -23.04
N ASP A 437 -17.89 28.90 -24.36
CA ASP A 437 -17.48 30.06 -25.14
C ASP A 437 -18.55 31.16 -25.13
N ASN A 438 -19.84 30.81 -25.21
CA ASN A 438 -20.95 31.77 -25.10
C ASN A 438 -21.02 32.42 -23.71
N VAL A 439 -20.85 31.65 -22.63
CA VAL A 439 -20.86 32.16 -21.26
C VAL A 439 -19.63 33.05 -21.01
N VAL A 440 -18.45 32.63 -21.47
CA VAL A 440 -17.21 33.44 -21.38
C VAL A 440 -17.36 34.76 -22.15
N ASN A 441 -18.01 34.77 -23.31
CA ASN A 441 -18.23 35.98 -24.11
C ASN A 441 -19.33 36.91 -23.55
N THR A 442 -20.26 36.39 -22.75
CA THR A 442 -21.40 37.15 -22.20
C THR A 442 -21.08 37.83 -20.86
N ILE A 443 -20.15 37.26 -20.08
CA ILE A 443 -19.77 37.80 -18.77
C ILE A 443 -18.74 38.92 -18.95
N GLN A 444 -19.14 40.18 -18.69
CA GLN A 444 -18.21 41.31 -18.62
C GLN A 444 -17.37 41.21 -17.33
N LEU A 445 -16.06 40.96 -17.50
CA LEU A 445 -15.09 40.90 -16.40
C LEU A 445 -14.47 42.28 -16.13
N ASP A 446 -14.18 42.55 -14.86
CA ASP A 446 -13.38 43.73 -14.45
C ASP A 446 -11.95 43.65 -15.00
N HIS A 447 -11.30 44.81 -15.16
CA HIS A 447 -9.97 44.95 -15.78
C HIS A 447 -8.91 43.97 -15.23
N GLY A 448 -8.56 42.94 -16.02
CA GLY A 448 -7.43 42.02 -15.77
C GLY A 448 -7.80 40.59 -15.31
N GLU A 449 -9.05 40.16 -15.48
CA GLU A 449 -9.49 38.78 -15.25
C GLU A 449 -9.81 38.07 -16.57
N GLU A 450 -9.23 36.89 -16.80
CA GLU A 450 -9.55 35.98 -17.91
C GLU A 450 -10.19 34.72 -17.34
N ILE A 451 -11.32 34.29 -17.90
CA ILE A 451 -11.92 32.98 -17.62
C ILE A 451 -11.51 32.04 -18.74
N ARG A 452 -11.05 30.84 -18.39
CA ARG A 452 -10.80 29.78 -19.37
C ARG A 452 -12.04 28.92 -19.50
N ALA A 453 -12.39 28.53 -20.72
CA ALA A 453 -13.49 27.58 -20.97
C ALA A 453 -13.36 26.31 -20.11
N ASP A 454 -12.13 25.82 -19.92
CA ASP A 454 -11.80 24.70 -19.03
C ASP A 454 -12.35 24.86 -17.60
N ASP A 455 -12.26 26.06 -17.02
CA ASP A 455 -12.72 26.32 -15.66
C ASP A 455 -14.26 26.24 -15.59
N VAL A 456 -14.98 26.67 -16.64
CA VAL A 456 -16.45 26.57 -16.77
C VAL A 456 -16.90 25.11 -16.92
N VAL A 457 -16.22 24.35 -17.77
CA VAL A 457 -16.50 22.93 -18.03
C VAL A 457 -16.32 22.10 -16.75
N ALA A 458 -15.27 22.36 -15.97
CA ALA A 458 -15.05 21.70 -14.68
C ALA A 458 -16.15 22.02 -13.65
N MET A 459 -16.71 23.24 -13.65
CA MET A 459 -17.80 23.64 -12.76
C MET A 459 -19.10 22.88 -13.08
N LEU A 460 -19.44 22.74 -14.37
CA LEU A 460 -20.61 21.99 -14.81
C LEU A 460 -20.48 20.50 -14.46
N GLY A 461 -19.30 19.90 -14.66
CA GLY A 461 -19.05 18.53 -14.24
C GLY A 461 -19.17 18.33 -12.72
N CYS A 462 -18.64 19.26 -11.93
CA CYS A 462 -18.78 19.22 -10.47
C CYS A 462 -20.22 19.39 -10.02
N TRP A 463 -20.99 20.25 -10.69
CA TRP A 463 -22.41 20.43 -10.40
C TRP A 463 -23.22 19.15 -10.68
N ASP A 464 -22.95 18.48 -11.80
CA ASP A 464 -23.62 17.22 -12.12
C ASP A 464 -23.32 16.12 -11.09
N ALA A 465 -22.05 16.01 -10.69
CA ALA A 465 -21.62 15.07 -9.66
C ALA A 465 -22.15 15.41 -8.26
N MET A 466 -22.41 16.68 -7.94
CA MET A 466 -23.09 17.06 -6.70
C MET A 466 -24.58 16.73 -6.75
N ALA A 467 -25.22 16.81 -7.91
CA ALA A 467 -26.63 16.47 -8.07
C ALA A 467 -26.89 14.95 -7.96
N ASP A 468 -25.94 14.11 -8.39
CA ASP A 468 -25.93 12.67 -8.14
C ASP A 468 -24.50 12.09 -8.28
N PRO A 469 -23.78 11.88 -7.17
CA PRO A 469 -22.41 11.36 -7.19
C PRO A 469 -22.32 9.86 -7.53
N LEU A 470 -23.45 9.16 -7.55
CA LEU A 470 -23.57 7.73 -7.86
C LEU A 470 -23.99 7.48 -9.32
N SER A 471 -24.43 8.52 -10.03
CA SER A 471 -24.84 8.45 -11.43
C SER A 471 -23.69 8.04 -12.36
N ARG A 472 -24.05 7.49 -13.54
CA ARG A 472 -23.13 7.16 -14.64
C ARG A 472 -23.06 8.23 -15.73
N GLY A 473 -23.64 9.39 -15.48
CA GLY A 473 -23.61 10.54 -16.39
C GLY A 473 -24.79 10.63 -17.36
N PRO A 474 -24.76 11.59 -18.30
CA PRO A 474 -25.93 12.00 -19.10
C PRO A 474 -26.42 10.96 -20.13
N GLY A 475 -25.60 9.96 -20.45
CA GLY A 475 -25.90 8.95 -21.48
C GLY A 475 -26.94 7.88 -21.08
N TYR A 476 -27.40 7.88 -19.83
CA TYR A 476 -28.34 6.87 -19.28
C TYR A 476 -29.71 7.46 -18.92
N GLY A 477 -30.14 8.53 -19.60
CA GLY A 477 -31.47 9.12 -19.45
C GLY A 477 -31.63 10.13 -18.31
N ARG A 478 -30.56 10.43 -17.55
CA ARG A 478 -30.51 11.51 -16.55
C ARG A 478 -29.91 12.77 -17.15
N ARG A 479 -30.47 13.94 -16.86
CA ARG A 479 -29.97 15.23 -17.36
C ARG A 479 -28.89 15.80 -16.42
N THR A 480 -27.95 16.57 -16.97
CA THR A 480 -26.92 17.27 -16.19
C THR A 480 -27.57 18.11 -15.08
N GLY A 481 -27.16 17.90 -13.83
CA GLY A 481 -27.67 18.65 -12.67
C GLY A 481 -29.02 18.19 -12.12
N GLN A 482 -29.64 17.14 -12.69
CA GLN A 482 -30.91 16.59 -12.21
C GLN A 482 -30.72 15.85 -10.87
N THR A 483 -31.48 16.18 -9.84
CA THR A 483 -31.33 15.52 -8.54
C THR A 483 -31.98 14.14 -8.52
N THR A 484 -31.32 13.17 -7.86
CA THR A 484 -31.93 11.88 -7.51
C THR A 484 -32.28 11.90 -6.02
N PRO A 485 -33.52 11.57 -5.62
CA PRO A 485 -33.93 11.63 -4.21
C PRO A 485 -32.98 10.83 -3.30
N GLY A 486 -32.46 11.48 -2.26
CA GLY A 486 -31.54 10.88 -1.29
C GLY A 486 -30.07 10.78 -1.72
N HIS A 487 -29.71 11.14 -2.95
CA HIS A 487 -28.32 11.08 -3.43
C HIS A 487 -27.65 12.46 -3.55
N ALA A 488 -28.43 13.54 -3.65
CA ALA A 488 -27.89 14.89 -3.85
C ALA A 488 -27.01 15.33 -2.66
N VAL A 489 -25.84 15.86 -2.99
CA VAL A 489 -24.91 16.47 -2.04
C VAL A 489 -25.53 17.78 -1.54
N LYS A 490 -25.70 17.95 -0.23
CA LYS A 490 -26.26 19.18 0.35
C LYS A 490 -25.17 20.15 0.80
N ARG A 491 -24.03 19.63 1.26
CA ARG A 491 -22.96 20.41 1.89
C ARG A 491 -21.62 20.04 1.29
N ALA A 492 -20.92 21.01 0.71
CA ALA A 492 -19.61 20.76 0.13
C ALA A 492 -18.57 21.85 0.42
N ILE A 493 -17.29 21.46 0.43
CA ILE A 493 -16.16 22.38 0.49
C ILE A 493 -15.32 22.23 -0.77
N ALA A 494 -15.11 23.34 -1.48
CA ALA A 494 -14.30 23.38 -2.69
C ALA A 494 -12.90 23.95 -2.39
N PHE A 495 -11.86 23.19 -2.72
CA PHE A 495 -10.47 23.58 -2.51
C PHE A 495 -9.82 24.10 -3.79
N GLN A 496 -9.21 25.28 -3.68
CA GLN A 496 -8.50 25.96 -4.75
C GLN A 496 -7.04 26.26 -4.40
N ASN A 497 -6.22 26.49 -5.43
CA ASN A 497 -4.79 26.78 -5.27
C ASN A 497 -4.50 28.24 -4.91
N THR A 498 -5.32 29.18 -5.40
CA THR A 498 -5.13 30.63 -5.18
C THR A 498 -6.43 31.31 -4.76
N ILE A 499 -6.29 32.40 -4.00
CA ILE A 499 -7.43 33.22 -3.55
C ILE A 499 -8.18 33.81 -4.76
N LYS A 500 -7.45 34.28 -5.78
CA LYS A 500 -8.04 34.86 -7.00
C LYS A 500 -9.00 33.86 -7.68
N LEU A 501 -8.55 32.63 -7.93
CA LEU A 501 -9.38 31.59 -8.57
C LEU A 501 -10.59 31.22 -7.72
N SER A 502 -10.43 31.12 -6.39
CA SER A 502 -11.53 30.79 -5.48
C SER A 502 -12.62 31.87 -5.46
N ARG A 503 -12.25 33.17 -5.46
CA ARG A 503 -13.19 34.30 -5.57
C ARG A 503 -13.88 34.34 -6.93
N GLN A 504 -13.12 34.13 -7.99
CA GLN A 504 -13.61 34.14 -9.36
C GLN A 504 -14.67 33.04 -9.54
N LEU A 505 -14.38 31.81 -9.11
CA LEU A 505 -15.33 30.68 -9.21
C LEU A 505 -16.62 30.90 -8.42
N ALA A 506 -16.53 31.43 -7.19
CA ALA A 506 -17.72 31.67 -6.38
C ALA A 506 -18.68 32.67 -7.05
N ARG A 507 -18.16 33.65 -7.81
CA ARG A 507 -18.97 34.63 -8.55
C ARG A 507 -19.54 34.08 -9.86
N LEU A 508 -18.85 33.14 -10.48
CA LEU A 508 -19.20 32.64 -11.83
C LEU A 508 -20.14 31.45 -11.80
N TRP A 509 -20.29 30.78 -10.67
CA TRP A 509 -21.01 29.50 -10.61
C TRP A 509 -22.50 29.63 -10.96
N GLU A 510 -23.17 30.63 -10.39
CA GLU A 510 -24.57 30.92 -10.66
C GLU A 510 -24.79 31.35 -12.14
N PRO A 511 -24.04 32.31 -12.71
CA PRO A 511 -24.13 32.64 -14.14
C PRO A 511 -23.88 31.46 -15.09
N VAL A 512 -22.98 30.54 -14.75
CA VAL A 512 -22.68 29.35 -15.56
C VAL A 512 -23.86 28.37 -15.56
N ILE A 513 -24.48 28.13 -14.40
CA ILE A 513 -25.67 27.27 -14.28
C ILE A 513 -26.83 27.91 -15.02
N ASP A 514 -27.09 29.19 -14.80
CA ASP A 514 -28.17 29.92 -15.47
C ASP A 514 -28.00 29.91 -16.99
N GLY A 515 -26.77 30.09 -17.48
CA GLY A 515 -26.45 29.96 -18.90
C GLY A 515 -26.78 28.58 -19.47
N TYR A 516 -26.47 27.51 -18.73
CA TYR A 516 -26.80 26.14 -19.11
C TYR A 516 -28.33 25.89 -19.12
N VAL A 517 -29.04 26.30 -18.06
CA VAL A 517 -30.48 26.09 -17.92
C VAL A 517 -31.27 26.90 -18.95
N ASN A 518 -30.90 28.16 -19.20
CA ASN A 518 -31.61 29.03 -20.15
C ASN A 518 -31.49 28.57 -21.61
N GLN A 519 -30.39 27.90 -21.99
CA GLN A 519 -30.22 27.34 -23.33
C GLN A 519 -30.98 26.02 -23.54
N ARG A 520 -31.50 25.41 -22.46
CA ARG A 520 -32.30 24.17 -22.49
C ARG A 520 -33.54 24.32 -21.61
N PRO A 521 -34.59 25.06 -22.06
CA PRO A 521 -35.77 25.41 -21.27
C PRO A 521 -36.57 24.21 -20.76
N ASP A 522 -36.44 23.06 -21.43
CA ASP A 522 -37.01 21.78 -21.02
C ASP A 522 -36.34 21.19 -19.76
N ALA A 523 -35.16 21.69 -19.35
CA ALA A 523 -34.48 21.31 -18.11
C ALA A 523 -35.04 21.97 -16.84
N ALA A 524 -35.78 23.08 -16.97
CA ALA A 524 -36.32 23.83 -15.83
C ALA A 524 -37.41 23.05 -15.04
N ASP A 525 -38.11 22.12 -15.69
CA ASP A 525 -39.21 21.34 -15.11
C ASP A 525 -38.76 20.05 -14.36
N ALA A 526 -37.45 19.76 -14.29
CA ALA A 526 -36.93 18.43 -13.93
C ALA A 526 -36.25 18.28 -12.54
N GLY A 527 -36.41 19.24 -11.61
CA GLY A 527 -35.84 19.11 -10.25
C GLY A 527 -34.31 19.20 -10.23
N VAL A 528 -33.79 20.30 -10.78
CA VAL A 528 -32.35 20.60 -10.89
C VAL A 528 -31.78 21.10 -9.54
N LEU A 529 -30.51 20.81 -9.25
CA LEU A 529 -29.84 21.22 -8.02
C LEU A 529 -29.56 22.73 -7.98
N GLU A 530 -30.14 23.44 -7.02
CA GLU A 530 -29.82 24.84 -6.72
C GLU A 530 -28.52 24.94 -5.93
N LEU A 531 -27.62 25.84 -6.33
CA LEU A 531 -26.32 26.01 -5.68
C LEU A 531 -26.16 27.40 -5.08
N ASP A 532 -25.74 27.45 -3.81
CA ASP A 532 -25.31 28.67 -3.13
C ASP A 532 -23.81 28.56 -2.79
N VAL A 533 -23.00 29.43 -3.39
CA VAL A 533 -21.53 29.35 -3.31
C VAL A 533 -20.96 30.57 -2.59
N THR A 534 -20.35 30.34 -1.43
CA THR A 534 -19.70 31.39 -0.64
C THR A 534 -18.17 31.23 -0.64
N HIS A 535 -17.43 32.32 -0.70
CA HIS A 535 -15.96 32.32 -0.68
C HIS A 535 -15.39 32.72 0.69
N VAL A 536 -14.36 32.00 1.15
CA VAL A 536 -13.57 32.33 2.35
C VAL A 536 -12.06 32.22 2.06
N ASP A 537 -11.28 33.19 2.54
CA ASP A 537 -9.81 33.19 2.48
C ASP A 537 -9.17 33.72 3.79
N GLY A 538 -7.84 33.83 3.82
CA GLY A 538 -7.11 34.33 4.99
C GLY A 538 -7.24 35.84 5.25
N THR A 539 -7.83 36.60 4.35
CA THR A 539 -8.20 38.01 4.53
C THR A 539 -9.63 38.19 5.01
N THR A 540 -10.47 37.16 4.90
CA THR A 540 -11.84 37.13 5.43
C THR A 540 -11.81 37.20 6.96
N ARG A 541 -12.61 38.10 7.52
CA ARG A 541 -12.68 38.29 8.98
C ARG A 541 -13.18 37.01 9.66
N ALA A 542 -12.72 36.77 10.88
CA ALA A 542 -13.15 35.66 11.73
C ALA A 542 -14.68 35.48 11.78
N SER A 543 -15.40 36.60 11.97
CA SER A 543 -16.85 36.62 12.05
C SER A 543 -17.52 36.17 10.75
N GLU A 544 -17.02 36.63 9.59
CA GLU A 544 -17.57 36.27 8.28
C GLU A 544 -17.28 34.81 7.94
N ARG A 545 -16.09 34.31 8.31
CA ARG A 545 -15.72 32.89 8.19
C ARG A 545 -16.56 32.00 9.11
N ALA A 546 -16.84 32.44 10.33
CA ALA A 546 -17.72 31.73 11.25
C ALA A 546 -19.17 31.68 10.72
N THR A 547 -19.68 32.77 10.14
CA THR A 547 -20.99 32.79 9.47
C THR A 547 -21.04 31.80 8.32
N ALA A 548 -20.06 31.82 7.40
CA ALA A 548 -20.02 30.86 6.28
C ALA A 548 -19.98 29.39 6.73
N ILE A 549 -19.29 29.08 7.83
CA ILE A 549 -19.28 27.73 8.41
C ILE A 549 -20.62 27.41 9.09
N ALA A 550 -21.23 28.36 9.79
CA ALA A 550 -22.54 28.19 10.41
C ALA A 550 -23.65 27.97 9.36
N ASP A 551 -23.59 28.68 8.23
CA ASP A 551 -24.50 28.50 7.11
C ASP A 551 -24.36 27.11 6.48
N LEU A 552 -23.15 26.54 6.46
CA LEU A 552 -22.93 25.16 6.02
C LEU A 552 -23.49 24.12 7.02
N LYS A 553 -23.60 24.47 8.32
CA LYS A 553 -24.18 23.62 9.36
C LYS A 553 -25.72 23.66 9.39
N ALA A 554 -26.34 24.64 8.75
CA ALA A 554 -27.78 24.78 8.74
C ALA A 554 -28.47 23.57 8.08
N ASP A 555 -29.77 23.44 8.32
CA ASP A 555 -30.59 22.47 7.62
C ASP A 555 -30.86 22.95 6.19
N ILE A 556 -30.68 22.07 5.21
CA ILE A 556 -30.70 22.39 3.78
C ILE A 556 -31.71 21.47 3.08
N PRO A 557 -32.65 22.03 2.27
CA PRO A 557 -33.58 21.25 1.46
C PRO A 557 -32.87 20.28 0.49
N ASP A 558 -33.54 19.21 0.11
CA ASP A 558 -32.97 18.15 -0.77
C ASP A 558 -32.56 18.64 -2.17
N ASN A 559 -33.18 19.71 -2.66
CA ASN A 559 -32.89 20.31 -3.96
C ASN A 559 -31.86 21.45 -3.92
N GLN A 560 -31.26 21.72 -2.76
CA GLN A 560 -30.29 22.81 -2.58
C GLN A 560 -28.95 22.29 -2.06
N CYS A 561 -27.86 22.84 -2.56
CA CYS A 561 -26.50 22.55 -2.11
C CYS A 561 -25.76 23.85 -1.76
N ARG A 562 -25.13 23.86 -0.59
CA ARG A 562 -24.27 24.97 -0.13
C ARG A 562 -22.80 24.57 -0.27
N VAL A 563 -22.04 25.41 -0.97
CA VAL A 563 -20.62 25.18 -1.24
C VAL A 563 -19.79 26.31 -0.67
N VAL A 564 -18.79 25.98 0.16
CA VAL A 564 -17.81 26.96 0.63
C VAL A 564 -16.49 26.77 -0.15
N SER A 565 -16.18 27.72 -1.02
CA SER A 565 -14.93 27.77 -1.79
C SER A 565 -13.82 28.43 -0.99
N ASN A 566 -12.64 27.79 -0.93
CA ASN A 566 -11.52 28.31 -0.16
C ASN A 566 -10.14 28.10 -0.79
N ALA A 567 -9.17 28.91 -0.35
CA ALA A 567 -7.76 28.73 -0.65
C ALA A 567 -6.91 28.70 0.64
N ARG A 568 -6.50 27.48 1.05
CA ARG A 568 -5.60 27.21 2.19
C ARG A 568 -6.04 27.74 3.57
N CYS A 569 -7.31 28.13 3.75
CA CYS A 569 -7.81 28.64 5.04
C CYS A 569 -8.75 27.67 5.77
N LEU A 570 -9.42 26.75 5.05
CA LEU A 570 -10.29 25.73 5.64
C LEU A 570 -9.66 24.33 5.67
N SER A 571 -8.34 24.26 5.46
CA SER A 571 -7.58 23.01 5.49
C SER A 571 -7.41 22.47 6.93
N GLU A 572 -7.42 23.34 7.94
CA GLU A 572 -7.33 23.04 9.38
C GLU A 572 -8.45 23.80 10.13
N GLY A 573 -8.96 23.27 11.26
CA GLY A 573 -9.82 24.04 12.18
C GLY A 573 -11.33 24.14 11.90
N VAL A 574 -11.86 23.51 10.85
CA VAL A 574 -13.32 23.45 10.57
C VAL A 574 -13.93 22.15 11.09
N ASP A 575 -15.07 22.21 11.77
CA ASP A 575 -15.78 21.03 12.24
C ASP A 575 -17.25 21.03 11.82
N VAL A 576 -17.56 20.26 10.77
CA VAL A 576 -18.90 20.08 10.19
C VAL A 576 -19.08 18.58 9.90
N PRO A 577 -19.59 17.78 10.87
CA PRO A 577 -19.75 16.33 10.69
C PRO A 577 -20.67 15.96 9.52
N ALA A 578 -21.72 16.76 9.30
CA ALA A 578 -22.69 16.59 8.22
C ALA A 578 -22.18 16.98 6.82
N LEU A 579 -20.87 17.25 6.64
CA LEU A 579 -20.30 17.57 5.34
C LEU A 579 -20.38 16.36 4.40
N ASP A 580 -21.03 16.52 3.25
CA ASP A 580 -21.31 15.41 2.32
C ASP A 580 -20.18 15.21 1.30
N ALA A 581 -19.59 16.31 0.79
CA ALA A 581 -18.57 16.24 -0.26
C ALA A 581 -17.39 17.21 -0.08
N VAL A 582 -16.25 16.82 -0.67
CA VAL A 582 -15.06 17.66 -0.86
C VAL A 582 -14.70 17.70 -2.34
N LEU A 583 -14.51 18.90 -2.88
CA LEU A 583 -14.14 19.10 -4.29
C LEU A 583 -12.67 19.56 -4.39
N PHE A 584 -11.86 18.83 -5.16
CA PHE A 584 -10.50 19.26 -5.49
C PHE A 584 -10.46 19.79 -6.93
N LEU A 585 -10.82 21.07 -7.07
CA LEU A 585 -10.86 21.75 -8.36
C LEU A 585 -9.46 22.13 -8.90
N ALA A 586 -8.43 22.06 -8.05
CA ALA A 586 -7.05 22.31 -8.45
C ALA A 586 -6.08 21.34 -7.75
N PRO A 587 -4.95 20.97 -8.40
CA PRO A 587 -4.01 19.99 -7.86
C PRO A 587 -3.42 20.43 -6.53
N ARG A 588 -3.51 19.54 -5.53
CA ARG A 588 -2.80 19.64 -4.24
C ARG A 588 -1.56 18.75 -4.27
N ARG A 589 -0.42 19.31 -3.89
CA ARG A 589 0.87 18.58 -3.85
C ARG A 589 1.20 17.96 -2.50
N SER A 590 0.50 18.36 -1.44
CA SER A 590 0.74 17.89 -0.07
C SER A 590 -0.20 16.73 0.24
N MET A 591 0.38 15.55 0.46
CA MET A 591 -0.35 14.35 0.87
C MET A 591 -1.18 14.57 2.13
N VAL A 592 -0.55 15.23 3.11
CA VAL A 592 -1.14 15.56 4.40
C VAL A 592 -2.36 16.45 4.22
N ASP A 593 -2.26 17.49 3.39
CA ASP A 593 -3.38 18.41 3.15
C ASP A 593 -4.57 17.68 2.53
N ILE A 594 -4.30 16.71 1.64
CA ILE A 594 -5.35 15.89 1.02
C ILE A 594 -6.03 15.03 2.08
N ILE A 595 -5.28 14.31 2.91
CA ILE A 595 -5.84 13.45 3.96
C ILE A 595 -6.62 14.27 4.99
N GLN A 596 -6.10 15.43 5.40
CA GLN A 596 -6.77 16.34 6.32
C GLN A 596 -8.04 16.96 5.72
N ALA A 597 -8.06 17.24 4.42
CA ALA A 597 -9.25 17.72 3.72
C ALA A 597 -10.30 16.60 3.60
N VAL A 598 -9.90 15.40 3.21
CA VAL A 598 -10.79 14.25 3.04
C VAL A 598 -11.33 13.75 4.39
N GLY A 599 -10.51 13.71 5.44
CA GLY A 599 -10.93 13.27 6.78
C GLY A 599 -12.09 14.08 7.38
N ARG A 600 -12.40 15.25 6.83
CA ARG A 600 -13.58 16.06 7.20
C ARG A 600 -14.87 15.42 6.73
N VAL A 601 -14.84 14.83 5.55
CA VAL A 601 -15.99 14.18 4.91
C VAL A 601 -16.24 12.77 5.46
N MET A 602 -15.30 12.19 6.19
CA MET A 602 -15.43 10.84 6.77
C MET A 602 -16.10 10.83 8.14
N ARG A 603 -16.42 12.00 8.72
CA ARG A 603 -17.15 12.08 9.98
C ARG A 603 -18.59 11.58 9.83
N THR A 604 -19.08 10.88 10.84
CA THR A 604 -20.44 10.37 10.89
C THR A 604 -21.45 11.48 11.17
N ALA A 605 -22.62 11.39 10.55
CA ALA A 605 -23.76 12.28 10.78
C ALA A 605 -25.07 11.54 10.50
N ALA A 606 -26.18 12.00 11.08
CA ALA A 606 -27.49 11.40 10.84
C ALA A 606 -27.87 11.50 9.35
N GLY A 607 -28.24 10.37 8.74
CA GLY A 607 -28.60 10.29 7.31
C GLY A 607 -27.41 10.20 6.34
N LYS A 608 -26.16 10.18 6.84
CA LYS A 608 -24.96 10.10 6.00
C LYS A 608 -24.38 8.69 5.99
N GLU A 609 -24.51 8.03 4.84
CA GLU A 609 -23.91 6.70 4.63
C GLU A 609 -22.44 6.79 4.19
N ARG A 610 -22.12 7.72 3.28
CA ARG A 610 -20.79 7.87 2.67
C ARG A 610 -20.41 9.32 2.50
N GLY A 611 -19.10 9.58 2.48
CA GLY A 611 -18.55 10.89 2.10
C GLY A 611 -17.97 10.88 0.68
N TYR A 612 -18.22 11.93 -0.08
CA TYR A 612 -17.85 12.01 -1.51
C TYR A 612 -16.62 12.87 -1.75
N ILE A 613 -15.71 12.39 -2.59
CA ILE A 613 -14.49 13.12 -3.02
C ILE A 613 -14.59 13.34 -4.52
N ILE A 614 -14.92 14.56 -4.94
CA ILE A 614 -15.22 14.88 -6.34
C ILE A 614 -13.98 15.49 -7.01
N LEU A 615 -13.57 14.89 -8.13
CA LEU A 615 -12.36 15.22 -8.89
C LEU A 615 -12.70 15.49 -10.37
N PRO A 616 -12.79 16.75 -10.82
CA PRO A 616 -13.00 17.04 -12.23
C PRO A 616 -11.73 16.83 -13.06
N VAL A 617 -11.88 16.19 -14.21
CA VAL A 617 -10.83 15.96 -15.20
C VAL A 617 -11.35 16.35 -16.58
N ILE A 618 -10.63 17.25 -17.24
CA ILE A 618 -10.99 17.75 -18.57
C ILE A 618 -10.24 16.92 -19.61
N LEU A 619 -10.97 16.34 -20.56
CA LEU A 619 -10.38 15.55 -21.64
C LEU A 619 -9.80 16.46 -22.75
N PRO A 620 -8.65 16.12 -23.35
CA PRO A 620 -8.11 16.84 -24.50
C PRO A 620 -9.03 16.79 -25.73
N GLU A 621 -9.00 17.83 -26.56
CA GLU A 621 -9.81 17.92 -27.79
C GLU A 621 -9.62 16.72 -28.73
N GLY A 622 -10.73 16.17 -29.22
CA GLY A 622 -10.75 15.03 -30.14
C GLY A 622 -10.61 13.65 -29.48
N LYS A 623 -10.54 13.57 -28.15
CA LYS A 623 -10.56 12.31 -27.40
C LYS A 623 -11.86 12.14 -26.62
N THR A 624 -12.73 11.26 -27.12
CA THR A 624 -14.01 10.88 -26.51
C THR A 624 -13.92 9.67 -25.58
N SER A 625 -12.74 9.05 -25.45
CA SER A 625 -12.49 7.89 -24.56
C SER A 625 -11.22 8.06 -23.73
N ILE A 626 -11.19 7.37 -22.57
CA ILE A 626 -10.08 7.39 -21.62
C ILE A 626 -9.06 6.33 -22.03
N ASP A 627 -8.04 6.71 -22.79
CA ASP A 627 -6.92 5.83 -23.17
C ASP A 627 -5.69 5.99 -22.25
N ASP A 628 -4.70 5.10 -22.38
CA ASP A 628 -3.45 5.12 -21.59
C ASP A 628 -2.70 6.46 -21.72
N ALA A 629 -2.78 7.13 -22.87
CA ALA A 629 -2.16 8.43 -23.07
C ALA A 629 -2.87 9.55 -22.28
N VAL A 630 -4.20 9.50 -22.16
CA VAL A 630 -5.00 10.41 -21.32
C VAL A 630 -4.72 10.14 -19.84
N LEU A 631 -4.61 8.88 -19.41
CA LEU A 631 -4.35 8.51 -18.01
C LEU A 631 -2.97 8.97 -17.51
N ARG A 632 -1.99 9.08 -18.41
CA ARG A 632 -0.63 9.60 -18.14
C ARG A 632 -0.50 11.12 -18.32
N SER A 633 -1.59 11.79 -18.68
CA SER A 633 -1.57 13.24 -18.94
C SER A 633 -1.43 14.07 -17.65
N PRO A 634 -0.94 15.32 -17.74
CA PRO A 634 -0.90 16.23 -16.60
C PRO A 634 -2.26 16.47 -15.93
N GLN A 635 -3.36 16.31 -16.67
CA GLN A 635 -4.73 16.50 -16.22
C GLN A 635 -5.19 15.43 -15.21
N PHE A 636 -4.69 14.18 -15.33
CA PHE A 636 -4.99 13.08 -14.40
C PHE A 636 -4.09 13.04 -13.17
N ARG A 637 -2.99 13.82 -13.16
CA ARG A 637 -2.08 13.89 -12.01
C ARG A 637 -2.77 14.19 -10.65
N PRO A 638 -3.73 15.13 -10.54
CA PRO A 638 -4.44 15.38 -9.29
C PRO A 638 -5.20 14.13 -8.79
N VAL A 639 -5.77 13.34 -9.69
CA VAL A 639 -6.46 12.09 -9.37
C VAL A 639 -5.51 11.10 -8.73
N TRP A 640 -4.34 10.91 -9.35
CA TRP A 640 -3.29 10.03 -8.82
C TRP A 640 -2.73 10.51 -7.49
N ASP A 641 -2.58 11.82 -7.28
CA ASP A 641 -2.14 12.39 -6.00
C ASP A 641 -3.16 12.10 -4.88
N VAL A 642 -4.46 12.19 -5.16
CA VAL A 642 -5.52 11.88 -4.18
C VAL A 642 -5.59 10.38 -3.88
N ILE A 643 -5.51 9.51 -4.91
CA ILE A 643 -5.53 8.06 -4.72
C ILE A 643 -4.31 7.61 -3.90
N ARG A 644 -3.11 8.15 -4.19
CA ARG A 644 -1.91 7.86 -3.39
C ARG A 644 -2.07 8.32 -1.94
N ALA A 645 -2.73 9.46 -1.70
CA ALA A 645 -3.01 9.96 -0.36
C ALA A 645 -3.95 9.05 0.42
N LEU A 646 -5.05 8.63 -0.22
CA LEU A 646 -5.98 7.67 0.36
C LEU A 646 -5.29 6.34 0.64
N ARG A 647 -4.45 5.85 -0.28
CA ARG A 647 -3.68 4.62 -0.13
C ARG A 647 -2.70 4.64 1.05
N ALA A 648 -2.13 5.81 1.36
CA ALA A 648 -1.24 5.96 2.51
C ALA A 648 -2.00 5.99 3.86
N HIS A 649 -3.31 6.19 3.84
CA HIS A 649 -4.15 6.33 5.03
C HIS A 649 -5.13 5.15 5.23
N ASP A 650 -5.58 4.52 4.14
CA ASP A 650 -6.49 3.38 4.12
C ASP A 650 -5.80 2.18 3.46
N GLU A 651 -5.50 1.17 4.27
CA GLU A 651 -4.90 -0.09 3.84
C GLU A 651 -5.78 -0.85 2.82
N ARG A 652 -7.11 -0.68 2.87
CA ARG A 652 -8.05 -1.29 1.92
C ARG A 652 -7.82 -0.77 0.50
N MET A 653 -7.49 0.51 0.37
CA MET A 653 -7.18 1.13 -0.93
C MET A 653 -5.93 0.51 -1.57
N ASN A 654 -4.96 0.07 -0.78
CA ASN A 654 -3.81 -0.66 -1.31
C ASN A 654 -4.23 -2.01 -1.91
N VAL A 655 -5.16 -2.72 -1.27
CA VAL A 655 -5.69 -3.99 -1.78
C VAL A 655 -6.52 -3.76 -3.04
N TRP A 656 -7.42 -2.79 -3.02
CA TRP A 656 -8.27 -2.46 -4.17
C TRP A 656 -7.46 -2.06 -5.40
N VAL A 657 -6.47 -1.19 -5.25
CA VAL A 657 -5.63 -0.74 -6.38
C VAL A 657 -4.89 -1.93 -6.99
N ASN A 658 -4.36 -2.86 -6.19
CA ASN A 658 -3.60 -4.02 -6.68
C ASN A 658 -4.49 -5.21 -7.15
N THR A 659 -5.82 -5.09 -7.02
CA THR A 659 -6.80 -6.10 -7.48
C THR A 659 -7.79 -5.55 -8.49
N ALA A 660 -7.69 -4.26 -8.84
CA ALA A 660 -8.59 -3.59 -9.78
C ALA A 660 -8.59 -4.26 -11.18
N ASP A 661 -7.43 -4.70 -11.66
CA ASP A 661 -7.26 -5.44 -12.92
C ASP A 661 -7.87 -6.85 -12.91
N LYS A 662 -8.22 -7.36 -11.72
CA LYS A 662 -8.69 -8.73 -11.46
C LYS A 662 -10.14 -8.79 -11.01
N GLY A 663 -10.91 -7.71 -11.23
CA GLY A 663 -12.33 -7.63 -10.86
C GLY A 663 -12.61 -7.12 -9.45
N GLY A 664 -11.59 -6.63 -8.73
CA GLY A 664 -11.78 -5.86 -7.50
C GLY A 664 -12.60 -4.60 -7.81
N LYS A 665 -13.49 -4.20 -6.90
CA LYS A 665 -14.32 -2.98 -7.02
C LYS A 665 -13.79 -1.91 -6.05
N PRO A 666 -12.88 -1.01 -6.48
CA PRO A 666 -12.48 0.13 -5.65
C PRO A 666 -13.68 1.04 -5.39
N PRO A 667 -13.69 1.83 -4.31
CA PRO A 667 -14.68 2.87 -4.06
C PRO A 667 -14.41 4.10 -4.96
N ILE A 668 -14.20 3.86 -6.25
CA ILE A 668 -13.93 4.87 -7.27
C ILE A 668 -15.05 4.74 -8.31
N ASN A 669 -15.81 5.81 -8.48
CA ASN A 669 -16.81 5.98 -9.53
C ASN A 669 -16.29 6.96 -10.59
N VAL A 670 -16.59 6.71 -11.86
CA VAL A 670 -16.23 7.59 -12.97
C VAL A 670 -17.51 8.03 -13.66
N ILE A 671 -17.72 9.34 -13.72
CA ILE A 671 -18.86 9.97 -14.39
C ILE A 671 -18.34 10.55 -15.71
N GLY A 672 -18.78 9.99 -16.84
CA GLY A 672 -18.32 10.42 -18.16
C GLY A 672 -19.40 10.25 -19.23
N GLY A 673 -19.44 11.18 -20.19
CA GLY A 673 -20.30 11.07 -21.37
C GLY A 673 -19.59 10.29 -22.45
N SER A 674 -19.85 8.98 -22.56
CA SER A 674 -19.64 8.29 -23.83
C SER A 674 -20.74 8.74 -24.79
N GLY A 675 -20.42 9.65 -25.71
CA GLY A 675 -21.28 9.87 -26.87
C GLY A 675 -21.42 8.54 -27.61
N GLY A 676 -22.62 7.98 -27.61
CA GLY A 676 -22.97 6.92 -28.53
C GLY A 676 -22.76 7.44 -29.95
N SER A 677 -22.06 6.67 -30.77
CA SER A 677 -22.11 6.84 -32.21
C SER A 677 -23.56 6.70 -32.66
N ASP A 678 -24.11 7.75 -33.26
CA ASP A 678 -25.28 7.66 -34.13
C ASP A 678 -24.96 6.71 -35.29
N ASP A 679 -25.24 5.43 -35.12
CA ASP A 679 -25.47 4.52 -36.24
C ASP A 679 -26.98 4.54 -36.53
N THR A 680 -27.31 5.40 -37.49
CA THR A 680 -28.41 5.32 -38.46
C THR A 680 -29.56 4.36 -38.14
N ASP A 681 -30.75 4.95 -38.00
CA ASP A 681 -32.04 4.31 -38.22
C ASP A 681 -32.05 3.52 -39.55
N GLU A 682 -32.08 2.19 -39.47
CA GLU A 682 -32.84 1.37 -40.41
C GLU A 682 -33.70 0.37 -39.63
N GLU A 683 -35.00 0.45 -39.89
CA GLU A 683 -36.06 -0.38 -39.35
C GLU A 683 -35.79 -1.87 -39.59
N SER A 684 -35.90 -2.68 -38.53
CA SER A 684 -36.51 -4.01 -38.66
C SER A 684 -37.29 -4.37 -37.40
N ASP A 685 -38.60 -4.42 -37.59
CA ASP A 685 -39.61 -5.00 -36.72
C ASP A 685 -39.36 -6.50 -36.59
N ASP A 686 -39.15 -6.99 -35.36
CA ASP A 686 -39.71 -8.28 -34.95
C ASP A 686 -39.74 -8.39 -33.44
N GLY A 687 -40.96 -8.39 -32.89
CA GLY A 687 -41.23 -8.49 -31.48
C GLY A 687 -40.77 -9.82 -30.88
N ARG A 688 -39.91 -9.74 -29.85
CA ARG A 688 -39.85 -10.69 -28.76
C ARG A 688 -39.59 -9.95 -27.46
N GLY A 689 -40.55 -10.01 -26.54
CA GLY A 689 -40.35 -9.54 -25.18
C GLY A 689 -39.12 -10.22 -24.57
N LEU A 690 -38.30 -9.44 -23.87
CA LEU A 690 -37.20 -9.96 -23.06
C LEU A 690 -37.39 -9.60 -21.60
N ASP A 691 -37.14 -10.63 -20.80
CA ASP A 691 -37.37 -10.80 -19.38
C ASP A 691 -36.76 -9.72 -18.48
N THR A 692 -37.37 -9.58 -17.31
CA THR A 692 -36.92 -8.86 -16.11
C THR A 692 -35.61 -9.41 -15.49
N ALA A 693 -34.81 -10.18 -16.24
CA ALA A 693 -33.49 -10.68 -15.85
C ALA A 693 -32.33 -9.74 -16.23
N THR A 694 -32.55 -8.71 -17.05
CA THR A 694 -31.51 -7.76 -17.50
C THR A 694 -31.26 -6.61 -16.52
N VAL A 695 -32.10 -6.46 -15.49
CA VAL A 695 -31.99 -5.37 -14.49
C VAL A 695 -30.98 -5.70 -13.37
N ALA A 696 -30.56 -6.97 -13.24
CA ALA A 696 -29.61 -7.42 -12.21
C ALA A 696 -28.16 -7.61 -12.72
N GLN A 697 -27.86 -7.26 -13.98
CA GLN A 697 -26.56 -7.57 -14.63
C GLN A 697 -25.74 -6.37 -15.13
N MET A 698 -26.10 -5.13 -14.78
CA MET A 698 -25.37 -3.93 -15.25
C MET A 698 -24.73 -3.12 -14.11
N THR A 699 -24.05 -3.75 -13.16
CA THR A 699 -22.87 -3.13 -12.52
C THR A 699 -21.65 -3.40 -13.39
N LEU A 700 -21.55 -2.70 -14.52
CA LEU A 700 -20.37 -2.79 -15.38
C LEU A 700 -19.15 -2.24 -14.62
N PRO A 701 -18.01 -2.97 -14.64
CA PRO A 701 -16.80 -2.60 -13.92
C PRO A 701 -16.26 -1.25 -14.41
N MET A 702 -15.45 -0.61 -13.57
CA MET A 702 -14.50 0.44 -13.96
C MET A 702 -13.90 0.15 -15.36
N ASP A 703 -13.77 1.16 -16.23
CA ASP A 703 -13.11 1.01 -17.54
C ASP A 703 -11.80 0.23 -17.33
N SER A 704 -11.64 -0.89 -18.04
CA SER A 704 -10.50 -1.79 -17.84
C SER A 704 -9.15 -1.09 -17.97
N GLU A 705 -9.10 0.01 -18.73
CA GLU A 705 -7.95 0.90 -18.88
C GLU A 705 -7.62 1.68 -17.60
N ILE A 706 -8.63 2.22 -16.90
CA ILE A 706 -8.44 2.95 -15.64
C ILE A 706 -7.98 1.98 -14.55
N ALA A 707 -8.58 0.78 -14.48
CA ALA A 707 -8.16 -0.28 -13.55
C ALA A 707 -6.70 -0.71 -13.80
N SER A 708 -6.31 -0.85 -15.07
CA SER A 708 -4.93 -1.17 -15.45
C SER A 708 -3.95 -0.04 -15.11
N ALA A 709 -4.32 1.21 -15.38
CA ALA A 709 -3.50 2.37 -15.04
C ALA A 709 -3.41 2.61 -13.53
N LEU A 710 -4.46 2.33 -12.77
CA LEU A 710 -4.44 2.31 -11.30
C LEU A 710 -3.36 1.37 -10.78
N VAL A 711 -3.32 0.13 -11.29
CA VAL A 711 -2.30 -0.86 -10.93
C VAL A 711 -0.91 -0.40 -11.40
N GLU A 712 -0.76 0.12 -12.61
CA GLU A 712 0.54 0.49 -13.16
C GLU A 712 1.14 1.77 -12.52
N ILE A 713 0.32 2.81 -12.33
CA ILE A 713 0.74 4.14 -11.87
C ILE A 713 0.74 4.23 -10.34
N CYS A 714 -0.26 3.61 -9.70
CA CYS A 714 -0.47 3.70 -8.25
C CYS A 714 -0.23 2.38 -7.51
N GLY A 715 -0.11 1.24 -8.20
CA GLY A 715 0.18 -0.05 -7.57
C GLY A 715 1.63 -0.13 -7.11
N ASP A 716 1.83 -0.68 -5.92
CA ASP A 716 3.15 -1.12 -5.49
C ASP A 716 3.29 -2.60 -5.76
N ARG A 717 4.17 -2.96 -6.70
CA ARG A 717 4.79 -4.29 -6.71
C ARG A 717 5.65 -4.56 -5.46
N THR A 718 5.67 -3.65 -4.47
CA THR A 718 6.69 -3.58 -3.42
C THR A 718 6.21 -3.90 -2.00
N TYR A 719 4.90 -3.95 -1.69
CA TYR A 719 4.45 -4.18 -0.30
C TYR A 719 4.97 -5.50 0.29
N TRP A 720 4.92 -6.61 -0.44
CA TRP A 720 5.54 -7.86 0.02
C TRP A 720 7.06 -7.87 -0.12
N ALA A 721 7.60 -7.12 -1.08
CA ALA A 721 9.05 -7.00 -1.26
C ALA A 721 9.73 -6.29 -0.09
N THR A 722 9.03 -5.44 0.67
CA THR A 722 9.57 -4.83 1.91
C THR A 722 9.68 -5.83 3.05
N TRP A 723 8.81 -6.85 3.08
CA TRP A 723 8.84 -7.90 4.12
C TRP A 723 9.92 -8.94 3.89
N GLY A 724 10.47 -9.07 2.68
CA GLY A 724 11.49 -10.07 2.39
C GLY A 724 12.71 -10.00 3.34
N ASP A 725 13.14 -8.79 3.73
CA ASP A 725 14.28 -8.63 4.64
C ASP A 725 13.94 -9.11 6.08
N ASP A 726 12.75 -8.75 6.57
CA ASP A 726 12.21 -9.15 7.87
C ASP A 726 12.05 -10.68 7.96
N VAL A 727 11.61 -11.30 6.89
CA VAL A 727 11.43 -12.76 6.79
C VAL A 727 12.76 -13.47 6.86
N GLY A 728 13.78 -12.96 6.16
CA GLY A 728 15.12 -13.50 6.26
C GLY A 728 15.71 -13.33 7.67
N GLU A 729 15.42 -12.22 8.35
CA GLU A 729 15.81 -11.99 9.73
C GLU A 729 15.13 -12.97 10.69
N VAL A 730 13.80 -13.14 10.59
CA VAL A 730 13.03 -14.06 11.42
C VAL A 730 13.46 -15.51 11.17
N THR A 731 13.67 -15.91 9.92
CA THR A 731 14.14 -17.26 9.56
C THR A 731 15.50 -17.56 10.21
N ARG A 732 16.45 -16.60 10.18
CA ARG A 732 17.75 -16.75 10.87
C ARG A 732 17.60 -16.82 12.38
N THR A 733 16.71 -16.03 12.96
CA THR A 733 16.42 -16.03 14.40
C THR A 733 15.87 -17.39 14.85
N VAL A 734 14.89 -17.93 14.11
CA VAL A 734 14.31 -19.25 14.35
C VAL A 734 15.37 -20.35 14.18
N ALA A 735 16.19 -20.30 13.12
CA ALA A 735 17.29 -21.26 12.94
C ALA A 735 18.27 -21.25 14.13
N ALA A 736 18.74 -20.07 14.55
CA ALA A 736 19.63 -19.93 15.70
C ALA A 736 18.98 -20.33 17.03
N ARG A 737 17.65 -20.26 17.13
CA ARG A 737 16.87 -20.75 18.27
C ARG A 737 16.86 -22.28 18.29
N ILE A 738 16.59 -22.91 17.16
CA ILE A 738 16.60 -24.37 17.01
C ILE A 738 17.97 -24.92 17.40
N SER A 739 19.06 -24.38 16.84
CA SER A 739 20.42 -24.81 17.20
C SER A 739 20.69 -24.72 18.72
N ARG A 740 20.29 -23.61 19.36
CA ARG A 740 20.43 -23.48 20.81
C ARG A 740 19.60 -24.47 21.61
N LEU A 741 18.40 -24.83 21.13
CA LEU A 741 17.56 -25.84 21.78
C LEU A 741 18.18 -27.23 21.68
N ILE A 742 18.78 -27.56 20.54
CA ILE A 742 19.55 -28.80 20.35
C ILE A 742 20.74 -28.83 21.32
N ASP A 743 21.51 -27.75 21.43
CA ASP A 743 22.68 -27.69 22.32
C ASP A 743 22.33 -27.74 23.82
N SER A 744 21.15 -27.22 24.20
CA SER A 744 20.77 -27.05 25.62
C SER A 744 19.89 -28.17 26.19
N ARG A 745 19.17 -28.93 25.35
CA ARG A 745 18.24 -29.98 25.79
C ARG A 745 18.63 -31.35 25.21
N PRO A 746 19.10 -32.30 26.03
CA PRO A 746 19.51 -33.63 25.57
C PRO A 746 18.39 -34.41 24.85
N ASP A 747 17.16 -34.34 25.36
CA ASP A 747 16.01 -35.04 24.79
C ASP A 747 15.67 -34.51 23.38
N THR A 748 15.77 -33.20 23.19
CA THR A 748 15.58 -32.54 21.89
C THR A 748 16.69 -32.92 20.91
N ALA A 749 17.95 -32.98 21.37
CA ALA A 749 19.08 -33.41 20.55
C ALA A 749 18.92 -34.86 20.08
N GLU A 750 18.47 -35.77 20.95
CA GLU A 750 18.23 -37.17 20.59
C GLU A 750 17.09 -37.31 19.57
N ALA A 751 15.96 -36.63 19.80
CA ALA A 751 14.83 -36.62 18.86
C ALA A 751 15.24 -36.05 17.49
N PHE A 752 15.98 -34.94 17.49
CA PHE A 752 16.50 -34.32 16.28
C PHE A 752 17.48 -35.24 15.54
N GLY A 753 18.39 -35.90 16.25
CA GLY A 753 19.35 -36.85 15.66
C GLY A 753 18.68 -38.07 15.01
N ARG A 754 17.61 -38.59 15.63
CA ARG A 754 16.78 -39.65 15.03
C ARG A 754 16.10 -39.14 13.76
N PHE A 755 15.47 -37.97 13.80
CA PHE A 755 14.80 -37.39 12.64
C PHE A 755 15.76 -37.06 11.49
N LEU A 756 16.97 -36.56 11.78
CA LEU A 756 18.02 -36.36 10.79
C LEU A 756 18.43 -37.67 10.11
N THR A 757 18.50 -38.76 10.87
CA THR A 757 18.79 -40.09 10.33
C THR A 757 17.66 -40.56 9.39
N GLU A 758 16.40 -40.34 9.76
CA GLU A 758 15.24 -40.63 8.90
C GLU A 758 15.25 -39.82 7.60
N MET A 759 15.54 -38.52 7.68
CA MET A 759 15.68 -37.61 6.54
C MET A 759 16.82 -38.04 5.60
N ARG A 760 17.96 -38.49 6.15
CA ARG A 760 19.09 -39.01 5.35
C ARG A 760 18.73 -40.26 4.57
N HIS A 761 17.94 -41.15 5.17
CA HIS A 761 17.50 -42.38 4.50
C HIS A 761 16.42 -42.13 3.44
N THR A 762 15.55 -41.14 3.66
CA THR A 762 14.39 -40.88 2.80
C THR A 762 14.70 -39.93 1.66
N ILE A 763 15.46 -38.86 1.94
CA ILE A 763 15.69 -37.75 0.99
C ILE A 763 17.09 -37.84 0.38
N ASN A 764 18.15 -37.69 1.19
CA ASN A 764 19.54 -37.68 0.71
C ASN A 764 20.54 -37.98 1.85
N GLU A 765 21.43 -38.94 1.64
CA GLU A 765 22.44 -39.38 2.62
C GLU A 765 23.45 -38.28 3.02
N HIS A 766 23.60 -37.24 2.21
CA HIS A 766 24.53 -36.14 2.44
C HIS A 766 23.96 -34.98 3.28
N LEU A 767 22.69 -35.05 3.72
CA LEU A 767 22.08 -34.00 4.55
C LEU A 767 22.87 -33.78 5.85
N GLN A 768 23.22 -32.54 6.15
CA GLN A 768 23.87 -32.15 7.40
C GLN A 768 22.85 -31.62 8.42
N GLU A 769 23.26 -31.53 9.68
CA GLU A 769 22.43 -30.97 10.75
C GLU A 769 21.97 -29.54 10.42
N ALA A 770 22.88 -28.71 9.92
CA ALA A 770 22.58 -27.34 9.50
C ALA A 770 21.51 -27.28 8.40
N ASP A 771 21.51 -28.24 7.46
CA ASP A 771 20.51 -28.25 6.39
C ASP A 771 19.12 -28.57 6.95
N LEU A 772 19.01 -29.46 7.94
CA LEU A 772 17.74 -29.77 8.60
C LEU A 772 17.23 -28.60 9.47
N VAL A 773 18.11 -27.87 10.14
CA VAL A 773 17.76 -26.64 10.86
C VAL A 773 17.19 -25.61 9.89
N ASP A 774 17.87 -25.38 8.75
CA ASP A 774 17.42 -24.44 7.73
C ASP A 774 16.05 -24.88 7.15
N MET A 775 15.84 -26.19 6.92
CA MET A 775 14.55 -26.74 6.47
C MET A 775 13.42 -26.51 7.49
N LEU A 776 13.66 -26.72 8.78
CA LEU A 776 12.66 -26.50 9.84
C LEU A 776 12.34 -25.02 10.02
N ALA A 777 13.35 -24.15 9.99
CA ALA A 777 13.14 -22.70 10.07
C ALA A 777 12.32 -22.21 8.87
N CYS A 778 12.64 -22.68 7.66
CA CYS A 778 11.87 -22.42 6.46
C CYS A 778 10.42 -22.92 6.60
N HIS A 779 10.23 -24.15 7.07
CA HIS A 779 8.89 -24.72 7.31
C HIS A 779 8.04 -23.86 8.26
N ILE A 780 8.60 -23.46 9.41
CA ILE A 780 7.90 -22.64 10.42
C ILE A 780 7.43 -21.30 9.84
N VAL A 781 8.29 -20.64 9.05
CA VAL A 781 8.00 -19.31 8.49
C VAL A 781 7.06 -19.39 7.29
N THR A 782 7.13 -20.47 6.51
CA THR A 782 6.36 -20.60 5.26
C THR A 782 4.97 -21.18 5.48
N LEU A 783 4.80 -22.13 6.41
CA LEU A 783 3.54 -22.84 6.61
C LEU A 783 2.32 -21.91 6.84
N PRO A 784 2.39 -20.83 7.64
CA PRO A 784 1.26 -19.91 7.81
C PRO A 784 0.83 -19.24 6.49
N VAL A 785 1.78 -18.93 5.61
CA VAL A 785 1.50 -18.37 4.27
C VAL A 785 0.77 -19.38 3.40
N PHE A 786 1.20 -20.65 3.42
CA PHE A 786 0.49 -21.72 2.70
C PHE A 786 -0.91 -21.94 3.26
N ASN A 787 -1.09 -21.96 4.58
CA ASN A 787 -2.41 -22.07 5.19
C ASN A 787 -3.33 -20.91 4.79
N ALA A 788 -2.82 -19.68 4.76
CA ALA A 788 -3.55 -18.50 4.32
C ALA A 788 -3.95 -18.57 2.83
N LEU A 789 -3.07 -19.08 1.97
CA LEU A 789 -3.29 -19.18 0.52
C LEU A 789 -4.35 -20.21 0.13
N PHE A 790 -4.43 -21.31 0.86
CA PHE A 790 -5.24 -22.46 0.46
C PHE A 790 -6.46 -22.69 1.35
N GLY A 791 -6.57 -21.98 2.48
CA GLY A 791 -7.78 -21.89 3.30
C GLY A 791 -8.31 -23.22 3.82
N SER A 792 -7.51 -24.28 3.75
CA SER A 792 -7.86 -25.66 4.05
C SER A 792 -6.83 -26.22 5.02
N ALA A 793 -7.25 -26.50 6.25
CA ALA A 793 -6.42 -27.22 7.22
C ALA A 793 -6.05 -28.63 6.72
N GLU A 794 -6.75 -29.11 5.69
CA GLU A 794 -6.56 -30.38 5.01
C GLU A 794 -5.17 -30.52 4.37
N PHE A 795 -4.58 -29.48 3.74
CA PHE A 795 -3.23 -29.60 3.15
C PHE A 795 -2.17 -29.90 4.22
N ALA A 796 -2.19 -29.15 5.32
CA ALA A 796 -1.21 -29.31 6.39
C ALA A 796 -1.38 -30.61 7.19
N SER A 797 -2.59 -31.16 7.22
CA SER A 797 -2.89 -32.40 7.95
C SER A 797 -2.72 -33.67 7.11
N LEU A 798 -2.99 -33.61 5.80
CA LEU A 798 -2.95 -34.78 4.91
C LEU A 798 -1.61 -34.94 4.17
N ASN A 799 -0.78 -33.89 4.08
CA ASN A 799 0.55 -34.01 3.48
C ASN A 799 1.53 -34.70 4.45
N PRO A 800 2.13 -35.85 4.08
CA PRO A 800 2.96 -36.64 5.00
C PRO A 800 4.27 -35.94 5.39
N VAL A 801 4.82 -35.09 4.53
CA VAL A 801 6.04 -34.33 4.82
C VAL A 801 5.73 -33.21 5.81
N VAL A 802 4.64 -32.47 5.58
CA VAL A 802 4.19 -31.40 6.49
C VAL A 802 3.89 -31.96 7.87
N ALA A 803 3.18 -33.09 7.94
CA ALA A 803 2.87 -33.76 9.20
C ALA A 803 4.14 -34.18 9.96
N ALA A 804 5.13 -34.75 9.27
CA ALA A 804 6.40 -35.14 9.89
C ALA A 804 7.20 -33.94 10.43
N LEU A 805 7.26 -32.84 9.66
CA LEU A 805 7.93 -31.62 10.10
C LEU A 805 7.21 -30.96 11.27
N ASN A 806 5.87 -30.92 11.27
CA ASN A 806 5.08 -30.43 12.40
C ASN A 806 5.30 -31.28 13.65
N GLN A 807 5.38 -32.60 13.52
CA GLN A 807 5.70 -33.47 14.66
C GLN A 807 7.08 -33.14 15.25
N MET A 808 8.08 -32.84 14.41
CA MET A 808 9.39 -32.40 14.90
C MET A 808 9.31 -31.02 15.56
N VAL A 809 8.60 -30.06 14.96
CA VAL A 809 8.37 -28.72 15.54
C VAL A 809 7.64 -28.81 16.88
N ASP A 810 6.75 -29.78 17.04
CA ASP A 810 6.00 -30.00 18.27
C ASP A 810 6.86 -30.44 19.45
N THR A 811 8.02 -31.04 19.18
CA THR A 811 9.03 -31.34 20.21
C THR A 811 9.90 -30.14 20.58
N LEU A 812 9.80 -29.03 19.82
CA LEU A 812 10.46 -27.76 20.08
C LEU A 812 9.57 -26.84 20.95
N ASP A 813 10.17 -25.76 21.46
CA ASP A 813 9.49 -24.79 22.33
C ASP A 813 8.50 -23.91 21.54
N LYS A 814 7.25 -24.38 21.39
CA LYS A 814 6.21 -23.76 20.56
C LYS A 814 5.92 -22.30 20.92
N ASP A 815 5.91 -21.97 22.21
CA ASP A 815 5.49 -20.64 22.67
C ASP A 815 6.55 -19.58 22.36
N GLN A 816 7.83 -19.92 22.49
CA GLN A 816 8.91 -19.02 22.09
C GLN A 816 9.05 -18.89 20.57
N ILE A 817 8.86 -19.98 19.83
CA ILE A 817 8.87 -19.94 18.36
C ILE A 817 7.72 -19.05 17.84
N ARG A 818 6.54 -19.11 18.45
CA ARG A 818 5.42 -18.22 18.12
C ARG A 818 5.78 -16.75 18.36
N ALA A 819 6.43 -16.43 19.49
CA ALA A 819 6.89 -15.08 19.78
C ALA A 819 7.87 -14.56 18.72
N ASP A 820 8.83 -15.39 18.28
CA ASP A 820 9.81 -15.03 17.24
C ASP A 820 9.13 -14.77 15.87
N THR A 821 7.98 -15.40 15.59
CA THR A 821 7.21 -15.18 14.35
C THR A 821 6.17 -14.06 14.43
N ALA A 822 5.92 -13.46 15.61
CA ALA A 822 4.85 -12.49 15.82
C ALA A 822 4.96 -11.24 14.92
N ARG A 823 6.20 -10.82 14.59
CA ARG A 823 6.46 -9.71 13.66
C ARG A 823 5.88 -9.96 12.27
N LEU A 824 5.79 -11.24 11.85
CA LEU A 824 5.23 -11.64 10.55
C LEU A 824 3.70 -11.80 10.57
N GLN A 825 3.04 -11.64 11.73
CA GLN A 825 1.58 -11.82 11.81
C GLN A 825 0.83 -10.87 10.88
N ARG A 826 1.23 -9.60 10.83
CA ARG A 826 0.65 -8.60 9.90
C ARG A 826 0.78 -9.02 8.44
N LEU A 827 1.88 -9.68 8.09
CA LEU A 827 2.08 -10.22 6.76
C LEU A 827 1.12 -11.38 6.48
N TYR A 828 0.99 -12.32 7.42
CA TYR A 828 0.08 -13.46 7.29
C TYR A 828 -1.39 -13.00 7.18
N ASP A 829 -1.79 -12.01 7.96
CA ASP A 829 -3.12 -11.42 7.90
C ASP A 829 -3.37 -10.75 6.54
N SER A 830 -2.38 -10.02 6.01
CA SER A 830 -2.43 -9.41 4.67
C SER A 830 -2.56 -10.45 3.55
N VAL A 831 -1.84 -11.58 3.62
CA VAL A 831 -1.97 -12.67 2.64
C VAL A 831 -3.37 -13.28 2.72
N THR A 832 -3.86 -13.54 3.93
CA THR A 832 -5.20 -14.11 4.17
C THR A 832 -6.28 -13.21 3.60
N GLU A 833 -6.21 -11.90 3.86
CA GLU A 833 -7.17 -10.92 3.35
C GLU A 833 -7.16 -10.89 1.81
N ARG A 834 -5.98 -10.84 1.19
CA ARG A 834 -5.85 -10.81 -0.28
C ARG A 834 -6.40 -12.09 -0.92
N VAL A 835 -6.20 -13.24 -0.29
CA VAL A 835 -6.71 -14.53 -0.78
C VAL A 835 -8.22 -14.65 -0.59
N SER A 836 -8.77 -14.13 0.51
CA SER A 836 -10.21 -14.14 0.77
C SER A 836 -11.03 -13.40 -0.29
N GLN A 837 -10.41 -12.41 -0.96
CA GLN A 837 -11.03 -11.63 -2.02
C GLN A 837 -10.85 -12.24 -3.42
N VAL A 838 -10.05 -13.30 -3.56
CA VAL A 838 -9.80 -13.99 -4.83
C VAL A 838 -10.58 -15.30 -4.89
N THR A 839 -11.65 -15.27 -5.66
CA THR A 839 -12.50 -16.44 -5.94
C THR A 839 -11.95 -17.33 -7.06
N ASP A 840 -11.07 -16.78 -7.92
CA ASP A 840 -10.51 -17.47 -9.08
C ASP A 840 -9.23 -18.28 -8.75
N PRO A 841 -9.18 -19.58 -9.09
CA PRO A 841 -7.99 -20.43 -8.98
C PRO A 841 -6.70 -19.85 -9.60
N ASP A 842 -6.78 -19.24 -10.78
CA ASP A 842 -5.59 -18.67 -11.45
C ASP A 842 -5.10 -17.41 -10.72
N GLY A 843 -6.02 -16.65 -10.12
CA GLY A 843 -5.72 -15.56 -9.20
C GLY A 843 -4.90 -16.01 -7.99
N ARG A 844 -5.24 -17.15 -7.36
CA ARG A 844 -4.47 -17.71 -6.22
C ARG A 844 -3.08 -18.17 -6.64
N LEU A 845 -2.95 -18.80 -7.80
CA LEU A 845 -1.64 -19.21 -8.35
C LEU A 845 -0.75 -18.00 -8.69
N LYS A 846 -1.33 -16.90 -9.18
CA LYS A 846 -0.60 -15.63 -9.41
C LYS A 846 -0.12 -15.02 -8.10
N ILE A 847 -0.94 -15.05 -7.05
CA ILE A 847 -0.53 -14.61 -5.71
C ILE A 847 0.64 -15.47 -5.20
N LEU A 848 0.58 -16.79 -5.34
CA LEU A 848 1.67 -17.68 -4.95
C LEU A 848 2.98 -17.35 -5.69
N LEU A 849 2.90 -17.05 -6.98
CA LEU A 849 4.05 -16.62 -7.77
C LEU A 849 4.61 -15.28 -7.29
N GLU A 850 3.75 -14.30 -7.01
CA GLU A 850 4.15 -13.00 -6.49
C GLU A 850 4.83 -13.11 -5.12
N LEU A 851 4.28 -13.94 -4.21
CA LEU A 851 4.93 -14.27 -2.94
C LEU A 851 6.26 -14.97 -3.15
N TYR A 852 6.39 -15.84 -4.15
CA TYR A 852 7.69 -16.43 -4.44
C TYR A 852 8.73 -15.39 -4.86
N GLU A 853 8.40 -14.51 -5.81
CA GLU A 853 9.34 -13.53 -6.33
C GLU A 853 9.69 -12.44 -5.31
N SER A 854 8.72 -12.02 -4.50
CA SER A 854 8.89 -10.89 -3.56
C SER A 854 9.30 -11.32 -2.16
N PHE A 855 8.82 -12.48 -1.68
CA PHE A 855 8.94 -12.95 -0.31
C PHE A 855 9.96 -14.09 -0.18
N PHE A 856 9.81 -15.21 -0.91
CA PHE A 856 10.74 -16.34 -0.80
C PHE A 856 12.11 -16.04 -1.39
N ALA A 857 12.15 -15.48 -2.60
CA ALA A 857 13.41 -15.25 -3.30
C ALA A 857 14.31 -14.24 -2.57
N LYS A 858 13.70 -13.24 -1.92
CA LYS A 858 14.41 -12.19 -1.19
C LYS A 858 14.77 -12.61 0.24
N GLY A 859 13.82 -13.19 0.99
CA GLY A 859 14.02 -13.52 2.41
C GLY A 859 14.84 -14.77 2.67
N MET A 860 14.79 -15.76 1.78
CA MET A 860 15.46 -17.05 1.95
C MET A 860 16.59 -17.22 0.93
N LYS A 861 17.37 -16.15 0.70
CA LYS A 861 18.35 -16.08 -0.41
C LYS A 861 19.35 -17.24 -0.45
N ARG A 862 19.77 -17.77 0.71
CA ARG A 862 20.70 -18.90 0.77
C ARG A 862 20.06 -20.16 0.21
N GLU A 863 18.80 -20.40 0.58
CA GLU A 863 17.95 -21.42 0.02
C GLU A 863 17.72 -21.11 -1.46
N THR A 864 17.31 -19.90 -1.86
CA THR A 864 17.05 -19.55 -3.28
C THR A 864 18.26 -19.71 -4.20
N ASP A 865 19.45 -19.32 -3.73
CA ASP A 865 20.71 -19.45 -4.47
C ASP A 865 21.13 -20.94 -4.60
N ARG A 866 20.77 -21.80 -3.63
CA ARG A 866 20.89 -23.27 -3.72
C ARG A 866 19.77 -23.91 -4.56
N LEU A 867 18.56 -23.35 -4.49
CA LEU A 867 17.31 -23.83 -5.10
C LEU A 867 17.41 -23.76 -6.63
N GLY A 868 17.91 -22.65 -7.19
CA GLY A 868 18.03 -22.47 -8.64
C GLY A 868 16.73 -22.76 -9.42
N VAL A 869 15.56 -22.68 -8.76
CA VAL A 869 14.26 -23.10 -9.31
C VAL A 869 13.89 -22.16 -10.44
N ALA A 870 14.04 -22.63 -11.67
CA ALA A 870 13.68 -21.89 -12.86
C ALA A 870 12.20 -22.15 -13.19
N TYR A 871 11.39 -21.09 -13.22
CA TYR A 871 10.05 -21.19 -13.79
C TYR A 871 10.16 -21.49 -15.27
N THR A 872 9.65 -22.66 -15.66
CA THR A 872 9.62 -23.08 -17.05
C THR A 872 8.43 -22.39 -17.73
N PRO A 873 8.66 -21.62 -18.83
CA PRO A 873 7.58 -20.94 -19.54
C PRO A 873 6.48 -21.91 -19.97
N VAL A 874 5.22 -21.51 -19.78
CA VAL A 874 4.06 -22.39 -20.04
C VAL A 874 4.02 -22.84 -21.49
N GLU A 875 4.35 -21.95 -22.44
CA GLU A 875 4.36 -22.28 -23.88
C GLU A 875 5.35 -23.39 -24.21
N LEU A 876 6.47 -23.44 -23.47
CA LEU A 876 7.48 -24.47 -23.64
C LEU A 876 7.02 -25.81 -23.04
N VAL A 877 6.41 -25.77 -21.86
CA VAL A 877 5.85 -26.96 -21.19
C VAL A 877 4.75 -27.58 -22.04
N ASP A 878 3.80 -26.77 -22.52
CA ASP A 878 2.68 -27.20 -23.35
C ASP A 878 3.20 -27.88 -24.64
N TYR A 879 4.20 -27.29 -25.29
CA TYR A 879 4.84 -27.88 -26.48
C TYR A 879 5.47 -29.24 -26.18
N VAL A 880 6.19 -29.38 -25.07
CA VAL A 880 6.85 -30.66 -24.68
C VAL A 880 5.81 -31.73 -24.40
N LEU A 881 4.76 -31.42 -23.64
CA LEU A 881 3.70 -32.38 -23.27
C LEU A 881 2.92 -32.86 -24.50
N ARG A 882 2.52 -31.95 -25.38
CA ARG A 882 1.86 -32.31 -26.65
C ARG A 882 2.77 -33.13 -27.56
N SER A 883 4.06 -32.80 -27.60
CA SER A 883 5.05 -33.57 -28.36
C SER A 883 5.20 -34.99 -27.81
N ALA A 884 5.31 -35.14 -26.48
CA ALA A 884 5.41 -36.45 -25.83
C ALA A 884 4.16 -37.30 -26.11
N ASP A 885 2.97 -36.71 -26.04
CA ASP A 885 1.70 -37.40 -26.34
C ASP A 885 1.61 -37.85 -27.81
N GLN A 886 1.84 -36.95 -28.76
CA GLN A 886 1.73 -37.25 -30.19
C GLN A 886 2.77 -38.27 -30.65
N ILE A 887 4.01 -38.16 -30.15
CA ILE A 887 5.08 -39.11 -30.42
C ILE A 887 4.76 -40.47 -29.77
N SER A 888 4.19 -40.49 -28.56
CA SER A 888 3.75 -41.72 -27.90
C SER A 888 2.67 -42.44 -28.71
N LYS A 889 1.64 -41.71 -29.15
CA LYS A 889 0.57 -42.23 -30.01
C LYS A 889 1.13 -42.83 -31.30
N HIS A 890 2.09 -42.16 -31.92
CA HIS A 890 2.70 -42.64 -33.16
C HIS A 890 3.54 -43.90 -33.00
N HIS A 891 4.43 -43.95 -31.99
CA HIS A 891 5.38 -45.07 -31.83
C HIS A 891 4.79 -46.26 -31.07
N PHE A 892 3.90 -46.03 -30.10
CA PHE A 892 3.37 -47.07 -29.21
C PHE A 892 1.86 -47.28 -29.32
N GLY A 893 1.14 -46.44 -30.08
CA GLY A 893 -0.32 -46.53 -30.21
C GLY A 893 -1.09 -46.08 -28.97
N LYS A 894 -0.41 -45.50 -27.98
CA LYS A 894 -0.98 -45.01 -26.72
C LYS A 894 -0.55 -43.57 -26.45
N GLY A 895 -1.47 -42.71 -26.03
CA GLY A 895 -1.21 -41.35 -25.56
C GLY A 895 -1.02 -41.27 -24.05
N LEU A 896 -0.72 -40.06 -23.56
CA LEU A 896 -0.47 -39.81 -22.14
C LEU A 896 -1.69 -40.07 -21.27
N THR A 897 -2.91 -39.96 -21.81
CA THR A 897 -4.17 -40.25 -21.10
C THR A 897 -4.47 -41.74 -20.96
N ASP A 898 -3.88 -42.60 -21.80
CA ASP A 898 -4.28 -44.01 -21.89
C ASP A 898 -3.84 -44.83 -20.67
N ARG A 899 -4.45 -46.01 -20.52
CA ARG A 899 -4.21 -46.93 -19.42
C ARG A 899 -2.83 -47.55 -19.45
N ASP A 900 -2.23 -47.67 -18.26
CA ASP A 900 -0.89 -48.23 -18.04
C ASP A 900 0.19 -47.40 -18.76
N VAL A 901 0.02 -46.08 -18.81
CA VAL A 901 1.02 -45.11 -19.29
C VAL A 901 1.41 -44.22 -18.13
N HIS A 902 2.47 -44.60 -17.41
CA HIS A 902 2.92 -43.84 -16.25
C HIS A 902 3.80 -42.68 -16.67
N VAL A 903 3.46 -41.47 -16.19
CA VAL A 903 4.21 -40.24 -16.46
C VAL A 903 4.93 -39.80 -15.19
N LEU A 904 6.25 -39.63 -15.30
CA LEU A 904 7.10 -39.15 -14.20
C LEU A 904 7.75 -37.82 -14.56
N ASP A 905 7.63 -36.85 -13.66
CA ASP A 905 8.47 -35.67 -13.62
C ASP A 905 9.48 -35.79 -12.47
N PRO A 906 10.74 -36.20 -12.74
CA PRO A 906 11.75 -36.44 -11.71
C PRO A 906 12.31 -35.17 -11.08
N PHE A 907 12.02 -33.99 -11.63
CA PHE A 907 12.56 -32.70 -11.19
C PHE A 907 11.46 -31.64 -11.31
N THR A 908 10.36 -31.84 -10.57
CA THR A 908 9.13 -31.13 -10.87
C THR A 908 9.16 -29.64 -10.57
N GLY A 909 10.09 -29.19 -9.73
CA GLY A 909 10.24 -27.80 -9.33
C GLY A 909 8.95 -27.32 -8.70
N THR A 910 8.28 -26.39 -9.37
CA THR A 910 6.98 -25.85 -8.92
C THR A 910 5.77 -26.65 -9.40
N GLY A 911 5.96 -27.87 -9.91
CA GLY A 911 4.87 -28.75 -10.36
C GLY A 911 4.28 -28.39 -11.72
N THR A 912 4.99 -27.58 -12.52
CA THR A 912 4.40 -26.98 -13.73
C THR A 912 4.10 -28.02 -14.81
N PHE A 913 4.96 -29.02 -15.05
CA PHE A 913 4.68 -30.05 -16.05
C PHE A 913 3.44 -30.90 -15.69
N ILE A 914 3.32 -31.33 -14.43
CA ILE A 914 2.18 -32.14 -13.99
C ILE A 914 0.90 -31.32 -13.95
N ASN A 915 0.92 -30.09 -13.42
CA ASN A 915 -0.25 -29.20 -13.47
C ASN A 915 -0.69 -28.91 -14.91
N ARG A 916 0.23 -28.64 -15.83
CA ARG A 916 -0.11 -28.42 -17.24
C ARG A 916 -0.61 -29.69 -17.91
N LEU A 917 -0.06 -30.86 -17.60
CA LEU A 917 -0.59 -32.13 -18.08
C LEU A 917 -2.08 -32.32 -17.70
N LEU A 918 -2.48 -31.89 -16.50
CA LEU A 918 -3.87 -31.92 -16.07
C LEU A 918 -4.75 -30.86 -16.75
N THR A 919 -4.22 -29.67 -17.06
CA THR A 919 -5.02 -28.49 -17.46
C THR A 919 -4.98 -28.14 -18.94
N ILE A 920 -4.01 -28.65 -19.70
CA ILE A 920 -3.85 -28.30 -21.12
C ILE A 920 -4.79 -29.09 -22.01
N ASN A 921 -5.10 -28.49 -23.15
CA ASN A 921 -5.74 -29.18 -24.26
C ASN A 921 -4.70 -29.74 -25.25
N ASP A 922 -5.03 -30.87 -25.86
CA ASP A 922 -4.38 -31.44 -27.03
C ASP A 922 -4.59 -30.58 -28.29
N SER A 923 -4.06 -31.04 -29.42
CA SER A 923 -4.15 -30.34 -30.71
C SER A 923 -5.59 -30.25 -31.26
N ASP A 924 -6.50 -31.10 -30.80
CA ASP A 924 -7.90 -31.16 -31.23
C ASP A 924 -8.82 -30.33 -30.30
N GLY A 925 -8.24 -29.57 -29.36
CA GLY A 925 -8.97 -28.75 -28.41
C GLY A 925 -9.60 -29.52 -27.26
N ARG A 926 -9.28 -30.81 -27.09
CA ARG A 926 -9.76 -31.66 -25.99
C ARG A 926 -8.75 -31.67 -24.86
N PRO A 927 -9.14 -31.88 -23.60
CA PRO A 927 -8.17 -32.01 -22.51
C PRO A 927 -7.18 -33.15 -22.79
N LEU A 928 -5.88 -32.87 -22.62
CA LEU A 928 -4.81 -33.83 -22.93
C LEU A 928 -4.93 -35.11 -22.08
N ILE A 929 -5.26 -34.95 -20.81
CA ILE A 929 -5.81 -36.03 -19.98
C ILE A 929 -7.34 -35.93 -20.05
N ARG A 930 -8.00 -36.96 -20.57
CA ARG A 930 -9.46 -36.98 -20.71
C ARG A 930 -10.13 -36.92 -19.35
N ASP A 931 -11.32 -36.31 -19.29
CA ASP A 931 -12.07 -36.23 -18.03
C ASP A 931 -12.35 -37.61 -17.44
N GLU A 932 -12.74 -38.59 -18.25
CA GLU A 932 -13.01 -39.97 -17.80
C GLU A 932 -11.79 -40.70 -17.20
N ASP A 933 -10.57 -40.25 -17.55
CA ASP A 933 -9.31 -40.84 -17.09
C ASP A 933 -8.67 -40.07 -15.93
N LEU A 934 -9.14 -38.85 -15.64
CA LEU A 934 -8.49 -37.88 -14.77
C LEU A 934 -8.23 -38.46 -13.37
N ASP A 935 -9.24 -39.05 -12.74
CA ASP A 935 -9.14 -39.54 -11.36
C ASP A 935 -8.17 -40.72 -11.26
N ARG A 936 -8.21 -41.66 -12.23
CA ARG A 936 -7.26 -42.78 -12.33
C ARG A 936 -5.83 -42.26 -12.50
N LYS A 937 -5.63 -41.33 -13.44
CA LYS A 937 -4.31 -40.76 -13.73
C LYS A 937 -3.73 -40.08 -12.51
N TYR A 938 -4.51 -39.19 -11.91
CA TYR A 938 -4.12 -38.42 -10.74
C TYR A 938 -3.76 -39.31 -9.55
N ALA A 939 -4.55 -40.34 -9.28
CA ALA A 939 -4.34 -41.20 -8.11
C ALA A 939 -3.16 -42.18 -8.27
N THR A 940 -2.87 -42.69 -9.48
CA THR A 940 -1.99 -43.87 -9.63
C THR A 940 -0.93 -43.82 -10.73
N GLU A 941 -1.11 -43.00 -11.77
CA GLU A 941 -0.26 -43.05 -12.98
C GLU A 941 0.57 -41.77 -13.21
N LEU A 942 0.33 -40.72 -12.43
CA LEU A 942 1.13 -39.50 -12.45
C LEU A 942 2.07 -39.47 -11.24
N HIS A 943 3.34 -39.17 -11.50
CA HIS A 943 4.41 -39.21 -10.51
C HIS A 943 5.26 -37.94 -10.60
N ALA A 944 5.67 -37.41 -9.46
CA ALA A 944 6.48 -36.20 -9.38
C ALA A 944 7.49 -36.29 -8.23
N ASN A 945 8.74 -35.92 -8.49
CA ASN A 945 9.77 -35.84 -7.45
C ASN A 945 10.30 -34.42 -7.34
N GLU A 946 10.54 -33.99 -6.11
CA GLU A 946 11.24 -32.75 -5.82
C GLU A 946 12.18 -32.95 -4.63
N PHE A 947 13.36 -32.34 -4.68
CA PHE A 947 14.34 -32.42 -3.60
C PHE A 947 14.17 -31.26 -2.60
N LEU A 948 13.66 -30.12 -3.06
CA LEU A 948 13.62 -28.87 -2.34
C LEU A 948 12.26 -28.66 -1.67
N LEU A 949 12.24 -28.50 -0.35
CA LEU A 949 11.00 -28.44 0.44
C LEU A 949 9.99 -27.39 -0.04
N LEU A 950 10.46 -26.16 -0.27
CA LEU A 950 9.57 -25.08 -0.70
C LEU A 950 8.98 -25.34 -2.10
N ALA A 951 9.80 -25.86 -3.02
CA ALA A 951 9.36 -26.22 -4.36
C ALA A 951 8.34 -27.38 -4.29
N TYR A 952 8.59 -28.37 -3.42
CA TYR A 952 7.66 -29.48 -3.15
C TYR A 952 6.30 -29.00 -2.67
N TYR A 953 6.22 -28.04 -1.73
CA TYR A 953 4.93 -27.47 -1.29
C TYR A 953 4.20 -26.77 -2.43
N ILE A 954 4.91 -25.94 -3.21
CA ILE A 954 4.34 -25.24 -4.36
C ILE A 954 3.81 -26.25 -5.39
N ALA A 955 4.59 -27.30 -5.67
CA ALA A 955 4.22 -28.34 -6.63
C ALA A 955 2.99 -29.12 -6.19
N ALA A 956 2.96 -29.62 -4.94
CA ALA A 956 1.83 -30.37 -4.41
C ALA A 956 0.53 -29.58 -4.55
N VAL A 957 0.54 -28.34 -4.04
CA VAL A 957 -0.65 -27.50 -4.07
C VAL A 957 -1.05 -27.11 -5.49
N LYS A 958 -0.09 -26.76 -6.35
CA LYS A 958 -0.39 -26.40 -7.74
C LYS A 958 -1.01 -27.57 -8.51
N ILE A 959 -0.57 -28.80 -8.25
CA ILE A 959 -1.11 -30.01 -8.89
C ILE A 959 -2.51 -30.31 -8.36
N GLU A 960 -2.72 -30.24 -7.04
CA GLU A 960 -4.02 -30.39 -6.38
C GLU A 960 -5.05 -29.38 -6.89
N GLU A 961 -4.64 -28.12 -7.03
CA GLU A 961 -5.48 -27.05 -7.58
C GLU A 961 -5.84 -27.29 -9.05
N GLY A 962 -4.88 -27.78 -9.86
CA GLY A 962 -5.13 -28.14 -11.25
C GLY A 962 -6.18 -29.25 -11.41
N ARG A 963 -6.24 -30.21 -10.48
CA ARG A 963 -7.32 -31.20 -10.42
C ARG A 963 -8.63 -30.56 -9.99
N ARG A 964 -8.62 -29.74 -8.93
CA ARG A 964 -9.82 -29.05 -8.41
C ARG A 964 -10.50 -28.18 -9.46
N GLN A 965 -9.72 -27.48 -10.29
CA GLN A 965 -10.23 -26.71 -11.43
C GLN A 965 -11.07 -27.56 -12.40
N ARG A 966 -10.71 -28.83 -12.60
CA ARG A 966 -11.44 -29.77 -13.49
C ARG A 966 -12.51 -30.59 -12.79
N ARG A 967 -12.51 -30.62 -11.45
CA ARG A 967 -13.45 -31.33 -10.58
C ARG A 967 -13.85 -30.47 -9.37
N PRO A 968 -14.55 -29.34 -9.59
CA PRO A 968 -14.89 -28.40 -8.51
C PRO A 968 -15.74 -29.05 -7.40
N ASP A 969 -16.57 -30.04 -7.74
CA ASP A 969 -17.46 -30.72 -6.80
C ASP A 969 -16.80 -31.84 -5.97
N SER A 970 -15.53 -32.17 -6.22
CA SER A 970 -14.89 -33.39 -5.69
C SER A 970 -14.25 -33.27 -4.30
N GLY A 971 -14.42 -32.14 -3.59
CA GLY A 971 -13.73 -31.90 -2.32
C GLY A 971 -12.20 -31.81 -2.48
N TYR A 972 -11.49 -31.63 -1.36
CA TYR A 972 -10.03 -31.65 -1.35
C TYR A 972 -9.51 -33.10 -1.40
N GLU A 973 -8.63 -33.39 -2.36
CA GLU A 973 -7.94 -34.67 -2.46
C GLU A 973 -6.43 -34.40 -2.64
N PRO A 974 -5.56 -34.94 -1.75
CA PRO A 974 -4.13 -34.72 -1.83
C PRO A 974 -3.51 -35.48 -3.01
N PHE A 975 -2.47 -34.92 -3.63
CA PHE A 975 -1.77 -35.62 -4.70
C PHE A 975 -0.83 -36.68 -4.11
N GLU A 976 -1.18 -37.96 -4.25
CA GLU A 976 -0.34 -39.05 -3.72
C GLU A 976 0.92 -39.34 -4.55
N GLY A 977 0.93 -38.91 -5.82
CA GLY A 977 2.04 -39.14 -6.74
C GLY A 977 3.30 -38.28 -6.51
N ILE A 978 3.24 -37.27 -5.63
CA ILE A 978 4.39 -36.40 -5.31
C ILE A 978 5.21 -36.93 -4.13
N VAL A 979 6.54 -36.93 -4.32
CA VAL A 979 7.53 -37.43 -3.35
C VAL A 979 8.60 -36.35 -3.10
N LEU A 980 8.93 -36.11 -1.82
CA LEU A 980 10.10 -35.33 -1.45
C LEU A 980 11.33 -36.25 -1.41
N CYS A 981 12.20 -36.19 -2.42
CA CYS A 981 13.40 -37.01 -2.51
C CYS A 981 14.46 -36.42 -3.46
N ASP A 982 15.72 -36.82 -3.29
CA ASP A 982 16.73 -36.64 -4.34
C ASP A 982 16.64 -37.80 -5.33
N THR A 983 16.07 -37.53 -6.52
CA THR A 983 15.92 -38.52 -7.59
C THR A 983 17.23 -39.26 -7.91
N PHE A 984 18.39 -38.61 -7.86
CA PHE A 984 19.67 -39.27 -8.14
C PHE A 984 20.15 -40.20 -7.02
N ALA A 985 19.64 -40.02 -5.80
CA ALA A 985 19.97 -40.84 -4.63
C ALA A 985 18.89 -41.89 -4.29
N THR A 986 17.75 -41.90 -5.01
CA THR A 986 16.67 -42.87 -4.78
C THR A 986 17.16 -44.32 -4.90
N ARG A 987 16.72 -45.16 -3.95
CA ARG A 987 17.04 -46.59 -3.88
C ARG A 987 15.75 -47.43 -3.96
N PRO A 988 15.81 -48.64 -4.53
CA PRO A 988 14.65 -49.54 -4.56
C PRO A 988 14.16 -49.97 -3.17
N ASP A 989 15.05 -50.01 -2.18
CA ASP A 989 14.85 -50.53 -0.82
C ASP A 989 14.91 -49.41 0.25
N GLN A 990 14.04 -48.41 0.14
CA GLN A 990 13.96 -47.35 1.14
C GLN A 990 13.33 -47.86 2.45
N PRO A 991 14.02 -47.77 3.60
CA PRO A 991 13.44 -48.20 4.86
C PRO A 991 12.29 -47.27 5.28
N GLN A 992 11.13 -47.83 5.60
CA GLN A 992 9.97 -47.09 6.11
C GLN A 992 10.18 -46.79 7.59
N LEU A 993 10.84 -45.67 7.90
CA LEU A 993 11.22 -45.28 9.26
C LEU A 993 10.39 -44.09 9.76
N GLY A 994 9.95 -44.17 11.02
CA GLY A 994 9.46 -43.05 11.82
C GLY A 994 8.38 -42.17 11.18
N ALA A 995 8.51 -40.85 11.34
CA ALA A 995 7.48 -39.87 10.98
C ALA A 995 7.32 -39.70 9.46
N LEU A 996 8.35 -40.04 8.68
CA LEU A 996 8.36 -39.91 7.21
C LEU A 996 7.85 -41.14 6.47
N SER A 997 7.32 -42.15 7.16
CA SER A 997 6.87 -43.40 6.54
C SER A 997 5.88 -43.21 5.40
N GLY A 998 5.05 -42.15 5.46
CA GLY A 998 4.13 -41.80 4.38
C GLY A 998 4.83 -41.40 3.09
N ASN A 999 5.89 -40.58 3.17
CA ASN A 999 6.70 -40.18 2.01
C ASN A 999 7.51 -41.36 1.47
N SER A 1000 8.13 -42.16 2.35
CA SER A 1000 8.90 -43.36 1.95
C SER A 1000 8.02 -44.38 1.23
N ARG A 1001 6.77 -44.56 1.68
CA ARG A 1001 5.79 -45.44 1.01
C ARG A 1001 5.47 -44.96 -0.40
N ARG A 1002 5.26 -43.66 -0.59
CA ARG A 1002 5.02 -43.08 -1.93
C ARG A 1002 6.23 -43.30 -2.85
N ALA A 1003 7.44 -43.11 -2.34
CA ALA A 1003 8.68 -43.35 -3.08
C ALA A 1003 8.84 -44.82 -3.49
N GLU A 1004 8.59 -45.76 -2.57
CA GLU A 1004 8.65 -47.20 -2.82
C GLU A 1004 7.62 -47.61 -3.89
N GLN A 1005 6.38 -47.14 -3.76
CA GLN A 1005 5.32 -47.39 -4.74
C GLN A 1005 5.73 -46.88 -6.13
N GLN A 1006 6.25 -45.66 -6.23
CA GLN A 1006 6.75 -45.10 -7.49
C GLN A 1006 7.89 -45.94 -8.09
N ASN A 1007 8.85 -46.38 -7.26
CA ASN A 1007 10.00 -47.18 -7.72
C ASN A 1007 9.59 -48.55 -8.26
N LEU A 1008 8.51 -49.14 -7.75
CA LEU A 1008 7.94 -50.39 -8.25
C LEU A 1008 7.17 -50.22 -9.57
N GLN A 1009 6.69 -49.01 -9.88
CA GLN A 1009 5.98 -48.75 -11.14
C GLN A 1009 6.94 -48.76 -12.34
N ARG A 1010 6.46 -49.33 -13.44
CA ARG A 1010 7.09 -49.18 -14.75
C ARG A 1010 6.75 -47.79 -15.29
N ILE A 1011 7.76 -46.99 -15.61
CA ILE A 1011 7.57 -45.63 -16.14
C ILE A 1011 7.69 -45.66 -17.67
N ASP A 1012 6.68 -45.14 -18.36
CA ASP A 1012 6.61 -45.12 -19.83
C ASP A 1012 7.05 -43.78 -20.41
N VAL A 1013 6.79 -42.69 -19.68
CA VAL A 1013 7.12 -41.33 -20.13
C VAL A 1013 7.78 -40.56 -18.99
N ILE A 1014 8.96 -40.01 -19.26
CA ILE A 1014 9.65 -39.09 -18.37
C ILE A 1014 9.65 -37.71 -19.01
N VAL A 1015 9.10 -36.71 -18.32
CA VAL A 1015 9.06 -35.32 -18.77
C VAL A 1015 9.77 -34.42 -17.76
N GLY A 1016 10.16 -33.21 -18.14
CA GLY A 1016 10.58 -32.20 -17.18
C GLY A 1016 11.68 -31.26 -17.65
N ASN A 1017 12.12 -30.41 -16.72
CA ASN A 1017 13.25 -29.51 -16.88
C ASN A 1017 14.32 -29.85 -15.82
N PRO A 1018 15.26 -30.78 -16.10
CA PRO A 1018 16.26 -31.19 -15.13
C PRO A 1018 17.19 -30.05 -14.73
N PRO A 1019 17.85 -30.12 -13.56
CA PRO A 1019 18.78 -29.08 -13.09
C PRO A 1019 20.02 -28.98 -13.99
N TRP A 1020 20.55 -27.76 -14.18
CA TRP A 1020 21.75 -27.50 -14.99
C TRP A 1020 22.90 -26.98 -14.12
N SER A 1021 23.92 -27.80 -13.90
CA SER A 1021 25.11 -27.39 -13.17
C SER A 1021 26.31 -28.23 -13.56
N ALA A 1022 27.30 -27.59 -14.20
CA ALA A 1022 28.62 -28.18 -14.44
C ALA A 1022 29.58 -28.00 -13.24
N GLY A 1023 29.11 -27.39 -12.14
CA GLY A 1023 29.85 -27.05 -10.93
C GLY A 1023 29.78 -25.56 -10.56
N GLN A 1024 30.29 -25.22 -9.37
CA GLN A 1024 30.40 -23.85 -8.88
C GLN A 1024 31.24 -22.94 -9.80
N LYS A 1025 30.90 -21.65 -9.87
CA LYS A 1025 31.62 -20.66 -10.69
C LYS A 1025 32.97 -20.33 -10.09
N THR A 1026 33.03 -20.24 -8.76
CA THR A 1026 34.27 -20.02 -8.01
C THR A 1026 34.34 -20.94 -6.81
N ALA A 1027 35.54 -21.28 -6.35
CA ALA A 1027 35.71 -22.07 -5.13
C ALA A 1027 35.26 -21.32 -3.86
N ALA A 1028 35.03 -20.01 -3.93
CA ALA A 1028 34.56 -19.20 -2.80
C ALA A 1028 33.04 -19.32 -2.56
N GLU A 1029 32.30 -19.90 -3.51
CA GLU A 1029 30.85 -20.11 -3.38
C GLU A 1029 30.50 -21.29 -2.46
N ASP A 1030 31.47 -22.15 -2.13
CA ASP A 1030 31.33 -23.34 -1.28
C ASP A 1030 30.09 -24.20 -1.61
N ASN A 1031 29.83 -24.38 -2.91
CA ASN A 1031 28.67 -25.09 -3.43
C ASN A 1031 29.07 -26.14 -4.48
N PRO A 1032 29.88 -27.15 -4.11
CA PRO A 1032 30.24 -28.22 -5.03
C PRO A 1032 29.04 -29.11 -5.35
N ASN A 1033 28.97 -29.60 -6.59
CA ASN A 1033 27.95 -30.60 -6.96
C ASN A 1033 28.13 -31.87 -6.12
N ILE A 1034 27.00 -32.46 -5.71
CA ILE A 1034 26.94 -33.75 -5.03
C ILE A 1034 27.48 -34.85 -5.97
N VAL A 1035 28.21 -35.82 -5.40
CA VAL A 1035 28.84 -36.90 -6.16
C VAL A 1035 28.03 -38.18 -6.02
N TYR A 1036 27.22 -38.49 -7.03
CA TYR A 1036 26.44 -39.73 -7.09
C TYR A 1036 27.29 -40.87 -7.67
N THR A 1037 27.91 -41.68 -6.82
CA THR A 1037 28.91 -42.70 -7.22
C THR A 1037 28.41 -43.67 -8.30
N GLN A 1038 27.20 -44.21 -8.15
CA GLN A 1038 26.63 -45.17 -9.10
C GLN A 1038 26.31 -44.52 -10.46
N LEU A 1039 25.64 -43.36 -10.44
CA LEU A 1039 25.28 -42.63 -11.66
C LEU A 1039 26.53 -42.09 -12.38
N ARG A 1040 27.55 -41.66 -11.63
CA ARG A 1040 28.84 -41.25 -12.16
C ARG A 1040 29.53 -42.39 -12.90
N ARG A 1041 29.50 -43.60 -12.35
CA ARG A 1041 30.02 -44.80 -13.02
C ARG A 1041 29.28 -45.09 -14.32
N ARG A 1042 27.94 -44.96 -14.34
CA ARG A 1042 27.15 -45.09 -15.59
C ARG A 1042 27.60 -44.09 -16.66
N VAL A 1043 27.86 -42.84 -16.29
CA VAL A 1043 28.37 -41.81 -17.22
C VAL A 1043 29.80 -42.10 -17.67
N ASP A 1044 30.65 -42.61 -16.77
CA ASP A 1044 32.00 -43.04 -17.09
C ASP A 1044 31.98 -44.18 -18.15
N ASP A 1045 31.15 -45.20 -17.93
CA ASP A 1045 31.05 -46.41 -18.77
C ASP A 1045 30.37 -46.13 -20.13
N THR A 1046 29.58 -45.06 -20.24
CA THR A 1046 28.84 -44.70 -21.46
C THR A 1046 29.43 -43.47 -22.15
N TYR A 1047 29.04 -42.27 -21.72
CA TYR A 1047 29.35 -41.00 -22.39
C TYR A 1047 30.85 -40.72 -22.42
N LYS A 1048 31.54 -40.94 -21.30
CA LYS A 1048 32.97 -40.61 -21.19
C LYS A 1048 33.85 -41.58 -21.96
N ALA A 1049 33.51 -42.88 -21.94
CA ALA A 1049 34.22 -43.91 -22.69
C ALA A 1049 34.25 -43.61 -24.19
N ARG A 1050 33.15 -43.07 -24.74
CA ARG A 1050 33.02 -42.78 -26.19
C ARG A 1050 33.36 -41.34 -26.58
N SER A 1051 33.61 -40.46 -25.61
CA SER A 1051 33.99 -39.08 -25.89
C SER A 1051 35.41 -38.98 -26.45
N ARG A 1052 35.58 -38.22 -27.53
CA ARG A 1052 36.90 -37.96 -28.15
C ARG A 1052 37.63 -36.76 -27.54
N ALA A 1053 36.97 -35.99 -26.67
CA ALA A 1053 37.59 -34.81 -26.08
C ALA A 1053 38.62 -35.14 -25.00
N ARG A 1054 39.68 -34.34 -24.91
CA ARG A 1054 40.68 -34.44 -23.84
C ARG A 1054 40.12 -34.01 -22.47
N LEU A 1055 39.28 -32.98 -22.44
CA LEU A 1055 38.64 -32.48 -21.22
C LEU A 1055 37.20 -32.95 -21.15
N LYS A 1056 36.92 -33.92 -20.27
CA LYS A 1056 35.61 -34.60 -20.18
C LYS A 1056 34.77 -34.17 -18.96
N ARG A 1057 35.18 -33.11 -18.25
CA ARG A 1057 34.51 -32.65 -17.01
C ARG A 1057 33.05 -32.24 -17.26
N ALA A 1058 32.77 -31.66 -18.43
CA ALA A 1058 31.43 -31.20 -18.78
C ALA A 1058 30.39 -32.34 -18.83
N LEU A 1059 30.80 -33.60 -19.01
CA LEU A 1059 29.89 -34.75 -19.05
C LEU A 1059 29.18 -35.03 -17.71
N PHE A 1060 29.70 -34.50 -16.61
CA PHE A 1060 29.11 -34.63 -15.27
C PHE A 1060 28.22 -33.44 -14.88
N ASP A 1061 27.77 -32.67 -15.87
CA ASP A 1061 26.72 -31.67 -15.66
C ASP A 1061 25.42 -32.36 -15.24
N SER A 1062 24.71 -31.81 -14.25
CA SER A 1062 23.49 -32.39 -13.68
C SER A 1062 22.43 -32.76 -14.73
N TYR A 1063 22.29 -32.00 -15.82
CA TYR A 1063 21.30 -32.34 -16.85
C TYR A 1063 21.69 -33.59 -17.66
N LYS A 1064 22.99 -33.88 -17.78
CA LYS A 1064 23.49 -35.10 -18.45
C LYS A 1064 23.36 -36.31 -17.53
N LEU A 1065 23.52 -36.10 -16.22
CA LEU A 1065 23.18 -37.08 -15.20
C LEU A 1065 21.68 -37.42 -15.26
N ALA A 1066 20.82 -36.40 -15.41
CA ALA A 1066 19.38 -36.57 -15.60
C ALA A 1066 19.03 -37.37 -16.85
N ILE A 1067 19.65 -37.07 -18.01
CA ILE A 1067 19.46 -37.88 -19.22
C ILE A 1067 19.87 -39.33 -18.95
N ARG A 1068 21.07 -39.57 -18.39
CA ARG A 1068 21.55 -40.93 -18.10
C ARG A 1068 20.62 -41.70 -17.17
N TRP A 1069 20.19 -41.04 -16.09
CA TRP A 1069 19.26 -41.60 -15.11
C TRP A 1069 17.91 -41.92 -15.76
N ALA A 1070 17.35 -41.00 -16.56
CA ALA A 1070 16.08 -41.22 -17.25
C ALA A 1070 16.16 -42.36 -18.26
N THR A 1071 17.24 -42.45 -19.03
CA THR A 1071 17.46 -43.56 -19.97
C THR A 1071 17.57 -44.92 -19.25
N ASP A 1072 18.14 -44.95 -18.05
CA ASP A 1072 18.22 -46.17 -17.23
C ASP A 1072 16.85 -46.48 -16.58
N ARG A 1073 16.13 -45.46 -16.09
CA ARG A 1073 14.82 -45.60 -15.42
C ARG A 1073 13.70 -46.08 -16.33
N ILE A 1074 13.72 -45.68 -17.60
CA ILE A 1074 12.70 -46.04 -18.60
C ILE A 1074 12.86 -47.46 -19.14
N GLY A 1075 13.98 -48.13 -18.85
CA GLY A 1075 14.24 -49.50 -19.29
C GLY A 1075 14.36 -49.59 -20.81
N ASP A 1076 13.70 -50.58 -21.42
CA ASP A 1076 13.84 -50.90 -22.85
C ASP A 1076 12.86 -50.17 -23.77
N GLN A 1077 11.81 -49.54 -23.22
CA GLN A 1077 10.79 -48.86 -24.02
C GLN A 1077 10.18 -47.66 -23.29
N GLY A 1078 9.99 -46.56 -24.02
CA GLY A 1078 9.32 -45.36 -23.52
C GLY A 1078 9.88 -44.08 -24.13
N ILE A 1079 9.48 -42.94 -23.57
CA ILE A 1079 9.84 -41.60 -24.03
C ILE A 1079 10.51 -40.78 -22.93
N VAL A 1080 11.64 -40.15 -23.23
CA VAL A 1080 12.25 -39.12 -22.40
C VAL A 1080 12.12 -37.77 -23.10
N ALA A 1081 11.36 -36.84 -22.53
CA ALA A 1081 11.10 -35.52 -23.09
C ALA A 1081 11.61 -34.40 -22.15
N PHE A 1082 12.76 -33.82 -22.46
CA PHE A 1082 13.42 -32.84 -21.59
C PHE A 1082 13.68 -31.49 -22.25
N VAL A 1083 13.69 -30.46 -21.42
CA VAL A 1083 14.28 -29.15 -21.70
C VAL A 1083 15.69 -29.11 -21.12
N THR A 1084 16.71 -28.95 -21.95
CA THR A 1084 18.12 -29.00 -21.53
C THR A 1084 18.97 -27.94 -22.22
N PRO A 1085 20.21 -27.68 -21.75
CA PRO A 1085 21.15 -26.85 -22.47
C PRO A 1085 21.50 -27.41 -23.85
N ASN A 1086 21.55 -26.55 -24.87
CA ASN A 1086 21.83 -26.95 -26.25
C ASN A 1086 23.28 -27.38 -26.53
N SER A 1087 24.16 -27.33 -25.52
CA SER A 1087 25.53 -27.87 -25.61
C SER A 1087 25.59 -29.37 -25.93
N ALA A 1088 24.49 -30.11 -25.77
CA ALA A 1088 24.41 -31.50 -26.21
C ALA A 1088 24.54 -31.65 -27.75
N LEU A 1089 24.13 -30.64 -28.52
CA LEU A 1089 24.12 -30.68 -29.99
C LEU A 1089 25.52 -30.63 -30.61
N ASP A 1090 26.37 -29.72 -30.13
CA ASP A 1090 27.65 -29.36 -30.77
C ASP A 1090 28.84 -29.33 -29.81
N GLY A 1091 28.65 -29.69 -28.54
CA GLY A 1091 29.72 -29.68 -27.55
C GLY A 1091 30.80 -30.75 -27.84
N ASN A 1092 32.07 -30.38 -27.66
CA ASN A 1092 33.21 -31.26 -27.94
C ASN A 1092 33.25 -32.48 -27.02
N ALA A 1093 33.00 -32.28 -25.71
CA ALA A 1093 33.02 -33.37 -24.73
C ALA A 1093 31.82 -34.32 -24.92
N GLU A 1094 30.74 -33.79 -25.46
CA GLU A 1094 29.44 -34.39 -25.64
C GLU A 1094 29.37 -35.30 -26.88
N SER A 1095 30.44 -35.41 -27.68
CA SER A 1095 30.56 -36.40 -28.77
C SER A 1095 30.20 -37.83 -28.32
N GLY A 1096 30.67 -38.23 -27.13
CA GLY A 1096 30.34 -39.53 -26.56
C GLY A 1096 28.89 -39.65 -26.07
N LEU A 1097 28.28 -38.56 -25.62
CA LEU A 1097 26.85 -38.50 -25.30
C LEU A 1097 26.02 -38.70 -26.58
N ARG A 1098 26.32 -37.94 -27.64
CA ARG A 1098 25.64 -38.05 -28.95
C ARG A 1098 25.74 -39.46 -29.52
N ALA A 1099 26.91 -40.08 -29.43
CA ALA A 1099 27.12 -41.46 -29.85
C ALA A 1099 26.25 -42.46 -29.07
N CYS A 1100 26.15 -42.31 -27.74
CA CYS A 1100 25.29 -43.18 -26.92
C CYS A 1100 23.81 -42.96 -27.23
N LEU A 1101 23.36 -41.71 -27.36
CA LEU A 1101 21.96 -41.43 -27.67
C LEU A 1101 21.54 -41.99 -29.03
N ALA A 1102 22.41 -41.92 -30.04
CA ALA A 1102 22.16 -42.50 -31.36
C ALA A 1102 22.12 -44.03 -31.38
N ASP A 1103 22.69 -44.70 -30.37
CA ASP A 1103 22.70 -46.17 -30.26
C ASP A 1103 21.60 -46.70 -29.34
N GLU A 1104 21.26 -45.95 -28.29
CA GLU A 1104 20.31 -46.39 -27.26
C GLU A 1104 18.86 -46.04 -27.60
N TYR A 1105 18.63 -45.01 -28.41
CA TYR A 1105 17.29 -44.55 -28.81
C TYR A 1105 17.01 -44.88 -30.27
N HIS A 1106 15.74 -45.12 -30.59
CA HIS A 1106 15.28 -45.40 -31.96
C HIS A 1106 15.07 -44.10 -32.76
N SER A 1107 14.42 -43.11 -32.13
CA SER A 1107 14.16 -41.80 -32.74
C SER A 1107 14.48 -40.68 -31.76
N LEU A 1108 15.07 -39.59 -32.25
CA LEU A 1108 15.36 -38.39 -31.50
C LEU A 1108 14.71 -37.20 -32.21
N TYR A 1109 13.92 -36.40 -31.50
CA TYR A 1109 13.35 -35.15 -32.00
C TYR A 1109 13.97 -33.99 -31.22
N LEU A 1110 14.75 -33.16 -31.91
CA LEU A 1110 15.61 -32.13 -31.34
C LEU A 1110 15.19 -30.74 -31.85
N LEU A 1111 14.55 -29.94 -30.99
CA LEU A 1111 14.22 -28.54 -31.28
C LEU A 1111 15.20 -27.60 -30.58
N ASN A 1112 16.09 -26.98 -31.37
CA ASN A 1112 17.04 -25.99 -30.88
C ASN A 1112 16.37 -24.62 -30.76
N LEU A 1113 16.09 -24.21 -29.52
CA LEU A 1113 15.52 -22.91 -29.19
C LEU A 1113 16.57 -21.80 -29.12
N ARG A 1114 17.86 -22.14 -29.21
CA ARG A 1114 18.97 -21.17 -29.17
C ARG A 1114 18.94 -20.33 -27.89
N GLY A 1115 19.42 -19.09 -27.94
CA GLY A 1115 19.43 -18.16 -26.81
C GLY A 1115 20.73 -18.15 -26.00
N ASN A 1116 21.83 -18.65 -26.56
CA ASN A 1116 23.13 -18.64 -25.89
C ASN A 1116 23.71 -17.22 -25.78
N ALA A 1117 23.66 -16.66 -24.58
CA ALA A 1117 24.17 -15.33 -24.23
C ALA A 1117 25.61 -15.34 -23.69
N ARG A 1118 26.32 -16.47 -23.77
CA ARG A 1118 27.78 -16.55 -23.53
C ARG A 1118 28.60 -16.21 -24.78
N LEU A 1119 27.97 -16.22 -25.96
CA LEU A 1119 28.59 -15.81 -27.21
C LEU A 1119 28.69 -14.27 -27.31
N SER A 1120 29.49 -13.78 -28.25
CA SER A 1120 29.66 -12.35 -28.56
C SER A 1120 29.48 -12.09 -30.07
N GLY A 1121 29.39 -10.81 -30.47
CA GLY A 1121 29.34 -10.40 -31.87
C GLY A 1121 28.14 -10.94 -32.68
N GLN A 1122 28.39 -11.32 -33.93
CA GLN A 1122 27.36 -11.84 -34.84
C GLN A 1122 26.74 -13.17 -34.37
N PRO A 1123 27.48 -14.16 -33.85
CA PRO A 1123 26.88 -15.36 -33.26
C PRO A 1123 25.87 -15.05 -32.15
N ARG A 1124 26.18 -14.11 -31.26
CA ARG A 1124 25.24 -13.65 -30.22
C ARG A 1124 23.97 -13.04 -30.79
N ARG A 1125 24.09 -12.25 -31.87
CA ARG A 1125 22.93 -11.62 -32.55
C ARG A 1125 22.01 -12.66 -33.16
N LYS A 1126 22.55 -13.73 -33.75
CA LYS A 1126 21.77 -14.85 -34.26
C LYS A 1126 20.99 -15.55 -33.13
N GLU A 1127 21.63 -15.83 -31.99
CA GLU A 1127 20.95 -16.46 -30.84
C GLU A 1127 19.81 -15.62 -30.24
N LYS A 1128 20.01 -14.29 -30.15
CA LYS A 1128 19.12 -13.24 -29.60
C LYS A 1128 18.41 -13.60 -28.28
N GLY A 1129 17.09 -13.76 -28.25
CA GLY A 1129 16.33 -13.93 -27.00
C GLY A 1129 16.54 -15.31 -26.38
N ASN A 1130 16.56 -15.44 -25.05
CA ASN A 1130 16.50 -16.73 -24.37
C ASN A 1130 15.07 -17.00 -23.93
N ILE A 1131 14.56 -18.23 -24.07
CA ILE A 1131 13.16 -18.56 -23.72
C ILE A 1131 12.88 -18.36 -22.22
N PHE A 1132 13.90 -18.52 -21.38
CA PHE A 1132 13.85 -18.28 -19.93
C PHE A 1132 14.22 -16.83 -19.54
N GLY A 1133 14.34 -15.92 -20.51
CA GLY A 1133 14.71 -14.52 -20.26
C GLY A 1133 16.13 -14.37 -19.71
N GLY A 1134 16.28 -13.53 -18.66
CA GLY A 1134 17.59 -13.23 -18.04
C GLY A 1134 18.07 -14.26 -17.02
N SER A 1135 17.26 -15.27 -16.68
CA SER A 1135 17.57 -16.26 -15.64
C SER A 1135 18.74 -17.20 -16.01
N THR A 1136 18.98 -17.38 -17.32
CA THR A 1136 20.08 -18.20 -17.83
C THR A 1136 20.76 -17.57 -19.03
N ARG A 1137 22.00 -18.00 -19.29
CA ARG A 1137 22.82 -17.55 -20.42
C ARG A 1137 23.17 -18.67 -21.39
N VAL A 1138 22.79 -19.92 -21.11
CA VAL A 1138 23.03 -21.04 -22.04
C VAL A 1138 21.93 -21.12 -23.09
N GLY A 1139 22.24 -21.64 -24.27
CA GLY A 1139 21.20 -21.92 -25.27
C GLY A 1139 20.36 -23.13 -24.84
N ILE A 1140 19.14 -23.21 -25.35
CA ILE A 1140 18.13 -24.19 -24.90
C ILE A 1140 17.78 -25.17 -26.03
N LEU A 1141 17.60 -26.42 -25.65
CA LEU A 1141 17.23 -27.54 -26.51
C LEU A 1141 16.05 -28.30 -25.89
N VAL A 1142 15.00 -28.52 -26.67
CA VAL A 1142 13.97 -29.50 -26.35
C VAL A 1142 14.34 -30.81 -27.04
N SER A 1143 14.36 -31.89 -26.29
CA SER A 1143 14.67 -33.24 -26.79
C SER A 1143 13.54 -34.19 -26.43
N VAL A 1144 12.97 -34.87 -27.43
CA VAL A 1144 12.07 -36.02 -27.23
C VAL A 1144 12.78 -37.27 -27.76
N LEU A 1145 13.17 -38.16 -26.85
CA LEU A 1145 13.98 -39.34 -27.12
C LEU A 1145 13.11 -40.59 -26.98
N VAL A 1146 12.96 -41.36 -28.07
CA VAL A 1146 12.07 -42.52 -28.14
C VAL A 1146 12.88 -43.80 -28.10
N LYS A 1147 12.66 -44.63 -27.09
CA LYS A 1147 13.30 -45.95 -26.95
C LYS A 1147 12.28 -47.03 -27.28
N HIS A 1148 12.64 -47.96 -28.15
CA HIS A 1148 11.70 -48.94 -28.69
C HIS A 1148 12.31 -50.36 -28.66
N PRO A 1149 11.55 -51.39 -28.24
CA PRO A 1149 12.09 -52.73 -28.05
C PRO A 1149 12.27 -53.49 -29.38
N ARG A 1150 11.46 -53.18 -30.41
CA ARG A 1150 11.71 -53.68 -31.77
C ARG A 1150 12.86 -52.87 -32.37
N ARG A 1151 14.10 -53.35 -32.23
CA ARG A 1151 15.23 -52.84 -33.02
C ARG A 1151 15.03 -53.21 -34.49
N PRO A 1152 15.12 -52.27 -35.45
CA PRO A 1152 15.26 -52.67 -36.83
C PRO A 1152 16.74 -52.91 -37.11
N HIS A 1153 17.22 -54.14 -36.97
CA HIS A 1153 18.53 -54.61 -37.48
C HIS A 1153 19.81 -54.00 -36.84
N PRO A 1154 20.94 -54.73 -36.78
CA PRO A 1154 22.26 -54.21 -36.39
C PRO A 1154 22.83 -53.07 -37.26
N GLU A 1155 22.12 -52.67 -38.33
CA GLU A 1155 22.61 -51.77 -39.38
C GLU A 1155 21.82 -50.44 -39.48
N ARG A 1156 20.80 -50.17 -38.66
CA ARG A 1156 20.04 -48.90 -38.73
C ARG A 1156 20.38 -47.99 -37.55
N GLN A 1157 21.10 -46.92 -37.87
CA GLN A 1157 21.30 -45.76 -36.99
C GLN A 1157 19.96 -45.15 -36.57
N ALA A 1158 19.92 -44.51 -35.39
CA ALA A 1158 18.74 -43.78 -34.92
C ALA A 1158 18.29 -42.71 -35.92
N ARG A 1159 16.98 -42.50 -36.02
CA ARG A 1159 16.42 -41.38 -36.80
C ARG A 1159 16.50 -40.11 -35.99
N ILE A 1160 17.35 -39.17 -36.39
CA ILE A 1160 17.54 -37.89 -35.71
C ILE A 1160 16.84 -36.80 -36.51
N TRP A 1161 15.75 -36.26 -35.97
CA TRP A 1161 15.01 -35.14 -36.52
C TRP A 1161 15.43 -33.86 -35.80
N TYR A 1162 15.87 -32.87 -36.54
CA TYR A 1162 16.35 -31.60 -36.03
C TYR A 1162 15.57 -30.43 -36.60
N HIS A 1163 15.26 -29.47 -35.74
CA HIS A 1163 14.69 -28.20 -36.13
C HIS A 1163 15.35 -27.06 -35.37
N ASN A 1164 15.68 -26.00 -36.10
CA ASN A 1164 16.19 -24.76 -35.52
C ASN A 1164 15.06 -23.73 -35.54
N ILE A 1165 14.70 -23.18 -34.37
CA ILE A 1165 13.61 -22.21 -34.25
C ILE A 1165 13.81 -20.94 -35.10
N GLY A 1166 15.06 -20.60 -35.43
CA GLY A 1166 15.41 -19.46 -36.28
C GLY A 1166 16.44 -18.51 -35.71
N ASP A 1167 16.97 -17.65 -36.57
CA ASP A 1167 17.93 -16.59 -36.23
C ASP A 1167 17.21 -15.31 -35.78
N CYS A 1168 17.83 -14.57 -34.86
CA CYS A 1168 17.44 -13.22 -34.48
C CYS A 1168 16.02 -13.08 -33.89
N LEU A 1169 15.49 -14.14 -33.26
CA LEU A 1169 14.18 -14.13 -32.61
C LEU A 1169 14.25 -13.64 -31.15
N THR A 1170 13.32 -12.76 -30.76
CA THR A 1170 13.15 -12.34 -29.36
C THR A 1170 12.54 -13.47 -28.52
N THR A 1171 12.53 -13.31 -27.19
CA THR A 1171 11.90 -14.28 -26.28
C THR A 1171 10.41 -14.48 -26.61
N ASP A 1172 9.66 -13.40 -26.82
CA ASP A 1172 8.23 -13.48 -27.12
C ASP A 1172 7.95 -14.08 -28.50
N GLN A 1173 8.79 -13.78 -29.50
CA GLN A 1173 8.69 -14.42 -30.82
C GLN A 1173 8.93 -15.94 -30.74
N LYS A 1174 9.83 -16.41 -29.87
CA LYS A 1174 10.05 -17.85 -29.65
C LYS A 1174 8.86 -18.50 -28.94
N LYS A 1175 8.24 -17.82 -27.97
CA LYS A 1175 7.01 -18.29 -27.31
C LYS A 1175 5.85 -18.41 -28.29
N LEU A 1176 5.68 -17.41 -29.16
CA LEU A 1176 4.66 -17.44 -30.21
C LEU A 1176 4.92 -18.59 -31.19
N ALA A 1177 6.16 -18.75 -31.66
CA ALA A 1177 6.52 -19.86 -32.54
C ALA A 1177 6.25 -21.24 -31.92
N LEU A 1178 6.48 -21.42 -30.61
CA LEU A 1178 6.13 -22.67 -29.90
C LEU A 1178 4.61 -22.92 -29.91
N ARG A 1179 3.80 -21.87 -29.70
CA ARG A 1179 2.34 -21.97 -29.78
C ARG A 1179 1.88 -22.34 -31.20
N ASP A 1180 2.44 -21.68 -32.20
CA ASP A 1180 2.08 -21.90 -33.61
C ASP A 1180 2.49 -23.29 -34.10
N MET A 1181 3.66 -23.79 -33.68
CA MET A 1181 4.10 -25.16 -34.00
C MET A 1181 3.24 -26.22 -33.29
N GLY A 1182 2.75 -25.94 -32.08
CA GLY A 1182 1.91 -26.85 -31.29
C GLY A 1182 2.65 -28.04 -30.68
N HIS A 1183 3.28 -28.89 -31.51
CA HIS A 1183 4.05 -30.07 -31.12
C HIS A 1183 5.12 -30.45 -32.16
N ALA A 1184 6.03 -31.36 -31.80
CA ALA A 1184 6.94 -31.97 -32.74
C ALA A 1184 6.18 -32.90 -33.70
N PRO A 1185 6.47 -32.88 -35.02
CA PRO A 1185 5.79 -33.71 -36.00
C PRO A 1185 6.22 -35.18 -35.80
N PRO A 1186 5.30 -36.13 -35.50
CA PRO A 1186 5.68 -37.51 -35.23
C PRO A 1186 6.35 -38.21 -36.42
N ASP A 1187 5.96 -37.83 -37.64
CA ASP A 1187 6.54 -38.32 -38.90
C ASP A 1187 7.82 -37.58 -39.34
N GLY A 1188 8.23 -36.55 -38.59
CA GLY A 1188 9.39 -35.71 -38.92
C GLY A 1188 9.14 -34.72 -40.06
N LYS A 1189 7.90 -34.56 -40.54
CA LYS A 1189 7.61 -33.71 -41.69
C LYS A 1189 7.93 -32.23 -41.39
N GLY A 1190 8.72 -31.62 -42.28
CA GLY A 1190 9.19 -30.24 -42.13
C GLY A 1190 10.40 -30.08 -41.20
N TRP A 1191 10.93 -31.18 -40.66
CA TRP A 1191 12.18 -31.19 -39.88
C TRP A 1191 13.32 -31.80 -40.70
N GLU A 1192 14.54 -31.40 -40.39
CA GLU A 1192 15.73 -31.91 -41.06
C GLU A 1192 16.13 -33.25 -40.45
N GLN A 1193 16.34 -34.27 -41.29
CA GLN A 1193 16.89 -35.54 -40.83
C GLN A 1193 18.43 -35.47 -40.82
N ILE A 1194 19.03 -35.62 -39.65
CA ILE A 1194 20.48 -35.61 -39.47
C ILE A 1194 21.04 -37.02 -39.53
N THR A 1195 22.15 -37.18 -40.25
CA THR A 1195 22.99 -38.39 -40.18
C THR A 1195 24.30 -38.02 -39.46
N PRO A 1196 24.60 -38.60 -38.29
CA PRO A 1196 25.84 -38.31 -37.57
C PRO A 1196 27.08 -38.64 -38.42
N ASP A 1197 28.10 -37.79 -38.35
CA ASP A 1197 29.37 -38.06 -39.01
C ASP A 1197 30.23 -39.06 -38.20
N SER A 1198 31.43 -39.35 -38.71
CA SER A 1198 32.38 -40.24 -38.02
C SER A 1198 32.88 -39.70 -36.68
N ASN A 1199 32.74 -38.41 -36.40
CA ASN A 1199 33.07 -37.77 -35.11
C ASN A 1199 31.87 -37.72 -34.14
N HIS A 1200 30.72 -38.23 -34.58
CA HIS A 1200 29.43 -38.15 -33.89
C HIS A 1200 28.89 -36.73 -33.81
N ASP A 1201 29.26 -35.85 -34.74
CA ASP A 1201 28.72 -34.50 -34.84
C ASP A 1201 27.39 -34.51 -35.59
N TRP A 1202 26.40 -33.81 -35.03
CA TRP A 1202 25.05 -33.74 -35.61
C TRP A 1202 24.89 -32.52 -36.51
N ILE A 1203 25.38 -31.37 -36.06
CA ILE A 1203 25.32 -30.09 -36.79
C ILE A 1203 26.73 -29.53 -36.95
N ASN A 1204 26.91 -28.64 -37.94
CA ASN A 1204 28.21 -28.04 -38.26
C ASN A 1204 29.31 -29.09 -38.51
N GLN A 1205 28.96 -30.16 -39.23
CA GLN A 1205 29.87 -31.27 -39.51
C GLN A 1205 31.11 -30.78 -40.28
N SER A 1206 32.26 -31.36 -39.90
CA SER A 1206 33.54 -30.98 -40.50
C SER A 1206 33.70 -31.64 -41.87
N ASP A 1207 34.32 -30.92 -42.81
CA ASP A 1207 34.72 -31.52 -44.09
C ASP A 1207 35.82 -32.57 -43.84
N PRO A 1208 35.64 -33.85 -44.23
CA PRO A 1208 36.64 -34.90 -44.04
C PRO A 1208 38.00 -34.57 -44.66
N THR A 1209 38.04 -33.74 -45.71
CA THR A 1209 39.28 -33.32 -46.38
C THR A 1209 40.23 -32.55 -45.44
N TRP A 1210 39.70 -31.91 -44.40
CA TRP A 1210 40.50 -31.24 -43.35
C TRP A 1210 41.48 -32.19 -42.67
N GLN A 1211 41.11 -33.47 -42.51
CA GLN A 1211 41.95 -34.46 -41.83
C GLN A 1211 43.19 -34.88 -42.63
N HIS A 1212 43.22 -34.59 -43.94
CA HIS A 1212 44.36 -34.87 -44.81
C HIS A 1212 45.39 -33.73 -44.85
N LEU A 1213 45.08 -32.58 -44.25
CA LEU A 1213 46.03 -31.47 -44.14
C LEU A 1213 47.12 -31.77 -43.11
N ILE A 1214 48.30 -31.18 -43.31
CA ILE A 1214 49.41 -31.29 -42.37
C ILE A 1214 49.02 -30.63 -41.03
N PRO A 1215 48.99 -31.38 -39.90
CA PRO A 1215 48.62 -30.81 -38.62
C PRO A 1215 49.65 -29.79 -38.13
N LEU A 1216 49.16 -28.68 -37.56
CA LEU A 1216 50.04 -27.66 -36.96
C LEU A 1216 50.84 -28.21 -35.77
N GLY A 1217 50.27 -29.13 -35.00
CA GLY A 1217 50.98 -29.79 -33.90
C GLY A 1217 50.28 -31.08 -33.52
N ASP A 1218 51.05 -32.02 -32.96
CA ASP A 1218 50.57 -33.32 -32.50
C ASP A 1218 51.07 -33.61 -31.07
N ASP A 1219 50.20 -34.21 -30.25
CA ASP A 1219 50.47 -34.48 -28.85
C ASP A 1219 51.51 -35.63 -28.68
N GLN A 1220 51.61 -36.56 -29.64
CA GLN A 1220 52.64 -37.62 -29.62
C GLN A 1220 54.01 -37.08 -30.03
N ALA A 1221 54.07 -36.32 -31.12
CA ALA A 1221 55.28 -35.63 -31.56
C ALA A 1221 55.82 -34.68 -30.48
N LYS A 1222 54.95 -33.96 -29.77
CA LYS A 1222 55.33 -33.09 -28.64
C LYS A 1222 55.91 -33.84 -27.43
N ARG A 1223 55.56 -35.11 -27.25
CA ARG A 1223 56.06 -35.96 -26.16
C ARG A 1223 57.31 -36.77 -26.56
N GLY A 1224 57.82 -36.59 -27.79
CA GLY A 1224 58.98 -37.33 -28.29
C GLY A 1224 58.69 -38.79 -28.64
N ALA A 1225 57.41 -39.16 -28.82
CA ALA A 1225 57.04 -40.49 -29.32
C ALA A 1225 57.15 -40.52 -30.86
N ALA A 1226 57.45 -41.70 -31.43
CA ALA A 1226 57.42 -41.91 -32.87
C ALA A 1226 55.99 -41.68 -33.38
N SER A 1227 55.79 -40.62 -34.17
CA SER A 1227 54.52 -40.24 -34.77
C SER A 1227 54.70 -40.26 -36.29
N ASP A 1228 53.82 -40.97 -37.00
CA ASP A 1228 53.80 -41.03 -38.47
C ASP A 1228 53.30 -39.71 -39.10
N ALA A 1229 52.83 -38.76 -38.30
CA ALA A 1229 52.31 -37.49 -38.77
C ALA A 1229 53.44 -36.45 -38.91
N HIS A 1230 53.70 -36.00 -40.14
CA HIS A 1230 54.49 -34.79 -40.38
C HIS A 1230 53.75 -33.58 -39.77
N THR A 1231 54.29 -32.96 -38.72
CA THR A 1231 53.67 -31.82 -38.03
C THR A 1231 54.50 -30.55 -38.18
N VAL A 1232 53.87 -29.38 -38.21
CA VAL A 1232 54.60 -28.10 -38.36
C VAL A 1232 55.36 -27.71 -37.07
N PHE A 1233 54.73 -27.85 -35.90
CA PHE A 1233 55.29 -27.45 -34.61
C PHE A 1233 55.38 -28.64 -33.64
N HIS A 1234 56.60 -28.93 -33.18
CA HIS A 1234 56.86 -29.96 -32.16
C HIS A 1234 56.66 -29.46 -30.72
N ILE A 1235 56.60 -28.14 -30.49
CA ILE A 1235 56.39 -27.54 -29.18
C ILE A 1235 55.31 -26.46 -29.31
N TYR A 1236 54.27 -26.58 -28.49
CA TYR A 1236 53.19 -25.61 -28.38
C TYR A 1236 52.61 -25.64 -26.95
N SER A 1237 51.91 -24.59 -26.53
CA SER A 1237 51.23 -24.56 -25.23
C SER A 1237 49.95 -23.73 -25.29
N SER A 1238 49.02 -23.95 -24.36
CA SER A 1238 47.88 -23.05 -24.14
C SER A 1238 48.33 -21.82 -23.37
N GLY A 1239 47.56 -20.73 -23.42
CA GLY A 1239 47.79 -19.57 -22.56
C GLY A 1239 47.80 -19.91 -21.07
N LEU A 1240 48.50 -19.09 -20.27
CA LEU A 1240 48.57 -19.25 -18.82
C LEU A 1240 47.17 -19.08 -18.21
N LYS A 1241 46.73 -20.08 -17.42
CA LYS A 1241 45.44 -20.05 -16.73
C LYS A 1241 45.66 -19.93 -15.23
N THR A 1242 45.40 -18.75 -14.67
CA THR A 1242 45.70 -18.51 -13.25
C THR A 1242 44.56 -18.88 -12.29
N ASN A 1243 43.31 -18.90 -12.79
CA ASN A 1243 42.08 -19.04 -12.02
C ASN A 1243 41.87 -17.95 -10.94
N ARG A 1244 42.68 -16.88 -10.97
CA ARG A 1244 42.65 -15.77 -10.02
C ARG A 1244 43.17 -14.49 -10.68
N ASP A 1245 42.76 -14.25 -11.92
CA ASP A 1245 43.26 -13.15 -12.76
C ASP A 1245 43.22 -11.79 -12.06
N PRO A 1246 42.16 -11.39 -11.33
CA PRO A 1246 42.15 -10.11 -10.60
C PRO A 1246 43.27 -9.94 -9.55
N TYR A 1247 43.93 -11.04 -9.16
CA TYR A 1247 45.04 -11.02 -8.20
C TYR A 1247 46.42 -11.06 -8.85
N LEU A 1248 46.52 -11.49 -10.12
CA LEU A 1248 47.78 -11.78 -10.80
C LEU A 1248 47.99 -10.94 -12.06
N TYR A 1249 46.91 -10.49 -12.71
CA TYR A 1249 46.94 -9.57 -13.82
C TYR A 1249 46.41 -8.22 -13.36
N ASP A 1250 47.24 -7.19 -13.53
CA ASP A 1250 46.87 -5.80 -13.27
C ASP A 1250 47.52 -4.93 -14.36
N PHE A 1251 46.82 -3.89 -14.81
CA PHE A 1251 47.38 -2.91 -15.73
C PHE A 1251 48.48 -2.08 -15.05
N ASN A 1252 48.38 -1.91 -13.72
CA ASN A 1252 49.43 -1.30 -12.92
C ASN A 1252 50.25 -2.40 -12.23
N PRO A 1253 51.54 -2.56 -12.54
CA PRO A 1253 52.37 -3.48 -11.79
C PRO A 1253 52.37 -3.03 -10.31
N PRO A 1254 52.07 -3.91 -9.34
CA PRO A 1254 52.22 -3.54 -7.94
C PRO A 1254 53.69 -3.17 -7.70
N PRO A 1255 53.99 -2.16 -6.87
CA PRO A 1255 55.37 -1.81 -6.56
C PRO A 1255 56.09 -3.08 -6.09
N MET A 1256 57.16 -3.45 -6.79
CA MET A 1256 58.11 -4.46 -6.38
C MET A 1256 58.84 -3.96 -5.14
N GLU A 1257 58.15 -3.87 -4.00
CA GLU A 1257 58.74 -3.78 -2.65
C GLU A 1257 57.63 -3.74 -1.59
N ALA A 1258 57.79 -4.64 -0.61
CA ALA A 1258 57.07 -4.80 0.65
C ALA A 1258 56.15 -3.64 1.10
N GLY A 1259 54.89 -3.65 0.67
CA GLY A 1259 53.80 -2.87 1.26
C GLY A 1259 52.70 -3.77 1.86
N PRO A 1260 51.92 -3.29 2.85
CA PRO A 1260 50.92 -4.07 3.57
C PRO A 1260 49.81 -4.69 2.68
N GLU A 1261 49.59 -4.15 1.48
CA GLU A 1261 48.65 -4.70 0.50
C GLU A 1261 49.22 -5.88 -0.30
N GLY A 1262 50.53 -5.88 -0.62
CA GLY A 1262 51.21 -7.02 -1.23
C GLY A 1262 51.33 -8.20 -0.26
N GLY A 1263 51.47 -7.91 1.04
CA GLY A 1263 51.50 -8.91 2.10
C GLY A 1263 50.17 -9.64 2.34
N ARG A 1264 49.02 -9.00 2.09
CA ARG A 1264 47.70 -9.67 2.23
C ARG A 1264 47.54 -10.84 1.26
N ARG A 1265 48.14 -10.79 0.07
CA ARG A 1265 47.92 -11.80 -0.99
C ARG A 1265 48.51 -13.18 -0.68
N ILE A 1266 49.55 -13.25 0.18
CA ILE A 1266 50.20 -14.49 0.63
C ILE A 1266 49.92 -14.78 2.12
N ARG A 1267 49.62 -13.76 2.94
CA ARG A 1267 49.37 -13.92 4.40
C ARG A 1267 48.04 -14.60 4.77
N THR A 1268 46.98 -14.49 3.96
CA THR A 1268 45.67 -15.09 4.29
C THR A 1268 45.71 -16.63 4.28
N PRO A 1269 46.31 -17.30 3.27
CA PRO A 1269 46.50 -18.75 3.29
C PRO A 1269 47.42 -19.25 4.41
N THR A 1270 48.41 -18.44 4.84
CA THR A 1270 49.35 -18.82 5.92
C THR A 1270 48.68 -18.73 7.30
N ARG A 1271 47.86 -17.71 7.56
CA ARG A 1271 47.05 -17.62 8.81
C ARG A 1271 46.01 -18.73 8.93
N SER A 1272 45.40 -19.17 7.83
CA SER A 1272 44.45 -20.29 7.85
C SER A 1272 45.12 -21.65 8.04
N CYS A 1273 46.42 -21.78 7.71
CA CYS A 1273 47.22 -22.96 8.05
C CYS A 1273 47.65 -22.97 9.53
N GLU A 1274 47.97 -21.82 10.12
CA GLU A 1274 48.33 -21.71 11.55
C GLU A 1274 47.15 -22.05 12.48
N HIS A 1275 45.90 -21.83 12.07
CA HIS A 1275 44.71 -22.20 12.85
C HIS A 1275 44.29 -23.68 12.74
N ARG A 1276 44.87 -24.46 11.82
CA ARG A 1276 44.65 -25.92 11.74
C ARG A 1276 45.79 -26.75 12.34
N GLY A 1277 46.82 -26.12 12.88
CA GLY A 1277 47.92 -26.79 13.60
C GLY A 1277 47.77 -26.77 15.13
N GLY A 1278 46.61 -26.39 15.65
CA GLY A 1278 46.36 -26.16 17.08
C GLY A 1278 45.46 -27.19 17.79
N ASP A 1279 44.83 -28.11 17.05
CA ASP A 1279 44.13 -29.28 17.61
C ASP A 1279 44.75 -30.52 16.96
N GLY A 1280 45.45 -31.31 17.77
CA GLY A 1280 46.41 -32.35 17.36
C GLY A 1280 45.86 -33.56 16.65
#